data_AF-A0A6B0QY68-F1
#
_entry.id   AF-A0A6B0QY68-F1
#
_cell.length_a   1.000
_cell.length_b   1.000
_cell.length_c   1.000
_cell.angle_alpha   90.00
_cell.angle_beta   90.00
_cell.angle_gamma   90.00
#
_symmetry.space_group_name_H-M   'P 1'
#
loop_
_entity.id
_entity.type
_entity.pdbx_description
1 polymer ?
#
loop_
_entity_poly.entity_id
_entity_poly.type
_entity_poly.pdbx_seq_one_letter_code
_entity_poly.pdbx_strand_id
1 'polypeptide(L)'
;MAFPHRPDAPELPDFSMLKRLARDQLIYLLEQCDLSFLWTDERAASGMVKQEVGGRLPGKKDLFIEADLMSPLDRIANVSILKQHEVDKLYKVENKPALSSSEQLCFLVRPRIKNMRYIASLVNADKMAGRTRKYKVIFSPQKFYACEMVLEEEGVYGGRLMLSVPTDVSCDEWAFSLLPLDVDLLSMELPEFFRDYFLEGDQRWINTLAQALHLLSTLYGPFPNCYGIGRCAKMSYELWKRLEEEEDGETKGRRPEIGHIFLLDRDVDFVTALCSQVVYEGLVDDTFRIKCGSVDFGPEVTSSDKSLKVLLNAEDKVFNEIRNEHFSNVFGFLSQKARNLQAQYDRRRGMDIKQMKNFVSQELKGLKQEHRLLSLRMFQLEARVSPIESLRLMCLLSITENGLIPKDYRSLKTQYLQSYGPEHLLTFSNLRRAGLLTEQAPGDTLTAVESKVSKLVTDKAAGKITDAFSSLAKRSNFRAISKKLNLIPRVDGEYDLKVPRDMAYVFSGAYVPLSCRIIEQVLERRGWQGLDEVVRLLNCSELAFTDMTKDDKASSESLRLILVVFLGGCTFSEISALRFLGREKGYRFIFLTTAVTNSARLMEAMSEVQPPRVGRAQGPGISGEIESSIEVQILNIIQKIEFTQCKTGFLQCNMILDFAFPGLCEVLAEESIVCLQKALNHLREIWELIGIPEDQRLQRTEVVKKHIKDLLDMMIAEEESLKERLIKSIAVCQKELNTLCSELNVEPFHEEGETTILQLEKDLRTQVELRRKQKKERKQELKILQEQDQELCEILCMPHYEIDSTSVPSLEELNQFRQHVATLRETKASRREEFVNIKRQIILCMEELEHTPDTSFERDVVCEDEEAFCLSLENIATLQKLLRQLEVRKSQNEAVCEGLRAQIRELWDRLQIPAEEREAVATVMTGSKAKVRKALQLEVDRLEELKMQNMKKVIEAIRVEVAQYWDRCFYSQEQRQAFAAYYSEDYTENLLQLHDAEIVRLRNYYEVHKELFEGVQKWEESWRLFLEFERKASDPSRFTNRGGNLLKEEKQRAKLQKTLPKLEEELKARIEMWEREHSKAFVVNGQKFMEYVTEQWEMHQLEKERAKQERQLKNKKQTETEMLYGSTPRTPKRRGPTPSTPGKVRKLNTTTMSNATANSSIRPVFSGTVYRSPVSRLPPSGSKPVITSTCSGKKTPRAVKHGANKENLELNGSILSGGYPDSAPPRRNFSINSVASTYSEFAKDPSLSDSSTVGLQRELSKASKSDAASRILNSTNIQS
;
A
#
# COMPACT_ATOMS: atom_id res chain seq x y z
N MET A 1 -55.75 -4.75 2.83
CA MET A 1 -56.33 -4.46 1.49
C MET A 1 -55.69 -3.17 1.02
N ALA A 2 -55.39 -2.99 -0.27
CA ALA A 2 -54.89 -1.69 -0.72
C ALA A 2 -56.03 -0.67 -0.72
N PHE A 3 -55.86 0.44 0.00
CA PHE A 3 -56.68 1.63 -0.22
C PHE A 3 -56.31 2.20 -1.60
N PRO A 4 -57.26 2.45 -2.51
CA PRO A 4 -56.96 3.01 -3.82
C PRO A 4 -56.36 4.41 -3.67
N HIS A 5 -55.36 4.74 -4.48
CA HIS A 5 -54.90 6.13 -4.63
C HIS A 5 -56.10 7.01 -4.97
N ARG A 6 -56.23 8.16 -4.28
CA ARG A 6 -57.17 9.22 -4.72
C ARG A 6 -56.81 9.61 -6.17
N PRO A 7 -57.78 9.61 -7.11
CA PRO A 7 -57.52 10.04 -8.49
C PRO A 7 -57.01 11.47 -8.61
N ASP A 8 -57.27 12.31 -7.60
CA ASP A 8 -57.00 13.76 -7.63
C ASP A 8 -55.60 14.15 -7.13
N ALA A 9 -54.72 13.18 -6.83
CA ALA A 9 -53.36 13.46 -6.35
C ALA A 9 -52.44 13.91 -7.51
N PRO A 10 -51.63 14.98 -7.33
CA PRO A 10 -50.79 15.53 -8.41
C PRO A 10 -49.74 14.51 -8.90
N GLU A 11 -49.32 14.61 -10.16
CA GLU A 11 -48.19 13.83 -10.67
C GLU A 11 -46.84 14.30 -10.08
N LEU A 12 -45.77 13.52 -10.24
CA LEU A 12 -44.43 13.89 -9.79
C LEU A 12 -43.58 14.43 -10.95
N PRO A 13 -42.71 15.42 -10.72
CA PRO A 13 -41.70 15.81 -11.71
C PRO A 13 -40.77 14.64 -12.08
N ASP A 14 -40.30 14.59 -13.32
CA ASP A 14 -39.35 13.56 -13.73
C ASP A 14 -37.93 13.86 -13.23
N PHE A 15 -37.51 13.11 -12.20
CA PHE A 15 -36.15 13.17 -11.66
C PHE A 15 -35.12 12.36 -12.46
N SER A 16 -35.50 11.67 -13.55
CA SER A 16 -34.56 10.91 -14.40
C SER A 16 -33.46 11.80 -14.99
N MET A 17 -33.77 13.07 -15.26
CA MET A 17 -32.83 14.06 -15.78
C MET A 17 -31.64 14.29 -14.84
N LEU A 18 -31.81 14.18 -13.52
CA LEU A 18 -30.71 14.33 -12.54
C LEU A 18 -29.65 13.24 -12.72
N LYS A 19 -30.07 11.97 -12.90
CA LYS A 19 -29.15 10.86 -13.20
C LYS A 19 -28.44 11.04 -14.53
N ARG A 20 -29.14 11.57 -15.53
CA ARG A 20 -28.54 11.89 -16.82
C ARG A 20 -27.49 12.98 -16.72
N LEU A 21 -27.80 14.12 -16.09
CA LEU A 21 -26.86 15.23 -15.91
C LEU A 21 -25.60 14.77 -15.16
N ALA A 22 -25.78 14.05 -14.04
CA ALA A 22 -24.66 13.51 -13.26
C ALA A 22 -23.78 12.56 -14.10
N ARG A 23 -24.38 11.63 -14.86
CA ARG A 23 -23.66 10.70 -15.73
C ARG A 23 -22.92 11.42 -16.86
N ASP A 24 -23.63 12.30 -17.57
CA ASP A 24 -23.10 12.96 -18.77
C ASP A 24 -21.96 13.94 -18.37
N GLN A 25 -22.03 14.57 -17.18
CA GLN A 25 -20.92 15.31 -16.56
C GLN A 25 -19.74 14.40 -16.16
N LEU A 26 -19.98 13.23 -15.56
CA LEU A 26 -18.90 12.31 -15.19
C LEU A 26 -18.15 11.81 -16.44
N ILE A 27 -18.88 11.47 -17.50
CA ILE A 27 -18.32 11.06 -18.78
C ILE A 27 -17.44 12.17 -19.35
N TYR A 28 -17.93 13.42 -19.37
CA TYR A 28 -17.16 14.59 -19.79
C TYR A 28 -15.84 14.72 -19.00
N LEU A 29 -15.86 14.61 -17.68
CA LEU A 29 -14.66 14.67 -16.83
C LEU A 29 -13.70 13.50 -17.07
N LEU A 30 -14.20 12.31 -17.41
CA LEU A 30 -13.39 11.14 -17.78
C LEU A 30 -12.85 11.21 -19.22
N GLU A 31 -13.44 12.03 -20.10
CA GLU A 31 -12.97 12.28 -21.46
C GLU A 31 -12.06 13.52 -21.60
N GLN A 32 -12.14 14.54 -20.74
CA GLN A 32 -11.38 15.79 -20.91
C GLN A 32 -9.88 15.70 -20.63
N CYS A 33 -9.07 16.11 -21.62
CA CYS A 33 -7.69 16.54 -21.40
C CYS A 33 -7.62 17.87 -20.62
N ASP A 34 -6.58 18.04 -19.82
CA ASP A 34 -6.26 19.31 -19.17
C ASP A 34 -5.78 20.34 -20.22
N LEU A 35 -6.64 21.31 -20.53
CA LEU A 35 -6.41 22.32 -21.59
C LEU A 35 -5.34 23.38 -21.22
N SER A 36 -4.84 23.37 -19.98
CA SER A 36 -3.75 24.27 -19.54
C SER A 36 -2.46 24.12 -20.36
N PHE A 37 -2.22 22.94 -20.92
CA PHE A 37 -0.98 22.61 -21.66
C PHE A 37 -0.82 23.29 -23.04
N LEU A 38 -1.89 23.86 -23.62
CA LEU A 38 -1.86 24.38 -25.00
C LEU A 38 -1.52 25.89 -25.10
N TRP A 39 -1.46 26.62 -23.99
CA TRP A 39 -1.21 28.07 -23.99
C TRP A 39 0.28 28.41 -23.85
N THR A 40 1.06 28.15 -24.91
CA THR A 40 2.50 28.47 -24.96
C THR A 40 2.97 29.26 -26.19
N ASP A 41 2.09 29.57 -27.16
CA ASP A 41 2.43 30.46 -28.29
C ASP A 41 1.50 31.69 -28.37
N GLU A 42 1.98 32.80 -27.80
CA GLU A 42 1.23 34.05 -27.63
C GLU A 42 1.19 34.93 -28.89
N ARG A 43 1.39 34.36 -30.09
CA ARG A 43 1.57 35.10 -31.36
C ARG A 43 0.44 34.95 -32.39
N ALA A 44 -0.61 34.19 -32.09
CA ALA A 44 -1.70 33.89 -33.02
C ALA A 44 -3.09 34.42 -32.56
N ALA A 45 -3.14 35.49 -31.77
CA ALA A 45 -4.36 36.02 -31.17
C ALA A 45 -4.90 37.30 -31.87
N SER A 46 -5.32 37.20 -33.13
CA SER A 46 -6.10 38.28 -33.77
C SER A 46 -7.14 37.72 -34.75
N GLY A 47 -8.38 37.59 -34.28
CA GLY A 47 -9.56 37.40 -35.13
C GLY A 47 -9.81 35.97 -35.62
N MET A 48 -10.26 35.06 -34.74
CA MET A 48 -11.12 33.94 -35.15
C MET A 48 -12.10 33.51 -34.04
N VAL A 49 -13.15 32.80 -34.44
CA VAL A 49 -14.35 32.49 -33.65
C VAL A 49 -14.04 31.52 -32.50
N LYS A 50 -14.76 31.65 -31.37
CA LYS A 50 -14.84 30.59 -30.34
C LYS A 50 -15.41 29.31 -30.98
N GLN A 51 -14.54 28.37 -31.35
CA GLN A 51 -14.93 27.03 -31.79
C GLN A 51 -14.46 26.02 -30.76
N GLU A 52 -15.40 25.28 -30.17
CA GLU A 52 -15.12 24.31 -29.11
C GLU A 52 -14.43 23.06 -29.68
N VAL A 53 -13.10 23.03 -29.62
CA VAL A 53 -12.31 21.84 -29.99
C VAL A 53 -12.19 20.93 -28.78
N GLY A 54 -13.19 20.07 -28.59
CA GLY A 54 -13.23 19.07 -27.52
C GLY A 54 -12.15 17.99 -27.68
N GLY A 55 -10.97 18.23 -27.11
CA GLY A 55 -9.86 17.29 -27.09
C GLY A 55 -10.07 16.15 -26.08
N ARG A 56 -10.40 14.96 -26.58
CA ARG A 56 -10.40 13.72 -25.78
C ARG A 56 -9.02 13.42 -25.20
N LEU A 57 -9.00 12.87 -23.99
CA LEU A 57 -7.90 12.04 -23.46
C LEU A 57 -7.73 10.83 -24.38
N PRO A 58 -6.61 10.71 -25.12
CA PRO A 58 -6.28 9.50 -25.84
C PRO A 58 -5.60 8.56 -24.84
N GLY A 59 -6.24 7.44 -24.49
CA GLY A 59 -5.59 6.39 -23.71
C GLY A 59 -6.47 5.75 -22.66
N LYS A 60 -6.23 4.44 -22.49
CA LYS A 60 -6.75 3.65 -21.37
C LYS A 60 -6.35 4.29 -20.04
N LYS A 61 -7.32 4.39 -19.13
CA LYS A 61 -7.14 4.86 -17.76
C LYS A 61 -7.65 3.83 -16.76
N ASP A 62 -7.06 3.77 -15.58
CA ASP A 62 -7.56 2.98 -14.46
C ASP A 62 -8.26 3.89 -13.46
N LEU A 63 -9.47 3.51 -13.02
CA LEU A 63 -10.33 4.33 -12.18
C LEU A 63 -10.39 3.80 -10.74
N PHE A 64 -9.84 4.55 -9.80
CA PHE A 64 -9.86 4.32 -8.37
C PHE A 64 -11.07 5.03 -7.76
N ILE A 65 -11.95 4.29 -7.07
CA ILE A 65 -13.22 4.80 -6.55
C ILE A 65 -13.24 4.62 -5.03
N GLU A 66 -13.63 5.66 -4.29
CA GLU A 66 -13.85 5.56 -2.84
C GLU A 66 -15.06 4.68 -2.51
N ALA A 67 -14.94 3.87 -1.43
CA ALA A 67 -15.94 2.86 -1.05
C ALA A 67 -17.37 3.40 -0.83
N ASP A 68 -17.48 4.69 -0.49
CA ASP A 68 -18.76 5.36 -0.29
C ASP A 68 -19.39 5.81 -1.62
N LEU A 69 -18.57 6.09 -2.64
CA LEU A 69 -18.98 6.51 -3.99
C LEU A 69 -19.28 5.34 -4.94
N MET A 70 -18.84 4.12 -4.64
CA MET A 70 -19.11 2.94 -5.47
C MET A 70 -20.62 2.68 -5.66
N SER A 71 -21.39 2.72 -4.57
CA SER A 71 -22.83 2.42 -4.59
C SER A 71 -23.70 3.52 -5.23
N PRO A 72 -23.39 4.83 -5.05
CA PRO A 72 -23.98 5.89 -5.87
C PRO A 72 -23.63 5.78 -7.36
N LEU A 73 -22.37 5.45 -7.70
CA LEU A 73 -21.91 5.33 -9.08
C LEU A 73 -22.64 4.21 -9.85
N ASP A 74 -22.87 3.05 -9.22
CA ASP A 74 -23.69 1.94 -9.76
C ASP A 74 -25.07 2.42 -10.26
N ARG A 75 -25.66 3.45 -9.64
CA ARG A 75 -26.99 4.01 -9.97
C ARG A 75 -26.97 5.02 -11.13
N ILE A 76 -25.79 5.35 -11.66
CA ILE A 76 -25.54 6.46 -12.62
C ILE A 76 -24.80 5.95 -13.86
N ALA A 77 -23.66 5.29 -13.66
CA ALA A 77 -22.75 4.81 -14.70
C ALA A 77 -22.23 3.41 -14.32
N ASN A 78 -22.85 2.37 -14.87
CA ASN A 78 -22.40 1.00 -14.63
C ASN A 78 -21.04 0.71 -15.31
N VAL A 79 -20.42 -0.41 -14.94
CA VAL A 79 -19.08 -0.80 -15.44
C VAL A 79 -19.00 -0.86 -16.97
N SER A 80 -20.10 -1.22 -17.67
CA SER A 80 -20.10 -1.22 -19.14
C SER A 80 -20.11 0.18 -19.77
N ILE A 81 -20.76 1.16 -19.14
CA ILE A 81 -20.70 2.57 -19.57
C ILE A 81 -19.27 3.09 -19.33
N LEU A 82 -18.71 2.87 -18.14
CA LEU A 82 -17.35 3.34 -17.83
C LEU A 82 -16.30 2.75 -18.80
N LYS A 83 -16.44 1.47 -19.18
CA LYS A 83 -15.58 0.82 -20.19
C LYS A 83 -15.74 1.35 -21.62
N GLN A 84 -16.85 2.02 -21.96
CA GLN A 84 -17.02 2.68 -23.26
C GLN A 84 -16.20 3.99 -23.35
N HIS A 85 -15.83 4.59 -22.21
CA HIS A 85 -15.04 5.83 -22.11
C HIS A 85 -13.59 5.57 -21.66
N GLU A 86 -13.00 4.48 -22.18
CA GLU A 86 -11.59 4.08 -22.03
C GLU A 86 -11.12 3.80 -20.58
N VAL A 87 -12.03 3.47 -19.65
CA VAL A 87 -11.65 2.90 -18.35
C VAL A 87 -11.35 1.40 -18.50
N ASP A 88 -10.11 0.95 -18.27
CA ASP A 88 -9.72 -0.47 -18.42
C ASP A 88 -10.09 -1.29 -17.17
N LYS A 89 -9.61 -0.86 -16.00
CA LYS A 89 -9.88 -1.48 -14.70
C LYS A 89 -10.45 -0.48 -13.70
N LEU A 90 -11.28 -1.01 -12.81
CA LEU A 90 -11.82 -0.30 -11.67
C LEU A 90 -11.14 -0.83 -10.41
N TYR A 91 -10.65 0.08 -9.57
CA TYR A 91 -10.03 -0.22 -8.29
C TYR A 91 -10.81 0.46 -7.18
N LYS A 92 -10.79 -0.12 -5.98
CA LYS A 92 -11.28 0.54 -4.76
C LYS A 92 -10.12 1.32 -4.13
N VAL A 93 -10.39 2.53 -3.65
CA VAL A 93 -9.42 3.28 -2.83
C VAL A 93 -9.26 2.56 -1.48
N GLU A 94 -8.12 1.91 -1.32
CA GLU A 94 -7.62 1.38 -0.05
C GLU A 94 -6.18 1.88 0.10
N ASN A 95 -5.78 2.36 1.29
CA ASN A 95 -4.45 2.94 1.54
C ASN A 95 -3.32 1.87 1.45
N LYS A 96 -2.95 1.49 0.22
CA LYS A 96 -2.02 0.43 -0.17
C LYS A 96 -1.31 0.85 -1.48
N PRO A 97 -0.13 0.31 -1.82
CA PRO A 97 0.50 0.58 -3.12
C PRO A 97 -0.42 0.26 -4.31
N ALA A 98 -0.48 1.14 -5.31
CA ALA A 98 -1.36 0.99 -6.46
C ALA A 98 -0.87 -0.12 -7.41
N LEU A 99 -1.59 -1.25 -7.46
CA LEU A 99 -1.35 -2.40 -8.35
C LEU A 99 -1.80 -2.16 -9.81
N SER A 100 -1.87 -0.91 -10.25
CA SER A 100 -2.19 -0.55 -11.64
C SER A 100 -0.94 -0.67 -12.53
N SER A 101 -1.17 -1.07 -13.77
CA SER A 101 -0.18 -1.05 -14.86
C SER A 101 -0.38 0.12 -15.84
N SER A 102 -1.35 1.01 -15.57
CA SER A 102 -1.70 2.14 -16.43
C SER A 102 -0.72 3.30 -16.31
N GLU A 103 -0.64 4.12 -17.37
CA GLU A 103 0.03 5.42 -17.42
C GLU A 103 -0.91 6.56 -16.93
N GLN A 104 -2.23 6.33 -16.93
CA GLN A 104 -3.24 7.28 -16.48
C GLN A 104 -4.05 6.69 -15.32
N LEU A 105 -4.02 7.35 -14.16
CA LEU A 105 -4.72 6.96 -12.93
C LEU A 105 -5.74 8.03 -12.55
N CYS A 106 -7.02 7.70 -12.56
CA CYS A 106 -8.11 8.60 -12.18
C CYS A 106 -8.65 8.22 -10.79
N PHE A 107 -8.90 9.18 -9.91
CA PHE A 107 -9.35 8.99 -8.54
C PHE A 107 -10.69 9.72 -8.31
N LEU A 108 -11.78 8.97 -8.17
CA LEU A 108 -13.10 9.48 -7.83
C LEU A 108 -13.31 9.36 -6.31
N VAL A 109 -13.27 10.50 -5.61
CA VAL A 109 -13.17 10.56 -4.14
C VAL A 109 -14.03 11.68 -3.54
N ARG A 110 -14.47 11.51 -2.28
CA ARG A 110 -14.90 12.62 -1.42
C ARG A 110 -13.68 13.49 -1.06
N PRO A 111 -13.84 14.81 -0.83
CA PRO A 111 -12.74 15.74 -0.52
C PRO A 111 -12.19 15.56 0.91
N ARG A 112 -11.62 14.38 1.20
CA ARG A 112 -11.09 13.98 2.50
C ARG A 112 -9.56 14.08 2.51
N ILE A 113 -8.97 14.78 3.47
CA ILE A 113 -7.51 15.00 3.60
C ILE A 113 -6.69 13.68 3.57
N LYS A 114 -7.23 12.60 4.15
CA LYS A 114 -6.63 11.26 4.12
C LYS A 114 -6.42 10.72 2.70
N ASN A 115 -7.34 11.02 1.79
CA ASN A 115 -7.28 10.57 0.40
C ASN A 115 -6.20 11.36 -0.37
N MET A 116 -6.04 12.65 -0.06
CA MET A 116 -5.02 13.51 -0.69
C MET A 116 -3.60 13.06 -0.33
N ARG A 117 -3.32 12.84 0.97
CA ARG A 117 -2.02 12.30 1.42
C ARG A 117 -1.72 10.93 0.82
N TYR A 118 -2.74 10.08 0.67
CA TYR A 118 -2.59 8.79 -0.02
C TYR A 118 -2.21 8.97 -1.50
N ILE A 119 -2.93 9.82 -2.24
CA ILE A 119 -2.65 10.09 -3.66
C ILE A 119 -1.25 10.71 -3.82
N ALA A 120 -0.89 11.69 -2.99
CA ALA A 120 0.45 12.28 -2.97
C ALA A 120 1.55 11.23 -2.70
N SER A 121 1.32 10.29 -1.76
CA SER A 121 2.26 9.20 -1.49
C SER A 121 2.45 8.25 -2.69
N LEU A 122 1.42 8.03 -3.52
CA LEU A 122 1.53 7.26 -4.76
C LEU A 122 2.34 8.03 -5.82
N VAL A 123 2.07 9.31 -6.01
CA VAL A 123 2.80 10.18 -6.96
C VAL A 123 4.27 10.24 -6.58
N ASN A 124 4.59 10.50 -5.31
CA ASN A 124 5.96 10.60 -4.83
C ASN A 124 6.69 9.24 -4.84
N ALA A 125 5.99 8.12 -4.62
CA ALA A 125 6.55 6.78 -4.82
C ALA A 125 6.86 6.48 -6.30
N ASP A 126 5.99 6.88 -7.23
CA ASP A 126 6.20 6.70 -8.66
C ASP A 126 7.32 7.60 -9.20
N LYS A 127 7.42 8.86 -8.73
CA LYS A 127 8.59 9.74 -8.96
C LYS A 127 9.89 9.09 -8.50
N MET A 128 9.95 8.55 -7.27
CA MET A 128 11.13 7.85 -6.75
C MET A 128 11.48 6.58 -7.54
N ALA A 129 10.48 5.90 -8.11
CA ALA A 129 10.66 4.73 -8.96
C ALA A 129 10.98 5.08 -10.45
N GLY A 130 11.10 6.36 -10.80
CA GLY A 130 11.30 6.82 -12.18
C GLY A 130 10.10 6.55 -13.11
N ARG A 131 8.91 6.31 -12.56
CA ARG A 131 7.68 6.04 -13.32
C ARG A 131 6.95 7.34 -13.63
N THR A 132 6.84 7.69 -14.91
CA THR A 132 6.02 8.82 -15.37
C THR A 132 4.56 8.40 -15.53
N ARG A 133 3.66 9.06 -14.82
CA ARG A 133 2.21 8.80 -14.81
C ARG A 133 1.42 10.09 -14.71
N LYS A 134 0.22 10.11 -15.28
CA LYS A 134 -0.75 11.21 -15.13
C LYS A 134 -1.79 10.82 -14.09
N TYR A 135 -2.01 11.71 -13.12
CA TYR A 135 -2.98 11.55 -12.06
C TYR A 135 -4.11 12.56 -12.25
N LYS A 136 -5.35 12.10 -12.11
CA LYS A 136 -6.54 12.96 -12.15
C LYS A 136 -7.38 12.71 -10.91
N VAL A 137 -7.64 13.74 -10.12
CA VAL A 137 -8.51 13.68 -8.95
C VAL A 137 -9.84 14.33 -9.30
N ILE A 138 -10.91 13.54 -9.27
CA ILE A 138 -12.29 14.01 -9.45
C ILE A 138 -12.93 14.02 -8.07
N PHE A 139 -13.09 15.22 -7.52
CA PHE A 139 -13.79 15.43 -6.26
C PHE A 139 -15.30 15.34 -6.46
N SER A 140 -16.01 14.72 -5.53
CA SER A 140 -17.47 14.70 -5.50
C SER A 140 -17.97 14.97 -4.08
N PRO A 141 -18.97 15.83 -3.86
CA PRO A 141 -19.71 16.64 -4.84
C PRO A 141 -18.99 17.94 -5.19
N GLN A 142 -18.09 18.43 -4.31
CA GLN A 142 -17.34 19.67 -4.49
C GLN A 142 -15.88 19.46 -4.12
N LYS A 143 -14.96 20.23 -4.69
CA LYS A 143 -13.55 20.26 -4.29
C LYS A 143 -13.34 21.19 -3.09
N PHE A 144 -12.37 20.87 -2.24
CA PHE A 144 -11.97 21.73 -1.13
C PHE A 144 -10.56 22.28 -1.35
N TYR A 145 -10.39 23.59 -1.16
CA TYR A 145 -9.07 24.23 -1.24
C TYR A 145 -8.06 23.62 -0.23
N ALA A 146 -8.53 23.16 0.94
CA ALA A 146 -7.69 22.42 1.89
C ALA A 146 -7.18 21.07 1.37
N CYS A 147 -7.83 20.48 0.36
CA CYS A 147 -7.31 19.30 -0.35
C CYS A 147 -6.24 19.70 -1.38
N GLU A 148 -6.45 20.80 -2.11
CA GLU A 148 -5.48 21.35 -3.06
C GLU A 148 -4.19 21.80 -2.34
N MET A 149 -4.31 22.49 -1.20
CA MET A 149 -3.18 22.87 -0.34
C MET A 149 -2.35 21.66 0.11
N VAL A 150 -2.98 20.55 0.50
CA VAL A 150 -2.23 19.35 0.93
C VAL A 150 -1.49 18.69 -0.24
N LEU A 151 -2.00 18.79 -1.47
CA LEU A 151 -1.27 18.34 -2.67
C LEU A 151 -0.14 19.31 -3.06
N GLU A 152 -0.27 20.60 -2.76
CA GLU A 152 0.76 21.63 -2.94
C GLU A 152 1.89 21.49 -1.89
N GLU A 153 1.55 21.31 -0.61
CA GLU A 153 2.49 21.02 0.49
C GLU A 153 3.33 19.75 0.25
N GLU A 154 2.73 18.70 -0.33
CA GLU A 154 3.40 17.44 -0.69
C GLU A 154 4.19 17.52 -2.02
N GLY A 155 4.23 18.68 -2.69
CA GLY A 155 5.00 18.90 -3.91
C GLY A 155 4.50 18.14 -5.15
N VAL A 156 3.19 17.85 -5.22
CA VAL A 156 2.56 17.11 -6.33
C VAL A 156 1.57 17.94 -7.15
N TYR A 157 1.20 19.13 -6.66
CA TYR A 157 0.26 20.08 -7.26
C TYR A 157 0.79 21.52 -7.14
N GLY A 158 0.26 22.45 -7.93
CA GLY A 158 0.72 23.85 -7.97
C GLY A 158 1.95 24.07 -8.88
N GLY A 159 1.73 24.63 -10.06
CA GLY A 159 2.77 24.78 -11.10
C GLY A 159 3.08 26.23 -11.51
N ARG A 160 2.96 27.21 -10.60
CA ARG A 160 2.96 28.65 -10.98
C ARG A 160 4.07 29.54 -10.40
N LEU A 161 5.06 29.00 -9.70
CA LEU A 161 6.25 29.79 -9.30
C LEU A 161 7.54 28.97 -9.36
N MET A 162 8.51 29.48 -10.14
CA MET A 162 9.85 28.93 -10.41
C MET A 162 9.94 27.54 -11.07
N LEU A 163 10.51 27.54 -12.28
CA LEU A 163 11.02 26.40 -13.06
C LEU A 163 9.97 25.39 -13.54
N SER A 164 9.98 25.15 -14.85
CA SER A 164 8.98 24.32 -15.56
C SER A 164 9.19 22.83 -15.31
N VAL A 165 8.55 22.31 -14.26
CA VAL A 165 8.18 20.88 -14.15
C VAL A 165 6.66 20.80 -14.28
N PRO A 166 6.10 20.00 -15.21
CA PRO A 166 4.66 19.83 -15.30
C PRO A 166 4.14 19.11 -14.05
N THR A 167 3.03 19.59 -13.48
CA THR A 167 2.39 18.94 -12.32
C THR A 167 1.75 17.62 -12.73
N ASP A 168 2.15 16.52 -12.08
CA ASP A 168 1.64 15.18 -12.39
C ASP A 168 0.15 15.00 -12.03
N VAL A 169 -0.39 15.86 -11.16
CA VAL A 169 -1.76 15.80 -10.63
C VAL A 169 -2.64 16.92 -11.20
N SER A 170 -3.75 16.53 -11.83
CA SER A 170 -4.88 17.40 -12.20
C SER A 170 -6.05 17.23 -11.22
N CYS A 171 -6.86 18.26 -11.00
CA CYS A 171 -7.94 18.30 -10.01
C CYS A 171 -9.22 18.92 -10.58
N ASP A 172 -10.29 18.14 -10.66
CA ASP A 172 -11.60 18.49 -11.21
C ASP A 172 -12.73 18.27 -10.19
N GLU A 173 -13.87 18.91 -10.43
CA GLU A 173 -15.09 18.80 -9.62
C GLU A 173 -16.23 18.13 -10.38
N TRP A 174 -16.78 17.06 -9.81
CA TRP A 174 -18.01 16.42 -10.24
C TRP A 174 -19.16 16.80 -9.30
N ALA A 175 -19.93 17.81 -9.72
CA ALA A 175 -21.06 18.46 -9.03
C ALA A 175 -22.30 17.56 -8.80
N PHE A 176 -22.08 16.25 -8.67
CA PHE A 176 -23.10 15.26 -8.35
C PHE A 176 -23.52 15.37 -6.87
N SER A 177 -24.52 16.22 -6.64
CA SER A 177 -25.12 16.51 -5.32
C SER A 177 -26.48 15.83 -5.09
N LEU A 178 -27.11 15.27 -6.12
CA LEU A 178 -28.48 14.72 -6.06
C LEU A 178 -28.62 13.38 -6.77
N LEU A 179 -29.01 12.35 -6.02
CA LEU A 179 -29.33 11.01 -6.51
C LEU A 179 -30.80 10.66 -6.26
N PRO A 180 -31.63 10.46 -7.30
CA PRO A 180 -32.94 9.84 -7.15
C PRO A 180 -32.79 8.37 -6.74
N LEU A 181 -32.98 8.08 -5.46
CA LEU A 181 -33.02 6.71 -4.95
C LEU A 181 -34.29 6.01 -5.45
N ASP A 182 -35.41 6.73 -5.43
CA ASP A 182 -36.75 6.27 -5.81
C ASP A 182 -37.54 7.38 -6.52
N VAL A 183 -38.81 7.14 -6.84
CA VAL A 183 -39.69 8.10 -7.54
C VAL A 183 -39.95 9.40 -6.76
N ASP A 184 -39.96 9.34 -5.43
CA ASP A 184 -40.24 10.46 -4.52
C ASP A 184 -39.09 10.76 -3.54
N LEU A 185 -37.94 10.08 -3.67
CA LEU A 185 -36.81 10.19 -2.73
C LEU A 185 -35.49 10.53 -3.44
N LEU A 186 -35.00 11.74 -3.17
CA LEU A 186 -33.68 12.25 -3.53
C LEU A 186 -32.74 12.19 -2.32
N SER A 187 -31.48 11.82 -2.56
CA SER A 187 -30.42 11.81 -1.53
C SER A 187 -29.12 12.38 -2.07
N MET A 188 -28.34 13.06 -1.23
CA MET A 188 -26.98 13.49 -1.57
C MET A 188 -25.94 12.38 -1.37
N GLU A 189 -26.32 11.29 -0.69
CA GLU A 189 -25.46 10.19 -0.25
C GLU A 189 -24.16 10.69 0.45
N LEU A 190 -24.31 11.67 1.36
CA LEU A 190 -23.27 12.22 2.22
C LEU A 190 -23.41 11.68 3.65
N PRO A 191 -23.01 10.43 3.95
CA PRO A 191 -23.10 9.86 5.29
C PRO A 191 -22.25 10.62 6.33
N GLU A 192 -21.16 11.26 5.91
CA GLU A 192 -20.34 12.10 6.80
C GLU A 192 -21.06 13.37 7.27
N PHE A 193 -22.03 13.89 6.50
CA PHE A 193 -22.65 15.20 6.73
C PHE A 193 -23.14 15.40 8.16
N PHE A 194 -23.78 14.37 8.75
CA PHE A 194 -24.32 14.47 10.09
C PHE A 194 -23.23 14.64 11.15
N ARG A 195 -22.12 13.90 11.03
CA ARG A 195 -20.96 14.03 11.91
C ARG A 195 -20.28 15.38 11.69
N ASP A 196 -19.94 15.68 10.44
CA ASP A 196 -19.22 16.90 10.07
C ASP A 196 -19.95 18.15 10.57
N TYR A 197 -21.25 18.31 10.25
CA TYR A 197 -22.00 19.51 10.61
C TYR A 197 -22.46 19.53 12.09
N PHE A 198 -23.17 18.50 12.56
CA PHE A 198 -23.85 18.55 13.87
C PHE A 198 -22.96 18.12 15.05
N LEU A 199 -21.87 17.38 14.80
CA LEU A 199 -20.93 16.98 15.85
C LEU A 199 -19.60 17.74 15.79
N GLU A 200 -19.03 17.99 14.60
CA GLU A 200 -17.73 18.67 14.45
C GLU A 200 -17.86 20.18 14.15
N GLY A 201 -19.03 20.63 13.69
CA GLY A 201 -19.32 22.05 13.41
C GLY A 201 -18.82 22.53 12.04
N ASP A 202 -18.48 21.61 11.14
CA ASP A 202 -17.99 21.92 9.79
C ASP A 202 -19.12 22.36 8.86
N GLN A 203 -19.04 23.61 8.41
CA GLN A 203 -20.05 24.28 7.60
C GLN A 203 -19.79 24.16 6.09
N ARG A 204 -18.70 23.50 5.64
CA ARG A 204 -18.33 23.40 4.22
C ARG A 204 -19.43 22.81 3.33
N TRP A 205 -20.27 21.93 3.87
CA TRP A 205 -21.36 21.28 3.14
C TRP A 205 -22.56 22.19 2.82
N ILE A 206 -22.66 23.37 3.45
CA ILE A 206 -23.73 24.35 3.19
C ILE A 206 -23.74 24.80 1.71
N ASN A 207 -22.57 24.92 1.09
CA ASN A 207 -22.48 25.28 -0.34
C ASN A 207 -23.10 24.21 -1.25
N THR A 208 -22.80 22.92 -1.05
CA THR A 208 -23.42 21.84 -1.83
C THR A 208 -24.93 21.80 -1.64
N LEU A 209 -25.43 22.06 -0.42
CA LEU A 209 -26.87 22.17 -0.18
C LEU A 209 -27.51 23.32 -0.95
N ALA A 210 -26.92 24.52 -0.88
CA ALA A 210 -27.41 25.68 -1.62
C ALA A 210 -27.40 25.45 -3.14
N GLN A 211 -26.33 24.84 -3.68
CA GLN A 211 -26.21 24.44 -5.08
C GLN A 211 -27.25 23.38 -5.48
N ALA A 212 -27.54 22.40 -4.61
CA ALA A 212 -28.55 21.38 -4.87
C ALA A 212 -29.99 21.95 -4.88
N LEU A 213 -30.28 22.88 -3.97
CA LEU A 213 -31.56 23.62 -3.95
C LEU A 213 -31.71 24.52 -5.17
N HIS A 214 -30.65 25.24 -5.54
CA HIS A 214 -30.59 26.05 -6.76
C HIS A 214 -30.82 25.19 -8.01
N LEU A 215 -30.13 24.06 -8.16
CA LEU A 215 -30.33 23.13 -9.27
C LEU A 215 -31.79 22.63 -9.39
N LEU A 216 -32.46 22.34 -8.28
CA LEU A 216 -33.87 21.97 -8.31
C LEU A 216 -34.78 23.15 -8.70
N SER A 217 -34.48 24.37 -8.25
CA SER A 217 -35.18 25.61 -8.63
C SER A 217 -35.03 25.92 -10.13
N THR A 218 -33.81 25.82 -10.66
CA THR A 218 -33.48 26.01 -12.09
C THR A 218 -34.15 24.96 -12.99
N LEU A 219 -34.29 23.72 -12.52
CA LEU A 219 -34.96 22.64 -13.28
C LEU A 219 -36.49 22.70 -13.19
N TYR A 220 -37.07 22.84 -11.99
CA TYR A 220 -38.51 22.64 -11.73
C TYR A 220 -39.28 23.94 -11.38
N GLY A 221 -38.61 25.09 -11.53
CA GLY A 221 -39.16 26.41 -11.23
C GLY A 221 -39.01 26.80 -9.75
N PRO A 222 -39.14 28.11 -9.43
CA PRO A 222 -38.90 28.62 -8.08
C PRO A 222 -39.97 28.14 -7.08
N PHE A 223 -39.54 27.78 -5.87
CA PHE A 223 -40.45 27.33 -4.80
C PHE A 223 -41.17 28.53 -4.16
N PRO A 224 -42.51 28.69 -4.34
CA PRO A 224 -43.17 29.95 -3.97
C PRO A 224 -43.29 30.17 -2.46
N ASN A 225 -43.39 29.08 -1.71
CA ASN A 225 -43.68 29.05 -0.28
C ASN A 225 -42.56 28.27 0.44
N CYS A 226 -41.62 28.98 1.04
CA CYS A 226 -40.46 28.41 1.72
C CYS A 226 -40.65 28.42 3.25
N TYR A 227 -40.39 27.30 3.90
CA TYR A 227 -40.35 27.17 5.35
C TYR A 227 -39.05 26.50 5.78
N GLY A 228 -38.56 26.82 6.97
CA GLY A 228 -37.55 25.99 7.61
C GLY A 228 -37.38 26.25 9.09
N ILE A 229 -36.72 25.32 9.77
CA ILE A 229 -36.35 25.40 11.18
C ILE A 229 -35.01 24.68 11.41
N GLY A 230 -34.07 25.40 12.01
CA GLY A 230 -32.71 24.91 12.26
C GLY A 230 -31.63 25.84 11.72
N ARG A 231 -30.38 25.62 12.14
CA ARG A 231 -29.25 26.46 11.73
C ARG A 231 -28.77 26.11 10.32
N CYS A 232 -28.69 24.82 10.01
CA CYS A 232 -28.31 24.31 8.70
C CYS A 232 -29.34 24.73 7.64
N ALA A 233 -30.63 24.59 7.96
CA ALA A 233 -31.76 25.02 7.17
C ALA A 233 -31.67 26.51 6.83
N LYS A 234 -31.50 27.36 7.84
CA LYS A 234 -31.41 28.82 7.66
C LYS A 234 -30.18 29.22 6.84
N MET A 235 -28.99 28.68 7.14
CA MET A 235 -27.76 28.96 6.40
C MET A 235 -27.83 28.51 4.93
N SER A 236 -28.38 27.31 4.67
CA SER A 236 -28.52 26.77 3.32
C SER A 236 -29.53 27.58 2.50
N TYR A 237 -30.63 28.00 3.13
CA TYR A 237 -31.62 28.89 2.52
C TYR A 237 -31.04 30.28 2.20
N GLU A 238 -30.36 30.92 3.14
CA GLU A 238 -29.75 32.25 2.93
C GLU A 238 -28.68 32.24 1.84
N LEU A 239 -27.91 31.15 1.69
CA LEU A 239 -26.93 31.01 0.61
C LEU A 239 -27.61 30.70 -0.73
N TRP A 240 -28.60 29.80 -0.76
CA TRP A 240 -29.39 29.51 -1.96
C TRP A 240 -30.05 30.76 -2.54
N LYS A 241 -30.62 31.63 -1.69
CA LYS A 241 -31.24 32.88 -2.15
C LYS A 241 -30.25 33.86 -2.79
N ARG A 242 -29.00 33.94 -2.30
CA ARG A 242 -27.95 34.75 -2.96
C ARG A 242 -27.59 34.19 -4.34
N LEU A 243 -27.53 32.87 -4.49
CA LEU A 243 -27.30 32.24 -5.81
C LEU A 243 -28.46 32.54 -6.80
N GLU A 244 -29.70 32.65 -6.34
CA GLU A 244 -30.85 33.08 -7.17
C GLU A 244 -30.88 34.59 -7.48
N GLU A 245 -30.27 35.43 -6.61
CA GLU A 245 -30.10 36.87 -6.83
C GLU A 245 -28.98 37.16 -7.84
N GLU A 246 -27.90 36.37 -7.83
CA GLU A 246 -26.73 36.49 -8.72
C GLU A 246 -26.98 35.95 -10.15
N GLU A 247 -28.08 35.22 -10.41
CA GLU A 247 -28.36 34.61 -11.72
C GLU A 247 -29.06 35.55 -12.72
N ASP A 248 -28.48 35.65 -13.92
CA ASP A 248 -28.76 36.67 -14.93
C ASP A 248 -30.00 36.34 -15.81
N GLY A 249 -31.18 36.45 -15.20
CA GLY A 249 -32.44 36.73 -15.92
C GLY A 249 -33.20 35.54 -16.50
N GLU A 250 -32.55 34.60 -17.19
CA GLU A 250 -33.25 33.60 -18.03
C GLU A 250 -34.13 32.61 -17.24
N THR A 251 -33.77 32.28 -16.00
CA THR A 251 -34.54 31.38 -15.13
C THR A 251 -35.86 31.98 -14.62
N LYS A 252 -36.00 33.31 -14.64
CA LYS A 252 -37.14 34.07 -14.06
C LYS A 252 -38.46 33.94 -14.85
N GLY A 253 -38.51 33.04 -15.85
CA GLY A 253 -39.68 32.71 -16.66
C GLY A 253 -40.35 31.34 -16.42
N ARG A 254 -39.72 30.39 -15.68
CA ARG A 254 -40.34 29.08 -15.41
C ARG A 254 -41.52 29.19 -14.44
N ARG A 255 -42.52 28.31 -14.60
CA ARG A 255 -43.64 28.19 -13.64
C ARG A 255 -43.24 27.24 -12.50
N PRO A 256 -43.70 27.47 -11.26
CA PRO A 256 -43.47 26.55 -10.15
C PRO A 256 -44.16 25.18 -10.37
N GLU A 257 -43.40 24.11 -10.48
CA GLU A 257 -43.91 22.72 -10.43
C GLU A 257 -44.07 22.21 -8.99
N ILE A 258 -43.25 22.71 -8.05
CA ILE A 258 -43.31 22.37 -6.62
C ILE A 258 -43.74 23.62 -5.83
N GLY A 259 -44.87 23.54 -5.15
CA GLY A 259 -45.50 24.69 -4.49
C GLY A 259 -44.99 25.00 -3.09
N HIS A 260 -44.43 24.02 -2.37
CA HIS A 260 -43.93 24.20 -1.01
C HIS A 260 -42.57 23.54 -0.81
N ILE A 261 -41.66 24.19 -0.07
CA ILE A 261 -40.41 23.58 0.40
C ILE A 261 -40.25 23.75 1.92
N PHE A 262 -39.82 22.67 2.60
CA PHE A 262 -39.51 22.62 4.02
C PHE A 262 -38.04 22.25 4.23
N LEU A 263 -37.28 23.02 5.01
CA LEU A 263 -35.92 22.69 5.43
C LEU A 263 -35.89 22.38 6.93
N LEU A 264 -35.44 21.18 7.30
CA LEU A 264 -35.51 20.63 8.65
C LEU A 264 -34.15 20.08 9.08
N ASP A 265 -33.56 20.64 10.13
CA ASP A 265 -32.36 20.09 10.76
C ASP A 265 -32.70 18.86 11.62
N ARG A 266 -31.81 17.85 11.61
CA ARG A 266 -32.01 16.61 12.37
C ARG A 266 -32.03 16.82 13.89
N ASP A 267 -31.30 17.82 14.40
CA ASP A 267 -31.21 18.14 15.82
C ASP A 267 -32.50 18.74 16.41
N VAL A 268 -33.41 19.22 15.57
CA VAL A 268 -34.78 19.63 15.94
C VAL A 268 -35.63 18.42 16.37
N ASP A 269 -35.33 17.21 15.89
CA ASP A 269 -36.05 15.98 16.22
C ASP A 269 -35.11 14.76 16.24
N PHE A 270 -34.26 14.67 17.25
CA PHE A 270 -33.49 13.44 17.49
C PHE A 270 -34.34 12.27 17.98
N VAL A 271 -35.52 12.52 18.58
CA VAL A 271 -36.38 11.48 19.17
C VAL A 271 -36.83 10.50 18.09
N THR A 272 -37.35 11.00 16.97
CA THR A 272 -37.79 10.17 15.83
C THR A 272 -36.66 9.33 15.24
N ALA A 273 -35.43 9.86 15.19
CA ALA A 273 -34.27 9.14 14.67
C ALA A 273 -33.70 8.11 15.66
N LEU A 274 -34.07 8.16 16.94
CA LEU A 274 -33.64 7.23 17.99
C LEU A 274 -34.65 6.09 18.24
N CYS A 275 -35.90 6.22 17.80
CA CYS A 275 -36.89 5.15 17.85
C CYS A 275 -36.57 4.01 16.86
N SER A 276 -36.87 2.76 17.24
CA SER A 276 -36.87 1.62 16.30
C SER A 276 -37.95 1.80 15.23
N GLN A 277 -37.66 1.49 13.97
CA GLN A 277 -38.61 1.65 12.88
C GLN A 277 -39.48 0.39 12.72
N VAL A 278 -40.81 0.53 12.79
CA VAL A 278 -41.77 -0.60 12.70
C VAL A 278 -42.62 -0.62 11.41
N VAL A 279 -42.39 0.34 10.51
CA VAL A 279 -42.80 0.23 9.10
C VAL A 279 -41.85 -0.72 8.35
N TYR A 280 -42.36 -1.48 7.38
CA TYR A 280 -41.59 -2.55 6.74
C TYR A 280 -40.24 -2.10 6.16
N GLU A 281 -40.21 -1.00 5.43
CA GLU A 281 -38.97 -0.47 4.83
C GLU A 281 -37.95 -0.01 5.86
N GLY A 282 -38.41 0.58 6.96
CA GLY A 282 -37.57 0.99 8.09
C GLY A 282 -37.04 -0.22 8.89
N LEU A 283 -37.84 -1.27 9.07
CA LEU A 283 -37.40 -2.50 9.73
C LEU A 283 -36.36 -3.27 8.89
N VAL A 284 -36.50 -3.25 7.56
CA VAL A 284 -35.46 -3.76 6.63
C VAL A 284 -34.18 -2.93 6.75
N ASP A 285 -34.28 -1.60 6.88
CA ASP A 285 -33.12 -0.73 7.09
C ASP A 285 -32.42 -0.96 8.44
N ASP A 286 -33.18 -1.07 9.53
CA ASP A 286 -32.64 -1.38 10.86
C ASP A 286 -32.01 -2.79 10.93
N THR A 287 -32.53 -3.77 10.18
CA THR A 287 -32.06 -5.18 10.21
C THR A 287 -30.93 -5.49 9.22
N PHE A 288 -30.90 -4.86 8.05
CA PHE A 288 -29.98 -5.18 6.94
C PHE A 288 -29.22 -4.00 6.34
N ARG A 289 -29.57 -2.76 6.70
CA ARG A 289 -29.01 -1.49 6.18
C ARG A 289 -29.19 -1.29 4.69
N ILE A 290 -30.17 -0.46 4.32
CA ILE A 290 -30.34 0.00 2.95
C ILE A 290 -29.22 1.00 2.61
N LYS A 291 -28.52 0.79 1.49
CA LYS A 291 -27.50 1.71 0.95
C LYS A 291 -27.83 2.03 -0.51
N CYS A 292 -27.94 3.32 -0.85
CA CYS A 292 -28.33 3.80 -2.19
C CYS A 292 -29.62 3.16 -2.75
N GLY A 293 -30.61 2.89 -1.87
CA GLY A 293 -31.85 2.19 -2.24
C GLY A 293 -31.68 0.69 -2.55
N SER A 294 -30.57 0.07 -2.15
CA SER A 294 -30.31 -1.37 -2.31
C SER A 294 -30.03 -2.03 -0.96
N VAL A 295 -30.23 -3.34 -0.86
CA VAL A 295 -29.86 -4.17 0.30
C VAL A 295 -29.04 -5.37 -0.16
N ASP A 296 -27.98 -5.71 0.58
CA ASP A 296 -27.11 -6.86 0.31
C ASP A 296 -27.41 -8.00 1.29
N PHE A 297 -28.15 -9.02 0.86
CA PHE A 297 -28.49 -10.18 1.67
C PHE A 297 -27.36 -11.20 1.71
N GLY A 298 -26.89 -11.58 2.91
CA GLY A 298 -25.80 -12.53 3.10
C GLY A 298 -26.19 -14.02 2.96
N PRO A 299 -25.23 -14.96 3.03
CA PRO A 299 -25.47 -16.40 2.92
C PRO A 299 -26.51 -16.95 3.90
N GLU A 300 -26.60 -16.34 5.09
CA GLU A 300 -27.60 -16.67 6.09
C GLU A 300 -29.04 -16.41 5.62
N VAL A 301 -29.21 -15.47 4.68
CA VAL A 301 -30.48 -15.09 4.04
C VAL A 301 -30.68 -15.85 2.72
N THR A 302 -29.69 -15.82 1.81
CA THR A 302 -29.81 -16.44 0.48
C THR A 302 -29.75 -17.97 0.50
N SER A 303 -29.28 -18.57 1.61
CA SER A 303 -29.01 -20.01 1.74
C SER A 303 -28.02 -20.53 0.69
N SER A 304 -27.06 -19.68 0.29
CA SER A 304 -25.99 -19.98 -0.66
C SER A 304 -24.74 -19.14 -0.35
N ASP A 305 -23.56 -19.58 -0.77
CA ASP A 305 -22.29 -18.86 -0.49
C ASP A 305 -22.14 -17.50 -1.21
N LYS A 306 -23.20 -17.01 -1.86
CA LYS A 306 -23.22 -15.74 -2.59
C LYS A 306 -24.24 -14.80 -1.97
N SER A 307 -23.81 -13.55 -1.76
CA SER A 307 -24.71 -12.48 -1.37
C SER A 307 -25.62 -12.06 -2.54
N LEU A 308 -26.86 -11.72 -2.23
CA LEU A 308 -27.86 -11.26 -3.20
C LEU A 308 -28.11 -9.76 -2.97
N LYS A 309 -27.68 -8.94 -3.92
CA LYS A 309 -27.98 -7.50 -3.94
C LYS A 309 -29.38 -7.29 -4.55
N VAL A 310 -30.32 -6.78 -3.75
CA VAL A 310 -31.69 -6.47 -4.16
C VAL A 310 -31.88 -4.96 -4.19
N LEU A 311 -32.47 -4.45 -5.27
CA LEU A 311 -32.89 -3.05 -5.39
C LEU A 311 -34.29 -2.88 -4.78
N LEU A 312 -34.47 -1.85 -3.95
CA LEU A 312 -35.72 -1.54 -3.26
C LEU A 312 -36.24 -0.20 -3.80
N ASN A 313 -37.29 -0.24 -4.62
CA ASN A 313 -37.91 0.94 -5.22
C ASN A 313 -39.39 0.71 -5.56
N ALA A 314 -40.08 1.75 -6.04
CA ALA A 314 -41.50 1.66 -6.43
C ALA A 314 -41.77 0.82 -7.71
N GLU A 315 -40.76 0.31 -8.41
CA GLU A 315 -40.93 -0.53 -9.61
C GLU A 315 -41.40 -1.95 -9.26
N ASP A 316 -40.94 -2.50 -8.12
CA ASP A 316 -41.54 -3.69 -7.52
C ASP A 316 -42.89 -3.31 -6.90
N LYS A 317 -43.96 -3.78 -7.52
CA LYS A 317 -45.35 -3.57 -7.10
C LYS A 317 -45.67 -4.22 -5.75
N VAL A 318 -45.00 -5.31 -5.39
CA VAL A 318 -45.18 -5.97 -4.08
C VAL A 318 -44.49 -5.13 -3.01
N PHE A 319 -43.22 -4.75 -3.19
CA PHE A 319 -42.53 -3.84 -2.28
C PHE A 319 -43.27 -2.52 -2.10
N ASN A 320 -43.72 -1.90 -3.20
CA ASN A 320 -44.47 -0.64 -3.14
C ASN A 320 -45.79 -0.72 -2.36
N GLU A 321 -46.47 -1.87 -2.40
CA GLU A 321 -47.69 -2.13 -1.61
C GLU A 321 -47.42 -2.41 -0.11
N ILE A 322 -46.20 -2.78 0.30
CA ILE A 322 -45.87 -3.15 1.71
C ILE A 322 -44.91 -2.20 2.43
N ARG A 323 -44.07 -1.45 1.73
CA ARG A 323 -42.96 -0.66 2.30
C ARG A 323 -43.37 0.32 3.40
N ASN A 324 -44.53 0.96 3.24
CA ASN A 324 -45.08 1.95 4.16
C ASN A 324 -46.04 1.33 5.20
N GLU A 325 -46.30 0.03 5.16
CA GLU A 325 -47.20 -0.67 6.08
C GLU A 325 -46.50 -1.01 7.40
N HIS A 326 -47.28 -1.08 8.49
CA HIS A 326 -46.80 -1.61 9.75
C HIS A 326 -46.49 -3.11 9.60
N PHE A 327 -45.37 -3.59 10.14
CA PHE A 327 -44.85 -4.94 9.88
C PHE A 327 -45.87 -6.07 10.15
N SER A 328 -46.74 -5.90 11.15
CA SER A 328 -47.83 -6.83 11.49
C SER A 328 -48.78 -7.14 10.32
N ASN A 329 -49.01 -6.17 9.44
CA ASN A 329 -49.96 -6.28 8.33
C ASN A 329 -49.37 -7.03 7.14
N VAL A 330 -48.04 -6.92 6.96
CA VAL A 330 -47.29 -7.41 5.80
C VAL A 330 -47.45 -8.92 5.62
N PHE A 331 -47.33 -9.71 6.70
CA PHE A 331 -47.45 -11.17 6.61
C PHE A 331 -48.84 -11.61 6.13
N GLY A 332 -49.90 -10.97 6.62
CA GLY A 332 -51.28 -11.24 6.19
C GLY A 332 -51.51 -10.88 4.72
N PHE A 333 -50.99 -9.72 4.30
CA PHE A 333 -51.02 -9.26 2.91
C PHE A 333 -50.26 -10.22 1.97
N LEU A 334 -49.00 -10.55 2.27
CA LEU A 334 -48.19 -11.46 1.44
C LEU A 334 -48.80 -12.85 1.35
N SER A 335 -49.33 -13.36 2.47
CA SER A 335 -50.07 -14.63 2.50
C SER A 335 -51.39 -14.60 1.72
N GLN A 336 -52.00 -13.43 1.51
CA GLN A 336 -53.14 -13.26 0.60
C GLN A 336 -52.67 -13.14 -0.86
N LYS A 337 -51.63 -12.34 -1.15
CA LYS A 337 -51.05 -12.14 -2.48
C LYS A 337 -50.57 -13.47 -3.08
N ALA A 338 -49.86 -14.28 -2.29
CA ALA A 338 -49.39 -15.61 -2.70
C ALA A 338 -50.55 -16.59 -2.98
N ARG A 339 -51.60 -16.62 -2.14
CA ARG A 339 -52.80 -17.43 -2.41
C ARG A 339 -53.55 -16.99 -3.66
N ASN A 340 -53.62 -15.67 -3.91
CA ASN A 340 -54.24 -15.11 -5.11
C ASN A 340 -53.42 -15.46 -6.37
N LEU A 341 -52.08 -15.41 -6.32
CA LEU A 341 -51.20 -15.85 -7.40
C LEU A 341 -51.35 -17.35 -7.68
N GLN A 342 -51.37 -18.19 -6.64
CA GLN A 342 -51.63 -19.62 -6.78
C GLN A 342 -53.00 -19.89 -7.45
N ALA A 343 -54.07 -19.23 -6.98
CA ALA A 343 -55.40 -19.37 -7.57
C ALA A 343 -55.49 -18.81 -9.02
N GLN A 344 -54.70 -17.80 -9.37
CA GLN A 344 -54.56 -17.34 -10.77
C GLN A 344 -53.74 -18.30 -11.64
N TYR A 345 -52.78 -19.01 -11.05
CA TYR A 345 -52.01 -20.05 -11.73
C TYR A 345 -52.85 -21.31 -11.97
N ASP A 346 -53.60 -21.78 -10.97
CA ASP A 346 -54.50 -22.93 -11.09
C ASP A 346 -55.65 -22.72 -12.10
N ARG A 347 -56.00 -21.45 -12.39
CA ARG A 347 -56.91 -21.07 -13.48
C ARG A 347 -56.25 -21.03 -14.88
N ARG A 348 -54.93 -21.11 -14.98
CA ARG A 348 -54.13 -21.12 -16.23
C ARG A 348 -53.53 -22.50 -16.54
N ARG A 349 -54.23 -23.59 -16.21
CA ARG A 349 -53.83 -24.97 -16.54
C ARG A 349 -53.76 -25.20 -18.06
N GLY A 350 -52.61 -24.90 -18.68
CA GLY A 350 -52.40 -25.11 -20.12
C GLY A 350 -51.10 -24.59 -20.73
N MET A 351 -50.07 -24.19 -19.96
CA MET A 351 -48.80 -23.67 -20.48
C MET A 351 -47.54 -24.23 -19.77
N ASP A 352 -46.37 -23.95 -20.35
CA ASP A 352 -45.14 -24.73 -20.21
C ASP A 352 -44.48 -24.72 -18.81
N ILE A 353 -44.04 -25.92 -18.40
CA ILE A 353 -43.33 -26.24 -17.16
C ILE A 353 -41.99 -25.47 -17.05
N LYS A 354 -41.33 -25.18 -18.18
CA LYS A 354 -40.03 -24.49 -18.19
C LYS A 354 -40.14 -23.03 -17.71
N GLN A 355 -41.26 -22.36 -18.02
CA GLN A 355 -41.55 -21.00 -17.50
C GLN A 355 -41.89 -21.03 -16.01
N MET A 356 -42.71 -22.00 -15.58
CA MET A 356 -43.07 -22.19 -14.16
C MET A 356 -41.84 -22.39 -13.27
N LYS A 357 -40.84 -23.18 -13.72
CA LYS A 357 -39.62 -23.42 -12.93
C LYS A 357 -38.83 -22.14 -12.66
N ASN A 358 -38.75 -21.22 -13.62
CA ASN A 358 -38.08 -19.93 -13.44
C ASN A 358 -38.85 -19.06 -12.44
N PHE A 359 -40.15 -18.85 -12.67
CA PHE A 359 -41.00 -17.99 -11.83
C PHE A 359 -41.00 -18.43 -10.35
N VAL A 360 -41.22 -19.72 -10.08
CA VAL A 360 -41.25 -20.26 -8.71
C VAL A 360 -39.87 -20.23 -8.03
N SER A 361 -38.78 -20.28 -8.80
CA SER A 361 -37.42 -20.21 -8.25
C SER A 361 -36.93 -18.78 -7.97
N GLN A 362 -37.44 -17.77 -8.69
CA GLN A 362 -36.99 -16.38 -8.59
C GLN A 362 -37.86 -15.54 -7.63
N GLU A 363 -39.20 -15.62 -7.69
CA GLU A 363 -40.05 -14.74 -6.87
C GLU A 363 -40.51 -15.36 -5.54
N LEU A 364 -40.73 -16.68 -5.48
CA LEU A 364 -41.44 -17.30 -4.34
C LEU A 364 -40.56 -17.99 -3.30
N LYS A 365 -39.28 -18.23 -3.60
CA LYS A 365 -38.33 -18.87 -2.68
C LYS A 365 -37.57 -17.91 -1.77
N GLY A 366 -37.23 -16.71 -2.25
CA GLY A 366 -36.59 -15.66 -1.45
C GLY A 366 -37.51 -15.23 -0.30
N LEU A 367 -38.45 -14.33 -0.59
CA LEU A 367 -39.40 -13.73 0.37
C LEU A 367 -39.82 -14.66 1.52
N LYS A 368 -40.31 -15.88 1.27
CA LYS A 368 -40.74 -16.79 2.35
C LYS A 368 -39.63 -17.28 3.30
N GLN A 369 -38.41 -17.44 2.81
CA GLN A 369 -37.26 -17.90 3.59
C GLN A 369 -36.56 -16.69 4.26
N GLU A 370 -36.40 -15.61 3.50
CA GLU A 370 -35.80 -14.33 3.92
C GLU A 370 -36.64 -13.66 5.04
N HIS A 371 -37.98 -13.66 4.94
CA HIS A 371 -38.84 -13.15 6.01
C HIS A 371 -38.82 -14.00 7.29
N ARG A 372 -38.61 -15.32 7.21
CA ARG A 372 -38.47 -16.16 8.41
C ARG A 372 -37.22 -15.77 9.19
N LEU A 373 -36.20 -15.28 8.49
CA LEU A 373 -34.93 -14.80 9.06
C LEU A 373 -35.00 -13.35 9.54
N LEU A 374 -35.89 -12.51 8.99
CA LEU A 374 -36.30 -11.24 9.64
C LEU A 374 -36.87 -11.52 11.04
N SER A 375 -37.86 -12.41 11.15
CA SER A 375 -38.43 -12.78 12.45
C SER A 375 -37.41 -13.44 13.40
N LEU A 376 -36.53 -14.31 12.88
CA LEU A 376 -35.45 -14.88 13.69
C LEU A 376 -34.40 -13.83 14.12
N ARG A 377 -34.06 -12.85 13.29
CA ARG A 377 -33.14 -11.76 13.67
C ARG A 377 -33.73 -10.83 14.70
N MET A 378 -35.02 -10.50 14.60
CA MET A 378 -35.74 -9.72 15.61
C MET A 378 -35.61 -10.41 16.99
N PHE A 379 -35.91 -11.71 17.04
CA PHE A 379 -35.79 -12.55 18.24
C PHE A 379 -34.32 -12.80 18.69
N GLN A 380 -33.32 -12.54 17.84
CA GLN A 380 -31.89 -12.63 18.19
C GLN A 380 -31.31 -11.29 18.66
N LEU A 381 -31.86 -10.16 18.19
CA LEU A 381 -31.56 -8.81 18.69
C LEU A 381 -32.16 -8.63 20.09
N GLU A 382 -33.41 -9.07 20.29
CA GLU A 382 -34.08 -9.14 21.60
C GLU A 382 -33.34 -10.01 22.64
N ALA A 383 -32.40 -10.86 22.20
CA ALA A 383 -31.65 -11.79 23.04
C ALA A 383 -30.23 -11.34 23.43
N ARG A 384 -29.76 -10.16 22.99
CA ARG A 384 -28.44 -9.59 23.35
C ARG A 384 -28.44 -8.06 23.26
N VAL A 385 -28.35 -7.35 24.39
CA VAL A 385 -28.36 -5.88 24.37
C VAL A 385 -27.03 -5.33 23.79
N SER A 386 -27.06 -4.82 22.56
CA SER A 386 -25.86 -4.30 21.91
C SER A 386 -25.40 -2.95 22.51
N PRO A 387 -24.11 -2.59 22.38
CA PRO A 387 -23.59 -1.31 22.89
C PRO A 387 -24.34 -0.11 22.28
N ILE A 388 -24.72 -0.22 20.99
CA ILE A 388 -25.47 0.81 20.26
C ILE A 388 -26.88 1.01 20.84
N GLU A 389 -27.57 -0.06 21.24
CA GLU A 389 -28.92 0.02 21.81
C GLU A 389 -28.91 0.62 23.22
N SER A 390 -27.91 0.26 24.02
CA SER A 390 -27.65 0.88 25.32
C SER A 390 -27.43 2.40 25.21
N LEU A 391 -26.61 2.86 24.26
CA LEU A 391 -26.42 4.29 23.98
C LEU A 391 -27.71 4.96 23.48
N ARG A 392 -28.43 4.32 22.55
CA ARG A 392 -29.70 4.80 21.98
C ARG A 392 -30.74 5.07 23.06
N LEU A 393 -30.93 4.14 23.99
CA LEU A 393 -31.89 4.27 25.10
C LEU A 393 -31.48 5.34 26.11
N MET A 394 -30.18 5.44 26.44
CA MET A 394 -29.67 6.53 27.28
C MET A 394 -29.88 7.91 26.65
N CYS A 395 -29.66 8.05 25.34
CA CYS A 395 -29.90 9.29 24.61
C CYS A 395 -31.40 9.63 24.56
N LEU A 396 -32.27 8.65 24.27
CA LEU A 396 -33.71 8.84 24.24
C LEU A 396 -34.26 9.32 25.60
N LEU A 397 -33.81 8.74 26.72
CA LEU A 397 -34.17 9.23 28.06
C LEU A 397 -33.63 10.64 28.31
N SER A 398 -32.36 10.90 27.97
CA SER A 398 -31.74 12.23 28.11
C SER A 398 -32.54 13.30 27.36
N ILE A 399 -32.86 13.10 26.08
CA ILE A 399 -33.58 14.07 25.25
C ILE A 399 -35.03 14.26 25.72
N THR A 400 -35.69 13.19 26.18
CA THR A 400 -37.10 13.26 26.62
C THR A 400 -37.29 13.86 28.01
N GLU A 401 -36.25 13.94 28.86
CA GLU A 401 -36.31 14.48 30.23
C GLU A 401 -35.33 15.67 30.50
N ASN A 402 -34.87 16.38 29.45
CA ASN A 402 -33.96 17.54 29.50
C ASN A 402 -32.57 17.24 30.15
N GLY A 403 -32.01 16.06 29.84
CA GLY A 403 -30.76 15.53 30.38
C GLY A 403 -31.00 14.52 31.50
N LEU A 404 -29.97 13.75 31.84
CA LEU A 404 -30.01 12.78 32.93
C LEU A 404 -29.63 13.43 34.28
N ILE A 405 -30.22 12.93 35.36
CA ILE A 405 -29.83 13.31 36.73
C ILE A 405 -28.32 13.02 36.91
N PRO A 406 -27.49 13.96 37.42
CA PRO A 406 -26.03 13.80 37.43
C PRO A 406 -25.50 12.55 38.16
N LYS A 407 -26.24 12.02 39.15
CA LYS A 407 -25.92 10.73 39.78
C LYS A 407 -26.09 9.57 38.80
N ASP A 408 -27.24 9.51 38.13
CA ASP A 408 -27.63 8.41 37.27
C ASP A 408 -26.82 8.42 35.97
N TYR A 409 -26.55 9.61 35.41
CA TYR A 409 -25.60 9.81 34.30
C TYR A 409 -24.23 9.19 34.60
N ARG A 410 -23.67 9.46 35.79
CA ARG A 410 -22.35 8.94 36.19
C ARG A 410 -22.38 7.44 36.45
N SER A 411 -23.47 6.92 37.01
CA SER A 411 -23.66 5.47 37.19
C SER A 411 -23.70 4.74 35.84
N LEU A 412 -24.59 5.17 34.95
CA LEU A 412 -24.75 4.65 33.59
C LEU A 412 -23.45 4.72 32.78
N LYS A 413 -22.78 5.88 32.79
CA LYS A 413 -21.50 6.05 32.11
C LYS A 413 -20.42 5.11 32.65
N THR A 414 -20.34 4.96 33.98
CA THR A 414 -19.32 4.08 34.59
C THR A 414 -19.58 2.63 34.22
N GLN A 415 -20.84 2.17 34.31
CA GLN A 415 -21.25 0.82 33.94
C GLN A 415 -21.00 0.53 32.45
N TYR A 416 -21.41 1.43 31.56
CA TYR A 416 -21.20 1.27 30.12
C TYR A 416 -19.70 1.13 29.78
N LEU A 417 -18.83 1.97 30.37
CA LEU A 417 -17.38 1.91 30.15
C LEU A 417 -16.73 0.65 30.78
N GLN A 418 -17.36 0.05 31.79
CA GLN A 418 -16.94 -1.23 32.38
C GLN A 418 -17.36 -2.45 31.54
N SER A 419 -18.54 -2.42 30.90
CA SER A 419 -18.99 -3.48 29.99
C SER A 419 -18.31 -3.44 28.62
N TYR A 420 -18.28 -2.26 27.99
CA TYR A 420 -17.97 -2.12 26.57
C TYR A 420 -16.63 -1.43 26.28
N GLY A 421 -15.88 -1.06 27.33
CA GLY A 421 -14.50 -0.56 27.22
C GLY A 421 -14.34 0.96 27.41
N PRO A 422 -13.18 1.41 27.94
CA PRO A 422 -12.89 2.82 28.19
C PRO A 422 -12.79 3.69 26.93
N GLU A 423 -12.57 3.11 25.75
CA GLU A 423 -12.53 3.79 24.45
C GLU A 423 -13.80 4.59 24.14
N HIS A 424 -14.95 4.12 24.62
CA HIS A 424 -16.23 4.82 24.52
C HIS A 424 -16.32 6.09 25.38
N LEU A 425 -15.28 6.45 26.14
CA LEU A 425 -15.19 7.75 26.82
C LEU A 425 -15.25 8.91 25.81
N LEU A 426 -14.72 8.72 24.61
CA LEU A 426 -14.86 9.67 23.50
C LEU A 426 -16.29 9.69 22.95
N THR A 427 -16.94 8.53 22.79
CA THR A 427 -18.37 8.43 22.41
C THR A 427 -19.26 9.23 23.38
N PHE A 428 -19.06 9.10 24.69
CA PHE A 428 -19.78 9.91 25.69
C PHE A 428 -19.47 11.42 25.60
N SER A 429 -18.26 11.80 25.18
CA SER A 429 -17.90 13.21 24.94
C SER A 429 -18.63 13.77 23.72
N ASN A 430 -18.69 12.98 22.63
CA ASN A 430 -19.38 13.33 21.40
C ASN A 430 -20.90 13.42 21.60
N LEU A 431 -21.52 12.42 22.23
CA LEU A 431 -22.95 12.43 22.56
C LEU A 431 -23.34 13.62 23.46
N ARG A 432 -22.45 14.04 24.38
CA ARG A 432 -22.65 15.26 25.17
C ARG A 432 -22.50 16.53 24.33
N ARG A 433 -21.52 16.58 23.41
CA ARG A 433 -21.28 17.73 22.50
C ARG A 433 -22.44 17.95 21.54
N ALA A 434 -23.05 16.87 21.05
CA ALA A 434 -24.25 16.88 20.19
C ALA A 434 -25.58 17.05 20.96
N GLY A 435 -25.55 17.23 22.28
CA GLY A 435 -26.75 17.39 23.12
C GLY A 435 -27.58 16.11 23.35
N LEU A 436 -27.21 14.99 22.73
CA LEU A 436 -27.90 13.70 22.81
C LEU A 436 -27.87 13.10 24.22
N LEU A 437 -26.75 13.24 24.95
CA LEU A 437 -26.55 12.63 26.28
C LEU A 437 -25.89 13.60 27.27
N THR A 438 -26.68 14.26 28.11
CA THR A 438 -26.26 15.36 28.98
C THR A 438 -26.52 15.11 30.46
N GLU A 439 -25.80 15.83 31.33
CA GLU A 439 -26.15 15.99 32.76
C GLU A 439 -27.08 17.21 32.90
N GLN A 440 -28.16 17.08 33.68
CA GLN A 440 -29.03 18.22 34.04
C GLN A 440 -28.23 19.32 34.75
N ALA A 441 -28.47 20.59 34.41
CA ALA A 441 -27.64 21.68 34.90
C ALA A 441 -27.99 22.06 36.36
N PRO A 442 -26.98 22.36 37.21
CA PRO A 442 -27.21 22.89 38.56
C PRO A 442 -27.68 24.35 38.49
N GLY A 443 -28.95 24.53 38.13
CA GLY A 443 -29.62 25.82 37.90
C GLY A 443 -31.05 25.68 37.37
N ASP A 444 -31.37 24.57 36.70
CA ASP A 444 -32.75 24.20 36.34
C ASP A 444 -33.58 23.85 37.60
N THR A 445 -32.92 23.35 38.65
CA THR A 445 -33.41 23.41 40.03
C THR A 445 -33.33 24.84 40.56
N LEU A 446 -34.50 25.42 40.85
CA LEU A 446 -34.71 26.81 41.26
C LEU A 446 -33.63 27.34 42.24
N THR A 447 -33.01 28.46 41.87
CA THR A 447 -32.25 29.32 42.80
C THR A 447 -32.26 30.80 42.39
N ALA A 448 -32.23 31.11 41.08
CA ALA A 448 -32.12 32.50 40.59
C ALA A 448 -33.36 33.38 40.85
N VAL A 449 -34.58 32.82 40.86
CA VAL A 449 -35.84 33.59 40.86
C VAL A 449 -36.47 33.73 42.26
N GLU A 450 -36.26 32.78 43.16
CA GLU A 450 -36.81 32.81 44.54
C GLU A 450 -36.38 34.08 45.29
N SER A 451 -35.15 34.54 45.07
CA SER A 451 -34.59 35.77 45.65
C SER A 451 -35.38 37.05 45.36
N LYS A 452 -36.20 37.06 44.30
CA LYS A 452 -37.04 38.21 43.89
C LYS A 452 -38.53 38.01 44.21
N VAL A 453 -39.06 36.79 44.09
CA VAL A 453 -40.49 36.53 44.31
C VAL A 453 -40.84 36.42 45.81
N SER A 454 -39.96 35.83 46.62
CA SER A 454 -40.16 35.64 48.07
C SER A 454 -40.11 36.95 48.90
N LYS A 455 -40.05 38.12 48.24
CA LYS A 455 -40.17 39.45 48.87
C LYS A 455 -41.53 40.13 48.63
N LEU A 456 -42.44 39.52 47.86
CA LEU A 456 -43.66 40.20 47.36
C LEU A 456 -44.97 39.42 47.54
N VAL A 457 -44.97 38.25 48.18
CA VAL A 457 -46.16 37.39 48.30
C VAL A 457 -46.34 36.93 49.74
N THR A 458 -47.57 37.06 50.28
CA THR A 458 -47.93 36.62 51.63
C THR A 458 -48.13 35.10 51.71
N ASP A 459 -47.84 34.51 52.88
CA ASP A 459 -47.50 33.10 53.05
C ASP A 459 -48.53 32.09 52.50
N LYS A 460 -49.82 32.43 52.55
CA LYS A 460 -50.90 31.55 52.05
C LYS A 460 -51.02 31.49 50.53
N ALA A 461 -50.48 32.46 49.80
CA ALA A 461 -50.37 32.41 48.35
C ALA A 461 -49.01 31.81 47.92
N ALA A 462 -47.96 32.04 48.70
CA ALA A 462 -46.61 31.55 48.42
C ALA A 462 -46.57 30.03 48.20
N GLY A 463 -47.12 29.22 49.13
CA GLY A 463 -47.10 27.75 49.02
C GLY A 463 -47.67 27.22 47.69
N LYS A 464 -48.87 27.66 47.29
CA LYS A 464 -49.49 27.24 46.02
C LYS A 464 -48.70 27.70 44.79
N ILE A 465 -48.00 28.83 44.87
CA ILE A 465 -47.15 29.33 43.80
C ILE A 465 -45.85 28.51 43.73
N THR A 466 -45.21 28.21 44.87
CA THR A 466 -44.01 27.35 44.93
C THR A 466 -44.30 25.91 44.47
N ASP A 467 -45.47 25.35 44.82
CA ASP A 467 -45.92 24.06 44.29
C ASP A 467 -46.15 24.12 42.77
N ALA A 468 -46.77 25.18 42.26
CA ALA A 468 -46.97 25.37 40.83
C ALA A 468 -45.64 25.54 40.08
N PHE A 469 -44.70 26.33 40.60
CA PHE A 469 -43.37 26.57 40.01
C PHE A 469 -42.44 25.35 40.10
N SER A 470 -42.46 24.60 41.20
CA SER A 470 -41.73 23.32 41.31
C SER A 470 -42.38 22.21 40.45
N SER A 471 -43.68 22.30 40.12
CA SER A 471 -44.31 21.49 39.06
C SER A 471 -43.96 21.95 37.64
N LEU A 472 -43.43 23.17 37.49
CA LEU A 472 -43.01 23.76 36.21
C LEU A 472 -41.55 23.38 35.91
N ALA A 473 -40.67 23.49 36.90
CA ALA A 473 -39.26 23.06 36.84
C ALA A 473 -39.08 21.52 36.72
N LYS A 474 -40.18 20.75 36.76
CA LYS A 474 -40.22 19.29 36.54
C LYS A 474 -40.85 18.92 35.19
N ARG A 475 -40.90 19.82 34.21
CA ARG A 475 -41.45 19.57 32.87
C ARG A 475 -40.36 19.67 31.82
N SER A 476 -40.02 18.53 31.22
CA SER A 476 -39.15 18.52 30.05
C SER A 476 -39.78 19.24 28.86
N ASN A 477 -38.93 19.76 27.98
CA ASN A 477 -39.36 20.45 26.76
C ASN A 477 -40.13 19.48 25.86
N PHE A 478 -39.65 18.24 25.73
CA PHE A 478 -40.33 17.20 24.96
C PHE A 478 -41.75 16.92 25.48
N ARG A 479 -41.95 16.78 26.81
CA ARG A 479 -43.28 16.56 27.39
C ARG A 479 -44.21 17.77 27.19
N ALA A 480 -43.68 18.99 27.17
CA ALA A 480 -44.44 20.21 26.87
C ALA A 480 -44.82 20.32 25.38
N ILE A 481 -43.89 20.04 24.46
CA ILE A 481 -44.10 20.02 23.00
C ILE A 481 -45.10 18.90 22.64
N SER A 482 -44.91 17.69 23.16
CA SER A 482 -45.78 16.54 22.90
C SER A 482 -47.23 16.81 23.29
N LYS A 483 -47.49 17.47 24.43
CA LYS A 483 -48.84 17.90 24.82
C LYS A 483 -49.42 18.96 23.88
N LYS A 484 -48.60 19.84 23.28
CA LYS A 484 -49.05 20.92 22.39
C LYS A 484 -49.34 20.46 20.96
N LEU A 485 -48.53 19.54 20.44
CA LEU A 485 -48.62 19.01 19.07
C LEU A 485 -49.39 17.69 18.99
N ASN A 486 -49.86 17.15 20.12
CA ASN A 486 -50.48 15.81 20.22
C ASN A 486 -49.59 14.74 19.54
N LEU A 487 -48.33 14.68 19.98
CA LEU A 487 -47.35 13.70 19.46
C LEU A 487 -47.59 12.29 20.03
N ILE A 488 -48.25 12.18 21.17
CA ILE A 488 -48.66 10.91 21.75
C ILE A 488 -50.19 10.89 21.70
N PRO A 489 -50.81 10.09 20.81
CA PRO A 489 -52.24 9.94 20.75
C PRO A 489 -52.82 9.47 22.09
N ARG A 490 -53.98 10.01 22.45
CA ARG A 490 -54.78 9.52 23.57
C ARG A 490 -55.87 8.62 23.00
N VAL A 491 -55.71 7.32 23.17
CA VAL A 491 -56.66 6.32 22.67
C VAL A 491 -57.25 5.57 23.85
N ASP A 492 -58.57 5.66 23.98
CA ASP A 492 -59.34 4.86 24.94
C ASP A 492 -59.58 3.47 24.33
N GLY A 493 -58.61 2.56 24.52
CA GLY A 493 -58.59 1.21 23.96
C GLY A 493 -57.36 0.91 23.10
N GLU A 494 -57.32 -0.27 22.47
CA GLU A 494 -56.21 -0.68 21.60
C GLU A 494 -56.14 0.14 20.30
N TYR A 495 -54.93 0.43 19.82
CA TYR A 495 -54.71 1.12 18.54
C TYR A 495 -54.85 0.12 17.38
N ASP A 496 -55.82 0.33 16.49
CA ASP A 496 -55.98 -0.54 15.31
C ASP A 496 -54.92 -0.25 14.24
N LEU A 497 -53.88 -1.08 14.22
CA LEU A 497 -52.78 -1.03 13.25
C LEU A 497 -53.19 -1.48 11.83
N LYS A 498 -54.38 -2.07 11.64
CA LYS A 498 -54.90 -2.47 10.31
C LYS A 498 -55.63 -1.32 9.61
N VAL A 499 -56.17 -0.37 10.39
CA VAL A 499 -56.85 0.84 9.90
C VAL A 499 -56.29 2.05 10.68
N PRO A 500 -55.01 2.43 10.42
CA PRO A 500 -54.35 3.50 11.16
C PRO A 500 -55.06 4.84 10.99
N ARG A 501 -55.33 5.52 12.11
CA ARG A 501 -56.12 6.76 12.15
C ARG A 501 -55.29 8.03 11.99
N ASP A 502 -54.02 8.00 12.40
CA ASP A 502 -53.07 9.07 12.17
C ASP A 502 -51.65 8.53 11.94
N MET A 503 -50.68 9.44 11.79
CA MET A 503 -49.28 9.15 11.55
C MET A 503 -48.59 8.29 12.64
N ALA A 504 -49.19 8.09 13.82
CA ALA A 504 -48.54 7.37 14.92
C ALA A 504 -48.32 5.87 14.63
N TYR A 505 -49.00 5.33 13.63
CA TYR A 505 -48.86 3.92 13.23
C TYR A 505 -47.42 3.53 12.85
N VAL A 506 -46.57 4.49 12.45
CA VAL A 506 -45.15 4.24 12.14
C VAL A 506 -44.30 3.91 13.38
N PHE A 507 -44.87 4.10 14.58
CA PHE A 507 -44.37 3.69 15.88
C PHE A 507 -45.52 3.07 16.72
N SER A 508 -46.24 2.11 16.14
CA SER A 508 -47.28 1.30 16.82
C SER A 508 -48.48 2.05 17.42
N GLY A 509 -48.66 3.34 17.13
CA GLY A 509 -49.65 4.21 17.78
C GLY A 509 -49.10 4.98 19.00
N ALA A 510 -47.86 4.72 19.42
CA ALA A 510 -47.24 5.35 20.58
C ALA A 510 -46.81 6.79 20.34
N TYR A 511 -46.33 7.11 19.14
CA TYR A 511 -45.68 8.37 18.83
C TYR A 511 -45.87 8.79 17.36
N VAL A 512 -46.24 10.05 17.14
CA VAL A 512 -46.21 10.74 15.85
C VAL A 512 -44.88 11.49 15.74
N PRO A 513 -44.07 11.26 14.68
CA PRO A 513 -42.85 12.03 14.45
C PRO A 513 -43.03 13.54 14.60
N LEU A 514 -42.22 14.16 15.46
CA LEU A 514 -42.24 15.60 15.71
C LEU A 514 -41.99 16.39 14.42
N SER A 515 -41.02 15.98 13.59
CA SER A 515 -40.77 16.56 12.27
C SER A 515 -42.01 16.54 11.37
N CYS A 516 -42.70 15.40 11.26
CA CYS A 516 -43.90 15.26 10.42
C CYS A 516 -45.10 16.04 10.97
N ARG A 517 -45.29 16.11 12.30
CA ARG A 517 -46.36 16.90 12.93
C ARG A 517 -46.10 18.41 12.82
N ILE A 518 -44.84 18.84 12.84
CA ILE A 518 -44.46 20.22 12.54
C ILE A 518 -44.86 20.58 11.10
N ILE A 519 -44.54 19.73 10.11
CA ILE A 519 -44.94 19.94 8.72
C ILE A 519 -46.47 20.05 8.60
N GLU A 520 -47.23 19.14 9.20
CA GLU A 520 -48.70 19.20 9.23
C GLU A 520 -49.21 20.55 9.78
N GLN A 521 -48.71 20.97 10.95
CA GLN A 521 -49.17 22.22 11.57
C GLN A 521 -48.77 23.48 10.81
N VAL A 522 -47.59 23.50 10.16
CA VAL A 522 -47.17 24.65 9.35
C VAL A 522 -47.95 24.70 8.02
N LEU A 523 -48.30 23.56 7.42
CA LEU A 523 -49.18 23.50 6.23
C LEU A 523 -50.60 23.99 6.54
N GLU A 524 -51.19 23.55 7.66
CA GLU A 524 -52.54 23.96 8.06
C GLU A 524 -52.64 25.47 8.37
N ARG A 525 -51.53 26.10 8.77
CA ARG A 525 -51.46 27.50 9.20
C ARG A 525 -50.79 28.43 8.18
N ARG A 526 -50.18 27.87 7.13
CA ARG A 526 -49.33 28.57 6.14
C ARG A 526 -48.17 29.37 6.77
N GLY A 527 -47.53 28.80 7.80
CA GLY A 527 -46.40 29.40 8.50
C GLY A 527 -46.31 29.01 9.98
N TRP A 528 -45.30 29.54 10.69
CA TRP A 528 -45.03 29.25 12.11
C TRP A 528 -45.99 29.91 13.11
N GLN A 529 -47.04 30.61 12.65
CA GLN A 529 -47.91 31.41 13.53
C GLN A 529 -48.63 30.55 14.58
N GLY A 530 -48.51 30.90 15.86
CA GLY A 530 -49.06 30.13 16.97
C GLY A 530 -48.31 28.82 17.25
N LEU A 531 -47.13 28.62 16.65
CA LEU A 531 -46.15 27.60 17.04
C LEU A 531 -44.96 28.21 17.81
N ASP A 532 -44.99 29.51 18.09
CA ASP A 532 -43.93 30.31 18.70
C ASP A 532 -43.38 29.69 19.99
N GLU A 533 -44.26 29.16 20.84
CA GLU A 533 -43.86 28.50 22.10
C GLU A 533 -43.21 27.12 21.85
N VAL A 534 -43.60 26.41 20.78
CA VAL A 534 -42.98 25.14 20.37
C VAL A 534 -41.58 25.41 19.80
N VAL A 535 -41.46 26.37 18.88
CA VAL A 535 -40.18 26.80 18.31
C VAL A 535 -39.22 27.26 19.41
N ARG A 536 -39.72 27.97 20.43
CA ARG A 536 -38.94 28.35 21.62
C ARG A 536 -38.52 27.15 22.47
N LEU A 537 -39.38 26.16 22.69
CA LEU A 537 -39.05 24.94 23.44
C LEU A 537 -38.04 24.04 22.69
N LEU A 538 -37.95 24.18 21.37
CA LEU A 538 -36.92 23.58 20.51
C LEU A 538 -35.64 24.45 20.41
N ASN A 539 -35.52 25.52 21.22
CA ASN A 539 -34.41 26.49 21.19
C ASN A 539 -34.19 27.16 19.81
N CYS A 540 -35.20 27.17 18.94
CA CYS A 540 -35.11 27.57 17.54
C CYS A 540 -35.72 28.95 17.22
N SER A 541 -35.94 29.80 18.22
CA SER A 541 -36.68 31.08 18.11
C SER A 541 -36.23 32.00 16.96
N GLU A 542 -34.92 32.01 16.64
CA GLU A 542 -34.32 32.82 15.56
C GLU A 542 -33.92 31.98 14.34
N LEU A 543 -34.18 30.67 14.39
CA LEU A 543 -33.81 29.65 13.39
C LEU A 543 -35.00 29.15 12.58
N ALA A 544 -36.23 29.38 13.04
CA ALA A 544 -37.44 29.18 12.24
C ALA A 544 -37.66 30.36 11.29
N PHE A 545 -37.97 30.09 10.02
CA PHE A 545 -38.23 31.11 9.01
C PHE A 545 -39.39 30.73 8.07
N THR A 546 -39.95 31.74 7.42
CA THR A 546 -41.02 31.62 6.42
C THR A 546 -40.84 32.72 5.38
N ASP A 547 -40.77 32.34 4.11
CA ASP A 547 -40.75 33.26 2.97
C ASP A 547 -41.84 32.85 1.97
N MET A 548 -42.54 33.85 1.44
CA MET A 548 -43.80 33.71 0.71
C MET A 548 -43.83 34.67 -0.46
N THR A 549 -43.40 34.20 -1.63
CA THR A 549 -43.46 34.97 -2.87
C THR A 549 -44.91 35.08 -3.35
N LYS A 550 -45.36 36.30 -3.64
CA LYS A 550 -46.70 36.55 -4.22
C LYS A 550 -46.66 36.35 -5.74
N ASP A 551 -46.46 35.10 -6.17
CA ASP A 551 -46.52 34.75 -7.59
C ASP A 551 -47.85 34.06 -7.94
N ASP A 552 -48.79 34.84 -8.50
CA ASP A 552 -50.12 34.38 -8.95
C ASP A 552 -50.07 33.34 -10.11
N LYS A 553 -48.86 32.94 -10.55
CA LYS A 553 -48.61 31.92 -11.57
C LYS A 553 -48.63 30.47 -11.07
N ALA A 554 -48.57 30.22 -9.75
CA ALA A 554 -48.57 28.87 -9.19
C ALA A 554 -49.93 28.17 -9.42
N SER A 555 -49.93 26.88 -9.76
CA SER A 555 -51.17 26.15 -10.04
C SER A 555 -51.76 25.52 -8.78
N SER A 556 -53.08 25.26 -8.79
CA SER A 556 -53.74 24.49 -7.73
C SER A 556 -53.28 23.02 -7.65
N GLU A 557 -52.38 22.59 -8.54
CA GLU A 557 -51.76 21.27 -8.55
C GLU A 557 -50.33 21.32 -8.02
N SER A 558 -49.50 22.29 -8.42
CA SER A 558 -48.17 22.47 -7.84
C SER A 558 -48.22 22.89 -6.37
N LEU A 559 -49.24 23.66 -5.95
CA LEU A 559 -49.53 23.92 -4.53
C LEU A 559 -49.91 22.66 -3.71
N ARG A 560 -50.05 21.48 -4.33
CA ARG A 560 -50.20 20.19 -3.64
C ARG A 560 -48.93 19.31 -3.68
N LEU A 561 -47.87 19.77 -4.35
CA LEU A 561 -46.54 19.16 -4.35
C LEU A 561 -45.63 19.85 -3.30
N ILE A 562 -45.04 19.04 -2.42
CA ILE A 562 -44.30 19.51 -1.24
C ILE A 562 -42.93 18.83 -1.18
N LEU A 563 -41.86 19.60 -1.31
CA LEU A 563 -40.48 19.14 -1.10
C LEU A 563 -40.11 19.26 0.38
N VAL A 564 -39.66 18.18 1.00
CA VAL A 564 -39.22 18.13 2.41
C VAL A 564 -37.75 17.75 2.45
N VAL A 565 -36.92 18.67 2.93
CA VAL A 565 -35.46 18.60 2.96
C VAL A 565 -34.99 18.31 4.38
N PHE A 566 -34.49 17.10 4.62
CA PHE A 566 -33.96 16.66 5.92
C PHE A 566 -32.42 16.79 5.95
N LEU A 567 -31.92 17.71 6.77
CA LEU A 567 -30.51 18.06 6.90
C LEU A 567 -29.89 17.33 8.09
N GLY A 568 -28.96 16.40 7.83
CA GLY A 568 -28.50 15.41 8.84
C GLY A 568 -29.29 14.10 8.82
N GLY A 569 -30.27 13.96 7.93
CA GLY A 569 -30.84 12.67 7.53
C GLY A 569 -32.32 12.45 7.86
N CYS A 570 -33.01 11.64 7.06
CA CYS A 570 -34.39 11.19 7.29
C CYS A 570 -34.49 9.68 7.55
N THR A 571 -35.48 9.28 8.34
CA THR A 571 -35.89 7.89 8.56
C THR A 571 -36.97 7.44 7.55
N PHE A 572 -37.11 6.14 7.34
CA PHE A 572 -38.23 5.59 6.56
C PHE A 572 -39.57 5.69 7.31
N SER A 573 -39.55 5.78 8.65
CA SER A 573 -40.74 6.13 9.45
C SER A 573 -41.25 7.55 9.14
N GLU A 574 -40.38 8.56 9.01
CA GLU A 574 -40.77 9.92 8.62
C GLU A 574 -41.34 9.98 7.20
N ILE A 575 -40.67 9.31 6.26
CA ILE A 575 -41.14 9.15 4.87
C ILE A 575 -42.52 8.50 4.84
N SER A 576 -42.73 7.41 5.59
CA SER A 576 -44.01 6.69 5.66
C SER A 576 -45.12 7.53 6.28
N ALA A 577 -44.83 8.27 7.35
CA ALA A 577 -45.76 9.17 8.02
C ALA A 577 -46.22 10.31 7.09
N LEU A 578 -45.29 10.93 6.34
CA LEU A 578 -45.63 11.99 5.38
C LEU A 578 -46.33 11.44 4.14
N ARG A 579 -45.95 10.26 3.64
CA ARG A 579 -46.72 9.53 2.61
C ARG A 579 -48.15 9.19 3.08
N PHE A 580 -48.37 8.90 4.37
CA PHE A 580 -49.70 8.75 4.96
C PHE A 580 -50.46 10.09 4.99
N LEU A 581 -49.85 11.15 5.53
CA LEU A 581 -50.42 12.49 5.58
C LEU A 581 -50.85 13.00 4.20
N GLY A 582 -50.07 12.69 3.16
CA GLY A 582 -50.37 13.01 1.77
C GLY A 582 -51.67 12.35 1.27
N ARG A 583 -51.87 11.06 1.55
CA ARG A 583 -53.10 10.33 1.20
C ARG A 583 -54.33 10.99 1.85
N GLU A 584 -54.24 11.30 3.14
CA GLU A 584 -55.35 11.88 3.92
C GLU A 584 -55.69 13.31 3.50
N LYS A 585 -54.69 14.20 3.42
CA LYS A 585 -54.90 15.64 3.16
C LYS A 585 -54.95 15.99 1.66
N GLY A 586 -54.57 15.07 0.77
CA GLY A 586 -54.54 15.29 -0.68
C GLY A 586 -53.26 15.95 -1.21
N TYR A 587 -52.15 15.82 -0.46
CA TYR A 587 -50.81 16.30 -0.86
C TYR A 587 -49.97 15.16 -1.44
N ARG A 588 -48.92 15.51 -2.17
CA ARG A 588 -47.85 14.57 -2.57
C ARG A 588 -46.50 15.12 -2.14
N PHE A 589 -45.81 14.34 -1.32
CA PHE A 589 -44.50 14.70 -0.77
C PHE A 589 -43.38 14.18 -1.67
N ILE A 590 -42.33 14.98 -1.78
CA ILE A 590 -41.03 14.65 -2.35
C ILE A 590 -40.03 14.83 -1.21
N PHE A 591 -39.12 13.88 -1.05
CA PHE A 591 -38.14 13.88 0.02
C PHE A 591 -36.75 14.17 -0.55
N LEU A 592 -36.04 15.11 0.05
CA LEU A 592 -34.62 15.33 -0.15
C LEU A 592 -33.91 15.12 1.19
N THR A 593 -32.77 14.44 1.18
CA THR A 593 -31.97 14.25 2.39
C THR A 593 -30.47 14.29 2.10
N THR A 594 -29.67 14.68 3.09
CA THR A 594 -28.20 14.57 3.01
C THR A 594 -27.76 13.10 2.93
N ALA A 595 -28.44 12.22 3.68
CA ALA A 595 -28.36 10.77 3.60
C ALA A 595 -29.59 10.13 4.28
N VAL A 596 -29.93 8.88 3.95
CA VAL A 596 -30.91 8.12 4.75
C VAL A 596 -30.28 7.73 6.09
N THR A 597 -31.01 7.90 7.20
CA THR A 597 -30.50 7.67 8.56
C THR A 597 -31.45 6.84 9.41
N ASN A 598 -30.90 6.22 10.46
CA ASN A 598 -31.64 5.49 11.50
C ASN A 598 -30.84 5.51 12.80
N SER A 599 -31.40 4.93 13.88
CA SER A 599 -30.77 4.98 15.20
C SER A 599 -29.37 4.36 15.25
N ALA A 600 -29.11 3.32 14.45
CA ALA A 600 -27.79 2.71 14.35
C ALA A 600 -26.76 3.66 13.73
N ARG A 601 -27.05 4.24 12.56
CA ARG A 601 -26.14 5.20 11.90
C ARG A 601 -25.91 6.45 12.75
N LEU A 602 -26.93 6.92 13.48
CA LEU A 602 -26.84 8.07 14.37
C LEU A 602 -25.86 7.83 15.55
N MET A 603 -25.87 6.63 16.14
CA MET A 603 -24.94 6.25 17.20
C MET A 603 -23.54 5.92 16.67
N GLU A 604 -23.42 5.31 15.48
CA GLU A 604 -22.13 5.06 14.83
C GLU A 604 -21.41 6.37 14.47
N ALA A 605 -22.12 7.38 13.98
CA ALA A 605 -21.55 8.71 13.71
C ALA A 605 -20.98 9.42 14.96
N MET A 606 -21.45 9.04 16.15
CA MET A 606 -20.98 9.55 17.45
C MET A 606 -19.83 8.73 18.04
N SER A 607 -19.57 7.53 17.52
CA SER A 607 -18.51 6.63 17.99
C SER A 607 -17.18 6.88 17.27
N GLU A 608 -16.09 6.90 18.04
CA GLU A 608 -14.72 6.84 17.48
C GLU A 608 -14.24 5.38 17.33
N VAL A 609 -14.93 4.43 17.97
CA VAL A 609 -14.66 3.00 17.86
C VAL A 609 -15.30 2.48 16.57
N GLN A 610 -14.49 2.04 15.61
CA GLN A 610 -15.00 1.38 14.40
C GLN A 610 -15.61 0.03 14.78
N PRO A 611 -16.83 -0.30 14.32
CA PRO A 611 -17.39 -1.62 14.57
C PRO A 611 -16.50 -2.70 13.92
N PRO A 612 -16.29 -3.85 14.58
CA PRO A 612 -15.54 -4.95 13.99
C PRO A 612 -16.21 -5.38 12.69
N ARG A 613 -15.42 -5.53 11.62
CA ARG A 613 -15.94 -5.94 10.31
C ARG A 613 -16.69 -7.26 10.45
N VAL A 614 -17.82 -7.40 9.77
CA VAL A 614 -18.64 -8.62 9.78
C VAL A 614 -17.86 -9.77 9.13
N GLY A 615 -17.13 -10.50 9.97
CA GLY A 615 -16.14 -11.51 9.57
C GLY A 615 -15.01 -11.59 10.61
N ARG A 616 -15.01 -12.67 11.41
CA ARG A 616 -14.21 -12.92 12.63
C ARG A 616 -14.67 -12.18 13.89
N ALA A 617 -15.80 -12.62 14.45
CA ALA A 617 -16.10 -12.43 15.87
C ALA A 617 -15.35 -13.49 16.71
N GLN A 618 -14.08 -13.22 17.02
CA GLN A 618 -13.29 -13.96 18.01
C GLN A 618 -12.44 -12.98 18.83
N GLY A 619 -13.02 -12.45 19.91
CA GLY A 619 -12.30 -11.87 21.04
C GLY A 619 -12.44 -12.79 22.27
N PRO A 620 -11.56 -12.68 23.28
CA PRO A 620 -11.66 -13.48 24.49
C PRO A 620 -12.95 -13.13 25.26
N GLY A 621 -13.60 -14.15 25.84
CA GLY A 621 -14.85 -13.97 26.58
C GLY A 621 -14.64 -13.16 27.86
N ILE A 622 -15.35 -12.03 27.97
CA ILE A 622 -15.54 -11.31 29.23
C ILE A 622 -16.53 -12.11 30.09
N SER A 623 -16.39 -12.07 31.42
CA SER A 623 -17.22 -12.86 32.34
C SER A 623 -18.69 -12.41 32.33
N GLY A 624 -19.60 -13.35 32.03
CA GLY A 624 -21.06 -13.10 31.93
C GLY A 624 -21.76 -12.62 33.21
N GLU A 625 -21.07 -12.62 34.35
CA GLU A 625 -21.51 -11.96 35.59
C GLU A 625 -21.57 -10.43 35.45
N ILE A 626 -20.74 -9.84 34.56
CA ILE A 626 -20.75 -8.39 34.30
C ILE A 626 -21.88 -8.03 33.33
N GLU A 627 -22.05 -8.80 32.24
CA GLU A 627 -23.14 -8.60 31.28
C GLU A 627 -24.50 -8.67 31.98
N SER A 628 -24.76 -9.71 32.76
CA SER A 628 -26.04 -9.87 33.48
C SER A 628 -26.33 -8.74 34.48
N SER A 629 -25.32 -8.20 35.19
CA SER A 629 -25.51 -7.07 36.10
C SER A 629 -25.89 -5.78 35.38
N ILE A 630 -25.40 -5.60 34.15
CA ILE A 630 -25.62 -4.39 33.35
C ILE A 630 -26.87 -4.53 32.46
N GLU A 631 -27.18 -5.72 31.94
CA GLU A 631 -28.50 -6.01 31.35
C GLU A 631 -29.60 -5.84 32.41
N VAL A 632 -29.45 -6.36 33.64
CA VAL A 632 -30.44 -6.14 34.71
C VAL A 632 -30.54 -4.66 35.10
N GLN A 633 -29.46 -3.88 35.10
CA GLN A 633 -29.54 -2.44 35.40
C GLN A 633 -30.10 -1.61 34.24
N ILE A 634 -29.81 -1.97 32.99
CA ILE A 634 -30.42 -1.38 31.80
C ILE A 634 -31.90 -1.75 31.75
N LEU A 635 -32.29 -3.00 32.08
CA LEU A 635 -33.69 -3.42 32.21
C LEU A 635 -34.40 -2.73 33.38
N ASN A 636 -33.74 -2.48 34.52
CA ASN A 636 -34.31 -1.64 35.59
C ASN A 636 -34.43 -0.17 35.18
N ILE A 637 -33.60 0.31 34.24
CA ILE A 637 -33.68 1.67 33.69
C ILE A 637 -34.73 1.74 32.58
N ILE A 638 -34.89 0.71 31.75
CA ILE A 638 -36.04 0.51 30.85
C ILE A 638 -37.31 0.46 31.70
N GLN A 639 -37.36 -0.29 32.79
CA GLN A 639 -38.51 -0.29 33.70
C GLN A 639 -38.75 1.06 34.38
N LYS A 640 -37.72 1.87 34.68
CA LYS A 640 -37.92 3.27 35.13
C LYS A 640 -38.42 4.17 34.01
N ILE A 641 -37.95 3.97 32.78
CA ILE A 641 -38.43 4.65 31.58
C ILE A 641 -39.91 4.27 31.38
N GLU A 642 -40.27 2.99 31.33
CA GLU A 642 -41.64 2.46 31.30
C GLU A 642 -42.48 2.99 32.46
N PHE A 643 -42.00 3.03 33.71
CA PHE A 643 -42.79 3.57 34.83
C PHE A 643 -43.04 5.08 34.71
N THR A 644 -42.14 5.80 34.04
CA THR A 644 -42.27 7.25 33.75
C THR A 644 -43.02 7.51 32.43
N GLN A 645 -43.00 6.55 31.50
CA GLN A 645 -43.48 6.66 30.12
C GLN A 645 -44.68 5.78 29.77
N CYS A 646 -45.19 4.94 30.66
CA CYS A 646 -46.47 4.21 30.51
C CYS A 646 -47.67 5.18 30.57
N LYS A 647 -47.43 6.44 30.99
CA LYS A 647 -48.35 7.58 30.77
C LYS A 647 -48.19 8.26 29.39
N THR A 648 -47.32 7.74 28.52
CA THR A 648 -46.88 8.34 27.25
C THR A 648 -46.52 7.33 26.12
N GLY A 649 -46.82 6.03 26.27
CA GLY A 649 -46.86 5.02 25.18
C GLY A 649 -45.54 4.50 24.57
N PHE A 650 -44.41 5.18 24.76
CA PHE A 650 -43.22 5.13 23.88
C PHE A 650 -42.46 3.79 23.66
N LEU A 651 -42.81 2.68 24.33
CA LEU A 651 -42.09 1.39 24.26
C LEU A 651 -43.01 0.15 24.16
N GLN A 652 -43.86 0.08 23.13
CA GLN A 652 -44.62 -1.14 22.82
C GLN A 652 -43.78 -2.19 22.05
N CYS A 653 -42.81 -2.81 22.73
CA CYS A 653 -42.20 -4.09 22.33
C CYS A 653 -42.50 -5.26 23.30
N ASN A 654 -42.97 -4.98 24.52
CA ASN A 654 -43.17 -6.00 25.57
C ASN A 654 -44.57 -6.66 25.63
N MET A 655 -45.49 -6.38 24.69
CA MET A 655 -46.88 -6.89 24.73
C MET A 655 -47.04 -8.36 24.31
N ILE A 656 -46.32 -9.29 24.96
CA ILE A 656 -46.56 -10.74 24.89
C ILE A 656 -46.64 -11.38 26.29
N LEU A 657 -46.28 -10.68 27.38
CA LEU A 657 -46.12 -11.30 28.71
C LEU A 657 -47.25 -11.08 29.74
N ASP A 658 -48.11 -10.07 29.60
CA ASP A 658 -49.16 -9.78 30.60
C ASP A 658 -50.55 -10.30 30.20
N PHE A 659 -50.87 -11.52 30.62
CA PHE A 659 -52.24 -12.06 30.64
C PHE A 659 -52.52 -12.80 31.96
N ALA A 660 -52.67 -12.05 33.06
CA ALA A 660 -52.90 -12.60 34.40
C ALA A 660 -53.80 -11.71 35.28
N PHE A 661 -55.12 -11.71 35.00
CA PHE A 661 -56.14 -11.19 35.93
C PHE A 661 -57.13 -12.31 36.33
N PRO A 662 -56.93 -12.97 37.49
CA PRO A 662 -57.90 -13.95 38.00
C PRO A 662 -59.17 -13.24 38.48
N GLY A 663 -60.34 -13.70 38.02
CA GLY A 663 -61.66 -13.21 38.43
C GLY A 663 -62.65 -12.98 37.30
N LEU A 664 -62.19 -12.71 36.06
CA LEU A 664 -63.09 -12.43 34.93
C LEU A 664 -63.98 -13.63 34.55
N CYS A 665 -63.49 -14.85 34.77
CA CYS A 665 -64.18 -16.08 34.37
C CYS A 665 -65.46 -16.35 35.18
N GLU A 666 -65.46 -16.03 36.48
CA GLU A 666 -66.64 -16.20 37.35
C GLU A 666 -67.74 -15.21 36.97
N VAL A 667 -67.38 -13.94 36.71
CA VAL A 667 -68.31 -12.90 36.23
C VAL A 667 -68.90 -13.27 34.87
N LEU A 668 -68.09 -13.80 33.94
CA LEU A 668 -68.57 -14.27 32.63
C LEU A 668 -69.46 -15.51 32.74
N ALA A 669 -69.25 -16.39 33.73
CA ALA A 669 -70.12 -17.52 34.00
C ALA A 669 -71.48 -17.06 34.54
N GLU A 670 -71.52 -16.13 35.48
CA GLU A 670 -72.77 -15.52 35.97
C GLU A 670 -73.51 -14.76 34.85
N GLU A 671 -72.81 -13.98 34.04
CA GLU A 671 -73.41 -13.28 32.89
C GLU A 671 -73.98 -14.27 31.85
N SER A 672 -73.30 -15.39 31.62
CA SER A 672 -73.79 -16.46 30.73
C SER A 672 -75.06 -17.12 31.26
N ILE A 673 -75.15 -17.37 32.58
CA ILE A 673 -76.36 -17.88 33.23
C ILE A 673 -77.51 -16.86 33.11
N VAL A 674 -77.25 -15.57 33.37
CA VAL A 674 -78.22 -14.49 33.21
C VAL A 674 -78.70 -14.35 31.76
N CYS A 675 -77.80 -14.53 30.78
CA CYS A 675 -78.14 -14.52 29.36
C CYS A 675 -79.05 -15.69 28.98
N LEU A 676 -78.70 -16.92 29.39
CA LEU A 676 -79.52 -18.11 29.19
C LEU A 676 -80.91 -17.97 29.85
N GLN A 677 -80.97 -17.43 31.07
CA GLN A 677 -82.25 -17.26 31.78
C GLN A 677 -83.14 -16.19 31.14
N LYS A 678 -82.57 -15.09 30.61
CA LYS A 678 -83.30 -14.13 29.76
C LYS A 678 -83.86 -14.82 28.50
N ALA A 679 -83.06 -15.64 27.82
CA ALA A 679 -83.50 -16.35 26.61
C ALA A 679 -84.62 -17.37 26.89
N LEU A 680 -84.52 -18.13 27.99
CA LEU A 680 -85.57 -19.09 28.40
C LEU A 680 -86.86 -18.39 28.82
N ASN A 681 -86.78 -17.25 29.53
CA ASN A 681 -87.95 -16.44 29.85
C ASN A 681 -88.63 -15.91 28.57
N HIS A 682 -87.85 -15.40 27.61
CA HIS A 682 -88.41 -14.87 26.36
C HIS A 682 -89.01 -15.98 25.46
N LEU A 683 -88.42 -17.17 25.42
CA LEU A 683 -89.03 -18.34 24.77
C LEU A 683 -90.38 -18.69 25.41
N ARG A 684 -90.48 -18.63 26.75
CA ARG A 684 -91.75 -18.84 27.47
C ARG A 684 -92.79 -17.77 27.12
N GLU A 685 -92.43 -16.49 27.10
CA GLU A 685 -93.31 -15.38 26.68
C GLU A 685 -93.89 -15.64 25.28
N ILE A 686 -93.05 -16.06 24.33
CA ILE A 686 -93.45 -16.41 22.96
C ILE A 686 -94.41 -17.62 22.96
N TRP A 687 -94.16 -18.65 23.77
CA TRP A 687 -95.04 -19.84 23.87
C TRP A 687 -96.36 -19.57 24.61
N GLU A 688 -96.41 -18.56 25.48
CA GLU A 688 -97.65 -18.06 26.09
C GLU A 688 -98.45 -17.23 25.09
N LEU A 689 -97.81 -16.34 24.32
CA LEU A 689 -98.45 -15.56 23.25
C LEU A 689 -99.02 -16.42 22.11
N ILE A 690 -98.34 -17.52 21.76
CA ILE A 690 -98.80 -18.49 20.73
C ILE A 690 -99.84 -19.49 21.28
N GLY A 691 -99.98 -19.61 22.61
CA GLY A 691 -100.92 -20.55 23.24
C GLY A 691 -100.48 -22.03 23.18
N ILE A 692 -99.17 -22.30 23.18
CA ILE A 692 -98.62 -23.66 23.08
C ILE A 692 -98.92 -24.47 24.35
N PRO A 693 -99.45 -25.71 24.25
CA PRO A 693 -99.65 -26.62 25.40
C PRO A 693 -98.37 -26.95 26.18
N GLU A 694 -98.50 -27.11 27.51
CA GLU A 694 -97.38 -27.24 28.44
C GLU A 694 -96.52 -28.51 28.21
N ASP A 695 -97.13 -29.62 27.77
CA ASP A 695 -96.43 -30.84 27.37
C ASP A 695 -95.48 -30.60 26.19
N GLN A 696 -95.89 -29.78 25.22
CA GLN A 696 -95.05 -29.41 24.08
C GLN A 696 -94.03 -28.32 24.41
N ARG A 697 -94.24 -27.53 25.47
CA ARG A 697 -93.21 -26.63 26.01
C ARG A 697 -92.12 -27.45 26.69
N LEU A 698 -92.51 -28.40 27.54
CA LEU A 698 -91.62 -29.31 28.24
C LEU A 698 -90.71 -30.09 27.27
N GLN A 699 -91.29 -30.63 26.19
CA GLN A 699 -90.51 -31.28 25.12
C GLN A 699 -89.48 -30.33 24.47
N ARG A 700 -89.85 -29.07 24.19
CA ARG A 700 -88.91 -28.08 23.62
C ARG A 700 -87.81 -27.69 24.61
N THR A 701 -88.14 -27.50 25.90
CA THR A 701 -87.13 -27.22 26.93
C THR A 701 -86.19 -28.40 27.16
N GLU A 702 -86.67 -29.64 27.06
CA GLU A 702 -85.83 -30.82 27.23
C GLU A 702 -84.83 -30.98 26.07
N VAL A 703 -85.22 -30.61 24.83
CA VAL A 703 -84.28 -30.54 23.69
C VAL A 703 -83.22 -29.45 23.90
N VAL A 704 -83.59 -28.26 24.40
CA VAL A 704 -82.62 -27.19 24.72
C VAL A 704 -81.66 -27.63 25.84
N LYS A 705 -82.20 -28.20 26.93
CA LYS A 705 -81.45 -28.78 28.05
C LYS A 705 -80.50 -29.88 27.60
N LYS A 706 -80.93 -30.74 26.67
CA LYS A 706 -80.07 -31.76 26.08
C LYS A 706 -78.90 -31.13 25.33
N HIS A 707 -79.13 -30.20 24.40
CA HIS A 707 -78.04 -29.58 23.64
C HIS A 707 -77.05 -28.79 24.52
N ILE A 708 -77.52 -28.15 25.58
CA ILE A 708 -76.64 -27.50 26.58
C ILE A 708 -75.83 -28.55 27.34
N LYS A 709 -76.43 -29.67 27.75
CA LYS A 709 -75.70 -30.77 28.40
C LYS A 709 -74.67 -31.42 27.48
N ASP A 710 -75.05 -31.77 26.24
CA ASP A 710 -74.16 -32.39 25.25
C ASP A 710 -72.92 -31.51 24.98
N LEU A 711 -73.06 -30.17 25.01
CA LEU A 711 -71.95 -29.22 24.88
C LEU A 711 -71.07 -29.13 26.16
N LEU A 712 -71.69 -29.04 27.35
CA LEU A 712 -70.95 -28.96 28.61
C LEU A 712 -70.17 -30.26 28.89
N ASP A 713 -70.78 -31.42 28.66
CA ASP A 713 -70.12 -32.73 28.79
C ASP A 713 -68.91 -32.85 27.85
N MET A 714 -68.99 -32.29 26.63
CA MET A 714 -67.88 -32.25 25.68
C MET A 714 -66.71 -31.41 26.21
N MET A 715 -66.99 -30.18 26.68
CA MET A 715 -65.95 -29.27 27.19
C MET A 715 -65.28 -29.84 28.44
N ILE A 716 -66.05 -30.45 29.36
CA ILE A 716 -65.51 -31.12 30.55
C ILE A 716 -64.57 -32.27 30.15
N ALA A 717 -64.96 -33.10 29.17
CA ALA A 717 -64.13 -34.21 28.70
C ALA A 717 -62.83 -33.74 28.00
N GLU A 718 -62.84 -32.59 27.32
CA GLU A 718 -61.62 -32.00 26.73
C GLU A 718 -60.63 -31.51 27.81
N GLU A 719 -61.13 -30.86 28.87
CA GLU A 719 -60.32 -30.39 30.00
C GLU A 719 -59.80 -31.54 30.88
N GLU A 720 -60.59 -32.58 31.12
CA GLU A 720 -60.10 -33.81 31.78
C GLU A 720 -59.01 -34.49 30.94
N SER A 721 -59.16 -34.52 29.61
CA SER A 721 -58.13 -35.00 28.70
C SER A 721 -56.89 -34.12 28.67
N LEU A 722 -57.01 -32.79 28.84
CA LEU A 722 -55.88 -31.87 28.99
C LEU A 722 -55.12 -32.15 30.30
N LYS A 723 -55.84 -32.29 31.42
CA LYS A 723 -55.26 -32.65 32.72
C LYS A 723 -54.49 -33.98 32.68
N GLU A 724 -55.04 -35.02 32.05
CA GLU A 724 -54.32 -36.29 31.85
C GLU A 724 -53.05 -36.12 31.02
N ARG A 725 -53.09 -35.31 29.94
CA ARG A 725 -51.92 -35.05 29.08
C ARG A 725 -50.81 -34.31 29.85
N LEU A 726 -51.15 -33.32 30.67
CA LEU A 726 -50.18 -32.59 31.50
C LEU A 726 -49.50 -33.52 32.52
N ILE A 727 -50.25 -34.35 33.25
CA ILE A 727 -49.71 -35.31 34.22
C ILE A 727 -48.76 -36.32 33.54
N LYS A 728 -49.11 -36.80 32.33
CA LYS A 728 -48.25 -37.69 31.54
C LYS A 728 -46.98 -36.97 31.04
N SER A 729 -47.08 -35.69 30.68
CA SER A 729 -45.92 -34.87 30.28
C SER A 729 -44.94 -34.66 31.44
N ILE A 730 -45.45 -34.31 32.63
CA ILE A 730 -44.66 -34.16 33.88
C ILE A 730 -43.84 -35.42 34.16
N ALA A 731 -44.46 -36.60 34.14
CA ALA A 731 -43.77 -37.86 34.44
C ALA A 731 -42.67 -38.22 33.43
N VAL A 732 -42.86 -37.85 32.15
CA VAL A 732 -41.83 -38.00 31.10
C VAL A 732 -40.69 -36.99 31.32
N CYS A 733 -41.02 -35.72 31.59
CA CYS A 733 -40.05 -34.67 31.78
C CYS A 733 -39.18 -34.90 33.04
N GLN A 734 -39.76 -35.32 34.16
CA GLN A 734 -39.00 -35.69 35.38
C GLN A 734 -38.00 -36.82 35.09
N LYS A 735 -38.43 -37.87 34.39
CA LYS A 735 -37.54 -39.00 34.04
C LYS A 735 -36.39 -38.57 33.12
N GLU A 736 -36.68 -37.74 32.11
CA GLU A 736 -35.64 -37.25 31.20
C GLU A 736 -34.70 -36.25 31.89
N LEU A 737 -35.23 -35.35 32.73
CA LEU A 737 -34.43 -34.37 33.47
C LEU A 737 -33.43 -35.06 34.40
N ASN A 738 -33.85 -36.08 35.14
CA ASN A 738 -32.97 -36.90 35.98
C ASN A 738 -31.88 -37.61 35.16
N THR A 739 -32.20 -38.03 33.93
CA THR A 739 -31.21 -38.64 33.01
C THR A 739 -30.18 -37.59 32.56
N LEU A 740 -30.64 -36.41 32.13
CA LEU A 740 -29.78 -35.33 31.65
C LEU A 740 -28.92 -34.70 32.75
N CYS A 741 -29.43 -34.57 33.98
CA CYS A 741 -28.65 -34.11 35.14
C CYS A 741 -27.52 -35.09 35.48
N SER A 742 -27.77 -36.41 35.42
CA SER A 742 -26.74 -37.45 35.56
C SER A 742 -25.67 -37.37 34.46
N GLU A 743 -26.08 -37.25 33.19
CA GLU A 743 -25.15 -37.12 32.06
C GLU A 743 -24.32 -35.83 32.05
N LEU A 744 -24.82 -34.74 32.65
CA LEU A 744 -24.12 -33.45 32.72
C LEU A 744 -23.31 -33.26 34.00
N ASN A 745 -23.48 -34.17 34.98
CA ASN A 745 -23.03 -34.06 36.36
C ASN A 745 -23.48 -32.73 37.01
N VAL A 746 -24.79 -32.50 37.02
CA VAL A 746 -25.45 -31.29 37.55
C VAL A 746 -26.54 -31.70 38.53
N GLU A 747 -26.67 -30.96 39.64
CA GLU A 747 -27.68 -31.20 40.68
C GLU A 747 -29.12 -31.34 40.10
N PRO A 748 -29.96 -32.21 40.69
CA PRO A 748 -31.38 -32.30 40.34
C PRO A 748 -32.11 -30.97 40.58
N PHE A 749 -33.06 -30.66 39.71
CA PHE A 749 -33.99 -29.56 39.94
C PHE A 749 -34.89 -29.90 41.15
N HIS A 750 -34.99 -28.95 42.09
CA HIS A 750 -35.85 -29.07 43.28
C HIS A 750 -37.06 -28.14 43.13
N GLU A 751 -38.24 -28.61 43.52
CA GLU A 751 -39.51 -27.89 43.39
C GLU A 751 -39.69 -26.92 44.57
N GLU A 752 -39.60 -25.60 44.33
CA GLU A 752 -39.81 -24.57 45.36
C GLU A 752 -41.27 -24.09 45.40
N GLY A 753 -42.07 -24.70 46.28
CA GLY A 753 -43.41 -24.23 46.68
C GLY A 753 -44.61 -24.90 46.00
N GLU A 754 -45.81 -24.48 46.40
CA GLU A 754 -47.08 -25.00 45.87
C GLU A 754 -47.33 -24.49 44.43
N THR A 755 -46.75 -25.18 43.45
CA THR A 755 -46.91 -24.86 42.02
C THR A 755 -48.14 -25.53 41.40
N THR A 756 -48.73 -24.89 40.38
CA THR A 756 -49.86 -25.48 39.65
C THR A 756 -49.38 -26.54 38.65
N ILE A 757 -50.22 -27.54 38.35
CA ILE A 757 -49.88 -28.63 37.41
C ILE A 757 -49.40 -28.09 36.04
N LEU A 758 -50.00 -27.02 35.53
CA LEU A 758 -49.61 -26.39 34.27
C LEU A 758 -48.24 -25.69 34.36
N GLN A 759 -47.96 -25.02 35.48
CA GLN A 759 -46.68 -24.37 35.69
C GLN A 759 -45.55 -25.39 35.90
N LEU A 760 -45.81 -26.45 36.67
CA LEU A 760 -44.87 -27.55 36.89
C LEU A 760 -44.52 -28.28 35.57
N GLU A 761 -45.49 -28.54 34.69
CA GLU A 761 -45.23 -29.11 33.36
C GLU A 761 -44.34 -28.21 32.51
N LYS A 762 -44.65 -26.91 32.48
CA LYS A 762 -43.91 -25.89 31.75
C LYS A 762 -42.46 -25.77 32.26
N ASP A 763 -42.25 -25.74 33.57
CA ASP A 763 -40.93 -25.57 34.17
C ASP A 763 -40.07 -26.83 33.98
N LEU A 764 -40.62 -28.02 34.21
CA LEU A 764 -39.91 -29.28 33.95
C LEU A 764 -39.53 -29.42 32.47
N ARG A 765 -40.43 -29.08 31.54
CA ARG A 765 -40.10 -29.11 30.10
C ARG A 765 -39.03 -28.08 29.73
N THR A 766 -39.11 -26.88 30.30
CA THR A 766 -38.10 -25.82 30.12
C THR A 766 -36.73 -26.24 30.64
N GLN A 767 -36.67 -26.90 31.80
CA GLN A 767 -35.43 -27.47 32.34
C GLN A 767 -34.88 -28.61 31.45
N VAL A 768 -35.73 -29.51 30.94
CA VAL A 768 -35.32 -30.56 29.98
C VAL A 768 -34.74 -29.94 28.71
N GLU A 769 -35.39 -28.92 28.13
CA GLU A 769 -34.89 -28.21 26.95
C GLU A 769 -33.56 -27.50 27.22
N LEU A 770 -33.41 -26.85 28.38
CA LEU A 770 -32.15 -26.23 28.81
C LEU A 770 -31.01 -27.24 28.98
N ARG A 771 -31.27 -28.39 29.62
CA ARG A 771 -30.26 -29.44 29.80
C ARG A 771 -29.91 -30.14 28.48
N ARG A 772 -30.89 -30.39 27.59
CA ARG A 772 -30.64 -30.85 26.20
C ARG A 772 -29.74 -29.88 25.44
N LYS A 773 -29.99 -28.57 25.56
CA LYS A 773 -29.17 -27.51 24.96
C LYS A 773 -27.73 -27.56 25.51
N GLN A 774 -27.55 -27.58 26.83
CA GLN A 774 -26.23 -27.67 27.48
C GLN A 774 -25.45 -28.93 27.06
N LYS A 775 -26.11 -30.10 26.95
CA LYS A 775 -25.51 -31.35 26.46
C LYS A 775 -25.03 -31.24 25.01
N LYS A 776 -25.85 -30.62 24.15
CA LYS A 776 -25.48 -30.36 22.75
C LYS A 776 -24.31 -29.39 22.65
N GLU A 777 -24.32 -28.31 23.44
CA GLU A 777 -23.26 -27.30 23.46
C GLU A 777 -21.92 -27.90 23.91
N ARG A 778 -21.86 -28.66 25.01
CA ARG A 778 -20.62 -29.34 25.46
C ARG A 778 -20.06 -30.32 24.41
N LYS A 779 -20.91 -31.15 23.78
CA LYS A 779 -20.45 -32.07 22.72
C LYS A 779 -20.05 -31.36 21.43
N GLN A 780 -20.68 -30.23 21.10
CA GLN A 780 -20.28 -29.40 19.95
C GLN A 780 -18.95 -28.68 20.22
N GLU A 781 -18.73 -28.18 21.43
CA GLU A 781 -17.45 -27.57 21.84
C GLU A 781 -16.32 -28.61 21.83
N LEU A 782 -16.53 -29.81 22.38
CA LEU A 782 -15.53 -30.88 22.32
C LEU A 782 -15.07 -31.17 20.88
N LYS A 783 -16.02 -31.27 19.93
CA LYS A 783 -15.71 -31.47 18.51
C LYS A 783 -14.88 -30.33 17.92
N ILE A 784 -15.22 -29.09 18.26
CA ILE A 784 -14.48 -27.90 17.81
C ILE A 784 -13.07 -27.87 18.41
N LEU A 785 -12.89 -28.25 19.68
CA LEU A 785 -11.58 -28.35 20.31
C LEU A 785 -10.76 -29.51 19.72
N GLN A 786 -11.36 -30.64 19.39
CA GLN A 786 -10.70 -31.76 18.70
C GLN A 786 -10.23 -31.38 17.28
N GLU A 787 -11.05 -30.65 16.51
CA GLU A 787 -10.67 -30.13 15.19
C GLU A 787 -9.51 -29.12 15.28
N GLN A 788 -9.50 -28.29 16.33
CA GLN A 788 -8.43 -27.31 16.58
C GLN A 788 -7.14 -27.96 17.11
N ASP A 789 -7.26 -28.99 17.94
CA ASP A 789 -6.12 -29.78 18.43
C ASP A 789 -5.43 -30.50 17.28
N GLN A 790 -6.19 -31.13 16.39
CA GLN A 790 -5.66 -31.78 15.19
C GLN A 790 -4.87 -30.81 14.29
N GLU A 791 -5.44 -29.65 13.92
CA GLU A 791 -4.74 -28.65 13.09
C GLU A 791 -3.43 -28.17 13.73
N LEU A 792 -3.42 -27.96 15.05
CA LEU A 792 -2.24 -27.49 15.78
C LEU A 792 -1.19 -28.61 15.92
N CYS A 793 -1.63 -29.83 16.22
CA CYS A 793 -0.77 -31.00 16.39
C CYS A 793 -0.12 -31.45 15.08
N GLU A 794 -0.83 -31.40 13.95
CA GLU A 794 -0.25 -31.63 12.62
C GLU A 794 0.87 -30.62 12.30
N ILE A 795 0.61 -29.32 12.48
CA ILE A 795 1.55 -28.23 12.14
C ILE A 795 2.76 -28.17 13.10
N LEU A 796 2.57 -28.46 14.40
CA LEU A 796 3.64 -28.49 15.40
C LEU A 796 4.39 -29.82 15.46
N CYS A 797 3.86 -30.85 14.79
CA CYS A 797 4.24 -32.26 14.87
C CYS A 797 4.22 -32.79 16.33
N MET A 798 3.07 -32.66 16.99
CA MET A 798 2.82 -33.08 18.37
C MET A 798 1.69 -34.14 18.44
N PRO A 799 1.63 -34.97 19.50
CA PRO A 799 0.55 -35.93 19.69
C PRO A 799 -0.73 -35.25 20.18
N HIS A 800 -1.88 -35.73 19.70
CA HIS A 800 -3.21 -35.24 20.05
C HIS A 800 -3.58 -35.44 21.53
N TYR A 801 -4.51 -34.63 22.02
CA TYR A 801 -5.07 -34.74 23.37
C TYR A 801 -6.23 -35.74 23.42
N GLU A 802 -6.08 -36.84 24.17
CA GLU A 802 -7.10 -37.91 24.24
C GLU A 802 -8.23 -37.59 25.25
N ILE A 803 -9.46 -37.47 24.74
CA ILE A 803 -10.71 -37.45 25.51
C ILE A 803 -11.66 -38.47 24.88
N ASP A 804 -12.41 -39.23 25.69
CA ASP A 804 -13.47 -40.12 25.20
C ASP A 804 -14.55 -39.32 24.44
N SER A 805 -14.69 -39.61 23.15
CA SER A 805 -15.67 -38.97 22.28
C SER A 805 -17.11 -39.48 22.50
N THR A 806 -17.29 -40.60 23.19
CA THR A 806 -18.60 -41.23 23.37
C THR A 806 -19.41 -40.58 24.49
N SER A 807 -18.81 -40.32 25.66
CA SER A 807 -19.42 -39.63 26.80
C SER A 807 -19.64 -38.12 26.59
N VAL A 808 -20.31 -37.46 27.55
CA VAL A 808 -20.45 -35.99 27.59
C VAL A 808 -19.36 -35.46 28.51
N PRO A 809 -18.48 -34.55 28.05
CA PRO A 809 -17.40 -34.06 28.90
C PRO A 809 -17.95 -33.20 30.05
N SER A 810 -17.23 -33.24 31.17
CA SER A 810 -17.37 -32.27 32.25
C SER A 810 -16.89 -30.88 31.81
N LEU A 811 -17.25 -29.86 32.58
CA LEU A 811 -16.74 -28.51 32.35
C LEU A 811 -15.23 -28.41 32.62
N GLU A 812 -14.70 -29.28 33.49
CA GLU A 812 -13.29 -29.30 33.87
C GLU A 812 -12.40 -29.91 32.78
N GLU A 813 -12.82 -31.03 32.17
CA GLU A 813 -12.13 -31.60 31.00
C GLU A 813 -12.13 -30.62 29.81
N LEU A 814 -13.23 -29.89 29.59
CA LEU A 814 -13.28 -28.81 28.60
C LEU A 814 -12.34 -27.65 28.95
N ASN A 815 -12.22 -27.26 30.23
CA ASN A 815 -11.28 -26.22 30.66
C ASN A 815 -9.82 -26.63 30.44
N GLN A 816 -9.45 -27.85 30.83
CA GLN A 816 -8.11 -28.40 30.63
C GLN A 816 -7.76 -28.49 29.15
N PHE A 817 -8.72 -28.90 28.30
CA PHE A 817 -8.49 -28.98 26.86
C PHE A 817 -8.42 -27.60 26.19
N ARG A 818 -9.26 -26.63 26.60
CA ARG A 818 -9.13 -25.21 26.20
C ARG A 818 -7.73 -24.67 26.54
N GLN A 819 -7.21 -24.98 27.72
CA GLN A 819 -5.87 -24.58 28.16
C GLN A 819 -4.77 -25.24 27.32
N HIS A 820 -4.91 -26.54 27.00
CA HIS A 820 -3.98 -27.24 26.12
C HIS A 820 -3.90 -26.58 24.73
N VAL A 821 -5.05 -26.40 24.07
CA VAL A 821 -5.17 -25.73 22.77
C VAL A 821 -4.65 -24.29 22.80
N ALA A 822 -4.80 -23.57 23.92
CA ALA A 822 -4.18 -22.25 24.10
C ALA A 822 -2.64 -22.31 24.12
N THR A 823 -2.05 -23.22 24.90
CA THR A 823 -0.57 -23.39 24.95
C THR A 823 0.02 -23.86 23.62
N LEU A 824 -0.71 -24.66 22.83
CA LEU A 824 -0.33 -25.02 21.47
C LEU A 824 -0.36 -23.80 20.54
N ARG A 825 -1.36 -22.91 20.65
CA ARG A 825 -1.40 -21.65 19.87
C ARG A 825 -0.25 -20.72 20.19
N GLU A 826 0.08 -20.54 21.47
CA GLU A 826 1.24 -19.75 21.90
C GLU A 826 2.56 -20.34 21.37
N THR A 827 2.68 -21.67 21.38
CA THR A 827 3.82 -22.39 20.80
C THR A 827 3.91 -22.20 19.28
N LYS A 828 2.78 -22.28 18.55
CA LYS A 828 2.68 -22.02 17.10
C LYS A 828 3.08 -20.58 16.77
N ALA A 829 2.62 -19.60 17.54
CA ALA A 829 2.98 -18.20 17.36
C ALA A 829 4.49 -17.95 17.56
N SER A 830 5.05 -18.43 18.68
CA SER A 830 6.48 -18.30 19.01
C SER A 830 7.38 -18.95 17.95
N ARG A 831 7.08 -20.19 17.54
CA ARG A 831 7.82 -20.88 16.47
C ARG A 831 7.69 -20.19 15.11
N ARG A 832 6.54 -19.58 14.79
CA ARG A 832 6.35 -18.80 13.56
C ARG A 832 7.20 -17.52 13.56
N GLU A 833 7.33 -16.84 14.70
CA GLU A 833 8.20 -15.66 14.84
C GLU A 833 9.68 -16.02 14.65
N GLU A 834 10.15 -17.11 15.27
CA GLU A 834 11.50 -17.63 15.05
C GLU A 834 11.74 -17.98 13.57
N PHE A 835 10.82 -18.72 12.95
CA PHE A 835 10.88 -19.08 11.52
C PHE A 835 10.97 -17.84 10.61
N VAL A 836 10.10 -16.84 10.77
CA VAL A 836 10.10 -15.63 9.93
C VAL A 836 11.38 -14.82 10.10
N ASN A 837 11.89 -14.69 11.34
CA ASN A 837 13.13 -13.97 11.61
C ASN A 837 14.33 -14.66 10.95
N ILE A 838 14.44 -15.99 11.07
CA ILE A 838 15.53 -16.75 10.46
C ILE A 838 15.38 -16.82 8.93
N LYS A 839 14.17 -16.99 8.38
CA LYS A 839 13.88 -16.91 6.91
C LYS A 839 14.38 -15.59 6.33
N ARG A 840 14.12 -14.46 6.99
CA ARG A 840 14.62 -13.13 6.59
C ARG A 840 16.15 -13.06 6.60
N GLN A 841 16.80 -13.61 7.62
CA GLN A 841 18.28 -13.61 7.71
C GLN A 841 18.93 -14.53 6.67
N ILE A 842 18.31 -15.68 6.37
CA ILE A 842 18.71 -16.60 5.30
C ILE A 842 18.67 -15.89 3.94
N ILE A 843 17.56 -15.24 3.59
CA ILE A 843 17.40 -14.51 2.32
C ILE A 843 18.51 -13.45 2.16
N LEU A 844 18.74 -12.61 3.17
CA LEU A 844 19.81 -11.59 3.16
C LEU A 844 21.23 -12.19 3.07
N CYS A 845 21.45 -13.43 3.50
CA CYS A 845 22.72 -14.13 3.33
C CYS A 845 22.86 -14.74 1.92
N MET A 846 21.78 -15.26 1.34
CA MET A 846 21.76 -15.81 -0.03
C MET A 846 21.95 -14.70 -1.07
N GLU A 847 21.28 -13.55 -0.91
CA GLU A 847 21.46 -12.34 -1.73
C GLU A 847 22.90 -11.78 -1.68
N GLU A 848 23.56 -11.86 -0.52
CA GLU A 848 24.95 -11.42 -0.39
C GLU A 848 25.95 -12.42 -0.98
N LEU A 849 25.63 -13.70 -0.97
CA LEU A 849 26.43 -14.76 -1.58
C LEU A 849 26.20 -14.96 -3.08
N GLU A 850 25.21 -14.27 -3.67
CA GLU A 850 24.70 -14.53 -5.04
C GLU A 850 24.25 -15.99 -5.23
N HIS A 851 23.68 -16.61 -4.17
CA HIS A 851 23.21 -18.01 -4.14
C HIS A 851 21.69 -18.10 -4.31
N THR A 852 21.22 -19.14 -4.99
CA THR A 852 19.80 -19.44 -5.24
C THR A 852 19.43 -20.79 -4.62
N PRO A 853 18.23 -20.96 -4.04
CA PRO A 853 17.83 -22.17 -3.31
C PRO A 853 17.92 -23.44 -4.18
N ASP A 854 18.88 -24.31 -3.87
CA ASP A 854 19.22 -25.48 -4.68
C ASP A 854 18.72 -26.81 -4.07
N THR A 855 18.66 -26.91 -2.73
CA THR A 855 17.98 -28.02 -2.05
C THR A 855 16.46 -27.86 -2.08
N SER A 856 15.69 -28.93 -1.77
CA SER A 856 14.25 -28.79 -1.54
C SER A 856 14.00 -27.87 -0.35
N PHE A 857 14.58 -28.18 0.81
CA PHE A 857 14.41 -27.42 2.04
C PHE A 857 14.67 -25.92 1.89
N GLU A 858 15.66 -25.50 1.10
CA GLU A 858 15.88 -24.08 0.79
C GLU A 858 14.75 -23.45 -0.04
N ARG A 859 14.13 -24.19 -0.98
CA ARG A 859 12.95 -23.73 -1.72
C ARG A 859 11.72 -23.71 -0.82
N ASP A 860 11.51 -24.75 -0.02
CA ASP A 860 10.40 -24.87 0.92
C ASP A 860 10.45 -23.72 1.95
N VAL A 861 11.66 -23.33 2.38
CA VAL A 861 11.90 -22.16 3.25
C VAL A 861 11.72 -20.83 2.51
N VAL A 862 12.30 -20.63 1.33
CA VAL A 862 12.39 -19.31 0.69
C VAL A 862 11.17 -19.00 -0.20
N CYS A 863 10.71 -19.98 -0.98
CA CYS A 863 9.76 -19.79 -2.07
C CYS A 863 8.30 -20.12 -1.73
N GLU A 864 8.04 -20.93 -0.69
CA GLU A 864 6.66 -21.28 -0.29
C GLU A 864 6.09 -20.31 0.77
N ASP A 865 4.76 -20.35 0.89
CA ASP A 865 3.97 -19.52 1.81
C ASP A 865 4.31 -19.79 3.28
N GLU A 866 4.36 -18.73 4.09
CA GLU A 866 4.73 -18.82 5.52
C GLU A 866 3.81 -19.70 6.39
N GLU A 867 2.63 -20.08 5.88
CA GLU A 867 1.66 -20.90 6.61
C GLU A 867 1.68 -22.38 6.19
N ALA A 868 2.42 -22.75 5.14
CA ALA A 868 2.59 -24.13 4.68
C ALA A 868 3.76 -24.86 5.36
N PHE A 869 4.73 -24.13 5.93
CA PHE A 869 5.94 -24.72 6.51
C PHE A 869 5.67 -25.35 7.89
N CYS A 870 5.86 -26.67 8.00
CA CYS A 870 5.64 -27.38 9.27
C CYS A 870 6.62 -26.91 10.36
N LEU A 871 6.09 -26.39 11.47
CA LEU A 871 6.83 -25.78 12.58
C LEU A 871 7.33 -26.84 13.58
N SER A 872 7.91 -27.93 13.09
CA SER A 872 8.51 -28.97 13.93
C SER A 872 9.85 -28.52 14.52
N LEU A 873 10.26 -29.12 15.65
CA LEU A 873 11.56 -28.80 16.27
C LEU A 873 12.75 -29.17 15.35
N GLU A 874 12.63 -30.25 14.57
CA GLU A 874 13.64 -30.64 13.59
C GLU A 874 13.76 -29.62 12.46
N ASN A 875 12.62 -29.12 11.93
CA ASN A 875 12.60 -28.12 10.87
C ASN A 875 13.19 -26.78 11.32
N ILE A 876 13.00 -26.39 12.58
CA ILE A 876 13.64 -25.19 13.15
C ILE A 876 15.15 -25.43 13.36
N ALA A 877 15.55 -26.63 13.80
CA ALA A 877 16.96 -26.97 13.94
C ALA A 877 17.71 -27.01 12.59
N THR A 878 17.09 -27.52 11.52
CA THR A 878 17.66 -27.49 10.17
C THR A 878 17.68 -26.08 9.58
N LEU A 879 16.67 -25.23 9.85
CA LEU A 879 16.65 -23.82 9.49
C LEU A 879 17.79 -23.03 10.16
N GLN A 880 17.97 -23.18 11.49
CA GLN A 880 19.10 -22.59 12.21
C GLN A 880 20.46 -23.08 11.65
N LYS A 881 20.56 -24.36 11.28
CA LYS A 881 21.76 -24.98 10.71
C LYS A 881 22.09 -24.40 9.32
N LEU A 882 21.08 -24.15 8.49
CA LEU A 882 21.21 -23.50 7.19
C LEU A 882 21.72 -22.07 7.33
N LEU A 883 21.13 -21.26 8.23
CA LEU A 883 21.62 -19.89 8.49
C LEU A 883 23.11 -19.90 8.86
N ARG A 884 23.52 -20.72 9.83
CA ARG A 884 24.95 -20.83 10.25
C ARG A 884 25.88 -21.22 9.10
N GLN A 885 25.43 -22.08 8.17
CA GLN A 885 26.24 -22.46 7.00
C GLN A 885 26.41 -21.30 6.01
N LEU A 886 25.39 -20.45 5.83
CA LEU A 886 25.46 -19.27 4.98
C LEU A 886 26.32 -18.17 5.62
N GLU A 887 26.21 -17.95 6.94
CA GLU A 887 27.06 -17.02 7.70
C GLU A 887 28.56 -17.42 7.65
N VAL A 888 28.85 -18.72 7.76
CA VAL A 888 30.22 -19.26 7.61
C VAL A 888 30.74 -19.03 6.18
N ARG A 889 29.95 -19.25 5.13
CA ARG A 889 30.35 -18.92 3.75
C ARG A 889 30.59 -17.42 3.55
N LYS A 890 29.73 -16.57 4.13
CA LYS A 890 29.83 -15.10 4.03
C LYS A 890 31.08 -14.57 4.70
N SER A 891 31.37 -15.02 5.93
CA SER A 891 32.60 -14.67 6.65
C SER A 891 33.87 -15.22 5.98
N GLN A 892 33.84 -16.43 5.41
CA GLN A 892 34.94 -16.97 4.60
C GLN A 892 35.22 -16.12 3.34
N ASN A 893 34.18 -15.69 2.62
CA ASN A 893 34.36 -14.82 1.45
C ASN A 893 34.93 -13.46 1.82
N GLU A 894 34.46 -12.83 2.91
CA GLU A 894 35.00 -11.54 3.36
C GLU A 894 36.45 -11.67 3.85
N ALA A 895 36.80 -12.74 4.57
CA ALA A 895 38.18 -12.99 5.00
C ALA A 895 39.16 -13.13 3.82
N VAL A 896 38.74 -13.79 2.73
CA VAL A 896 39.56 -13.88 1.50
C VAL A 896 39.62 -12.52 0.79
N CYS A 897 38.51 -11.77 0.72
CA CYS A 897 38.52 -10.44 0.11
C CYS A 897 39.46 -9.49 0.87
N GLU A 898 39.38 -9.43 2.19
CA GLU A 898 40.26 -8.59 3.01
C GLU A 898 41.74 -9.02 2.91
N GLY A 899 42.03 -10.32 2.78
CA GLY A 899 43.37 -10.81 2.47
C GLY A 899 43.92 -10.27 1.14
N LEU A 900 43.11 -10.27 0.08
CA LEU A 900 43.47 -9.67 -1.21
C LEU A 900 43.63 -8.14 -1.11
N ARG A 901 42.72 -7.45 -0.41
CA ARG A 901 42.83 -5.99 -0.17
C ARG A 901 44.13 -5.66 0.57
N ALA A 902 44.56 -6.47 1.52
CA ALA A 902 45.83 -6.30 2.22
C ALA A 902 47.05 -6.48 1.29
N GLN A 903 47.03 -7.47 0.39
CA GLN A 903 48.08 -7.64 -0.63
C GLN A 903 48.15 -6.45 -1.60
N ILE A 904 47.00 -5.94 -2.06
CA ILE A 904 46.94 -4.75 -2.91
C ILE A 904 47.56 -3.53 -2.20
N ARG A 905 47.27 -3.32 -0.90
CA ARG A 905 47.88 -2.23 -0.11
C ARG A 905 49.41 -2.36 -0.04
N GLU A 906 49.94 -3.56 0.23
CA GLU A 906 51.39 -3.78 0.25
C GLU A 906 52.02 -3.46 -1.11
N LEU A 907 51.43 -3.96 -2.20
CA LEU A 907 51.92 -3.71 -3.56
C LEU A 907 51.82 -2.24 -3.95
N TRP A 908 50.74 -1.54 -3.58
CA TRP A 908 50.59 -0.10 -3.80
C TRP A 908 51.68 0.73 -3.13
N ASP A 909 52.07 0.37 -1.91
CA ASP A 909 53.12 1.09 -1.16
C ASP A 909 54.53 0.71 -1.65
N ARG A 910 54.76 -0.56 -2.03
CA ARG A 910 56.03 -1.01 -2.64
C ARG A 910 56.28 -0.44 -4.03
N LEU A 911 55.22 -0.28 -4.84
CA LEU A 911 55.27 0.26 -6.20
C LEU A 911 55.05 1.79 -6.26
N GLN A 912 54.77 2.44 -5.13
CA GLN A 912 54.50 3.88 -5.02
C GLN A 912 53.33 4.35 -5.92
N ILE A 913 52.27 3.54 -6.00
CA ILE A 913 51.10 3.82 -6.84
C ILE A 913 50.41 5.15 -6.43
N PRO A 914 50.18 6.09 -7.37
CA PRO A 914 49.57 7.40 -7.07
C PRO A 914 48.18 7.31 -6.43
N ALA A 915 47.83 8.30 -5.61
CA ALA A 915 46.52 8.37 -4.95
C ALA A 915 45.34 8.33 -5.93
N GLU A 916 45.51 8.92 -7.12
CA GLU A 916 44.52 8.94 -8.21
C GLU A 916 44.18 7.53 -8.72
N GLU A 917 45.18 6.64 -8.84
CA GLU A 917 44.96 5.22 -9.20
C GLU A 917 44.34 4.43 -8.03
N ARG A 918 44.76 4.72 -6.79
CA ARG A 918 44.19 4.10 -5.58
C ARG A 918 42.69 4.43 -5.43
N GLU A 919 42.31 5.67 -5.73
CA GLU A 919 40.93 6.16 -5.65
C GLU A 919 40.04 5.56 -6.75
N ALA A 920 40.57 5.38 -7.98
CA ALA A 920 39.85 4.68 -9.05
C ALA A 920 39.47 3.23 -8.68
N VAL A 921 40.33 2.54 -7.95
CA VAL A 921 40.11 1.16 -7.46
C VAL A 921 39.27 1.11 -6.17
N ALA A 922 39.01 2.24 -5.49
CA ALA A 922 38.30 2.25 -4.21
C ALA A 922 36.88 1.66 -4.27
N THR A 923 36.21 1.71 -5.43
CA THR A 923 34.90 1.07 -5.66
C THR A 923 34.96 -0.47 -5.63
N VAL A 924 36.13 -1.07 -5.88
CA VAL A 924 36.39 -2.51 -5.81
C VAL A 924 36.88 -2.93 -4.41
N MET A 925 37.31 -1.97 -3.57
CA MET A 925 37.79 -2.24 -2.21
C MET A 925 36.68 -2.52 -1.19
N THR A 926 35.40 -2.53 -1.58
CA THR A 926 34.26 -2.70 -0.66
C THR A 926 33.39 -3.91 -1.01
N GLY A 927 33.08 -4.74 -0.01
CA GLY A 927 32.15 -5.87 -0.12
C GLY A 927 32.82 -7.21 -0.44
N SER A 928 32.03 -8.29 -0.35
CA SER A 928 32.51 -9.69 -0.32
C SER A 928 32.06 -10.54 -1.51
N LYS A 929 31.24 -9.99 -2.42
CA LYS A 929 30.58 -10.75 -3.50
C LYS A 929 31.57 -11.36 -4.49
N ALA A 930 31.16 -12.44 -5.15
CA ALA A 930 32.01 -13.20 -6.09
C ALA A 930 32.64 -12.33 -7.20
N LYS A 931 31.92 -11.29 -7.67
CA LYS A 931 32.41 -10.30 -8.64
C LYS A 931 33.53 -9.43 -8.06
N VAL A 932 33.36 -8.95 -6.82
CA VAL A 932 34.37 -8.13 -6.11
C VAL A 932 35.63 -8.96 -5.85
N ARG A 933 35.47 -10.20 -5.36
CA ARG A 933 36.59 -11.14 -5.14
C ARG A 933 37.41 -11.39 -6.41
N LYS A 934 36.77 -11.53 -7.57
CA LYS A 934 37.46 -11.67 -8.87
C LYS A 934 38.19 -10.38 -9.29
N ALA A 935 37.57 -9.22 -9.09
CA ALA A 935 38.18 -7.93 -9.42
C ALA A 935 39.39 -7.61 -8.51
N LEU A 936 39.33 -7.95 -7.22
CA LEU A 936 40.46 -7.87 -6.30
C LEU A 936 41.62 -8.79 -6.72
N GLN A 937 41.34 -10.03 -7.13
CA GLN A 937 42.39 -10.93 -7.66
C GLN A 937 43.05 -10.34 -8.92
N LEU A 938 42.25 -9.85 -9.88
CA LEU A 938 42.76 -9.22 -11.10
C LEU A 938 43.68 -8.01 -10.83
N GLU A 939 43.41 -7.22 -9.79
CA GLU A 939 44.27 -6.11 -9.39
C GLU A 939 45.57 -6.59 -8.71
N VAL A 940 45.53 -7.64 -7.88
CA VAL A 940 46.76 -8.29 -7.36
C VAL A 940 47.62 -8.80 -8.51
N ASP A 941 47.02 -9.53 -9.45
CA ASP A 941 47.71 -10.10 -10.61
C ASP A 941 48.34 -8.99 -11.49
N ARG A 942 47.61 -7.89 -11.73
CA ARG A 942 48.10 -6.71 -12.46
C ARG A 942 49.28 -6.03 -11.76
N LEU A 943 49.23 -5.88 -10.44
CA LEU A 943 50.27 -5.21 -9.66
C LEU A 943 51.54 -6.06 -9.56
N GLU A 944 51.42 -7.38 -9.47
CA GLU A 944 52.57 -8.29 -9.54
C GLU A 944 53.24 -8.29 -10.91
N GLU A 945 52.48 -8.31 -12.01
CA GLU A 945 53.03 -8.13 -13.36
C GLU A 945 53.73 -6.77 -13.52
N LEU A 946 53.15 -5.68 -12.98
CA LEU A 946 53.79 -4.36 -12.97
C LEU A 946 55.10 -4.35 -12.15
N LYS A 947 55.17 -5.11 -11.05
CA LYS A 947 56.41 -5.30 -10.27
C LYS A 947 57.47 -6.01 -11.10
N MET A 948 57.10 -7.08 -11.81
CA MET A 948 58.01 -7.83 -12.70
C MET A 948 58.51 -6.96 -13.86
N GLN A 949 57.63 -6.21 -14.54
CA GLN A 949 58.00 -5.31 -15.63
C GLN A 949 58.96 -4.19 -15.18
N ASN A 950 58.76 -3.64 -13.96
CA ASN A 950 59.68 -2.66 -13.40
C ASN A 950 61.06 -3.27 -13.11
N MET A 951 61.14 -4.46 -12.49
CA MET A 951 62.41 -5.17 -12.29
C MET A 951 63.10 -5.49 -13.63
N LYS A 952 62.35 -5.97 -14.62
CA LYS A 952 62.83 -6.25 -15.99
C LYS A 952 63.50 -5.03 -16.60
N LYS A 953 62.82 -3.88 -16.60
CA LYS A 953 63.33 -2.63 -17.18
C LYS A 953 64.64 -2.16 -16.52
N VAL A 954 64.81 -2.37 -15.22
CA VAL A 954 66.05 -2.04 -14.50
C VAL A 954 67.16 -3.05 -14.84
N ILE A 955 66.86 -4.36 -14.84
CA ILE A 955 67.81 -5.42 -15.22
C ILE A 955 68.30 -5.23 -16.67
N GLU A 956 67.41 -4.91 -17.61
CA GLU A 956 67.76 -4.63 -19.02
C GLU A 956 68.66 -3.40 -19.14
N ALA A 957 68.40 -2.33 -18.38
CA ALA A 957 69.27 -1.15 -18.34
C ALA A 957 70.67 -1.49 -17.78
N ILE A 958 70.75 -2.28 -16.71
CA ILE A 958 72.04 -2.73 -16.14
C ILE A 958 72.77 -3.67 -17.12
N ARG A 959 72.07 -4.57 -17.84
CA ARG A 959 72.66 -5.40 -18.91
C ARG A 959 73.31 -4.55 -20.00
N VAL A 960 72.64 -3.47 -20.44
CA VAL A 960 73.20 -2.51 -21.40
C VAL A 960 74.46 -1.81 -20.85
N GLU A 961 74.51 -1.50 -19.56
CA GLU A 961 75.74 -0.98 -18.94
C GLU A 961 76.86 -2.04 -18.82
N VAL A 962 76.54 -3.26 -18.40
CA VAL A 962 77.49 -4.38 -18.30
C VAL A 962 78.14 -4.65 -19.65
N ALA A 963 77.36 -4.64 -20.74
CA ALA A 963 77.88 -4.72 -22.09
C ALA A 963 78.85 -3.57 -22.45
N GLN A 964 78.49 -2.31 -22.13
CA GLN A 964 79.38 -1.16 -22.35
C GLN A 964 80.71 -1.27 -21.56
N TYR A 965 80.67 -1.77 -20.32
CA TYR A 965 81.88 -1.96 -19.53
C TYR A 965 82.70 -3.17 -20.00
N TRP A 966 82.08 -4.26 -20.47
CA TRP A 966 82.78 -5.35 -21.15
C TRP A 966 83.52 -4.87 -22.41
N ASP A 967 82.90 -4.00 -23.21
CA ASP A 967 83.54 -3.41 -24.39
C ASP A 967 84.73 -2.51 -23.99
N ARG A 968 84.56 -1.62 -23.01
CA ARG A 968 85.64 -0.74 -22.50
C ARG A 968 86.79 -1.50 -21.85
N CYS A 969 86.53 -2.69 -21.30
CA CYS A 969 87.55 -3.56 -20.70
C CYS A 969 88.09 -4.62 -21.69
N PHE A 970 87.68 -4.59 -22.97
CA PHE A 970 88.08 -5.53 -24.01
C PHE A 970 87.86 -7.02 -23.64
N TYR A 971 86.75 -7.31 -22.94
CA TYR A 971 86.37 -8.66 -22.52
C TYR A 971 86.09 -9.57 -23.72
N SER A 972 86.75 -10.74 -23.75
CA SER A 972 86.51 -11.79 -24.75
C SER A 972 85.11 -12.41 -24.62
N GLN A 973 84.64 -13.08 -25.68
CA GLN A 973 83.31 -13.71 -25.68
C GLN A 973 83.13 -14.73 -24.55
N GLU A 974 84.17 -15.52 -24.25
CA GLU A 974 84.18 -16.48 -23.14
C GLU A 974 84.05 -15.78 -21.78
N GLN A 975 84.73 -14.63 -21.59
CA GLN A 975 84.65 -13.84 -20.35
C GLN A 975 83.27 -13.20 -20.14
N ARG A 976 82.53 -12.90 -21.22
CA ARG A 976 81.14 -12.43 -21.16
C ARG A 976 80.18 -13.58 -20.83
N GLN A 977 80.37 -14.73 -21.46
CA GLN A 977 79.56 -15.94 -21.24
C GLN A 977 79.70 -16.51 -19.82
N ALA A 978 80.80 -16.24 -19.12
CA ALA A 978 80.99 -16.62 -17.72
C ALA A 978 79.93 -16.02 -16.77
N PHE A 979 79.34 -14.86 -17.08
CA PHE A 979 78.23 -14.27 -16.31
C PHE A 979 76.88 -14.75 -16.85
N ALA A 980 76.56 -16.03 -16.63
CA ALA A 980 75.36 -16.69 -17.16
C ALA A 980 74.03 -15.96 -16.85
N ALA A 981 73.95 -15.24 -15.72
CA ALA A 981 72.79 -14.45 -15.33
C ALA A 981 72.40 -13.35 -16.35
N TYR A 982 73.34 -12.91 -17.20
CA TYR A 982 73.07 -11.99 -18.31
C TYR A 982 72.00 -12.52 -19.29
N TYR A 983 71.87 -13.84 -19.42
CA TYR A 983 71.01 -14.51 -20.40
C TYR A 983 69.71 -15.08 -19.79
N SER A 984 69.43 -14.83 -18.51
CA SER A 984 68.20 -15.32 -17.85
C SER A 984 66.95 -14.53 -18.26
N GLU A 985 65.89 -15.30 -18.53
CA GLU A 985 64.47 -14.95 -18.72
C GLU A 985 63.77 -14.35 -17.49
N ASP A 986 64.23 -14.75 -16.30
CA ASP A 986 63.44 -14.83 -15.08
C ASP A 986 63.66 -13.60 -14.19
N TYR A 987 62.96 -12.51 -14.52
CA TYR A 987 63.09 -11.19 -13.88
C TYR A 987 62.63 -11.18 -12.41
N THR A 988 63.50 -11.69 -11.53
CA THR A 988 63.34 -11.77 -10.09
C THR A 988 64.19 -10.72 -9.35
N GLU A 989 63.83 -10.42 -8.11
CA GLU A 989 64.58 -9.50 -7.24
C GLU A 989 66.03 -9.97 -7.01
N ASN A 990 66.25 -11.29 -6.93
CA ASN A 990 67.58 -11.90 -6.89
C ASN A 990 68.37 -11.70 -8.20
N LEU A 991 67.69 -11.76 -9.36
CA LEU A 991 68.35 -11.48 -10.64
C LEU A 991 68.80 -10.03 -10.74
N LEU A 992 68.03 -9.08 -10.20
CA LEU A 992 68.43 -7.67 -10.09
C LEU A 992 69.68 -7.50 -9.22
N GLN A 993 69.69 -8.08 -8.02
CA GLN A 993 70.82 -8.01 -7.09
C GLN A 993 72.12 -8.57 -7.71
N LEU A 994 72.03 -9.65 -8.50
CA LEU A 994 73.18 -10.21 -9.24
C LEU A 994 73.70 -9.26 -10.33
N HIS A 995 72.83 -8.53 -11.02
CA HIS A 995 73.24 -7.55 -12.03
C HIS A 995 73.85 -6.28 -11.39
N ASP A 996 73.27 -5.77 -10.30
CA ASP A 996 73.82 -4.65 -9.54
C ASP A 996 75.22 -4.96 -8.99
N ALA A 997 75.40 -6.16 -8.42
CA ALA A 997 76.71 -6.60 -7.94
C ALA A 997 77.76 -6.69 -9.06
N GLU A 998 77.38 -7.23 -10.23
CA GLU A 998 78.29 -7.38 -11.37
C GLU A 998 78.63 -6.04 -12.04
N ILE A 999 77.67 -5.11 -12.22
CA ILE A 999 78.00 -3.78 -12.77
C ILE A 999 78.87 -2.97 -11.81
N VAL A 1000 78.67 -3.07 -10.50
CA VAL A 1000 79.59 -2.45 -9.51
C VAL A 1000 80.98 -3.08 -9.60
N ARG A 1001 81.08 -4.41 -9.74
CA ARG A 1001 82.36 -5.11 -9.93
C ARG A 1001 83.07 -4.65 -11.21
N LEU A 1002 82.36 -4.53 -12.34
CA LEU A 1002 82.90 -4.03 -13.61
C LEU A 1002 83.34 -2.58 -13.54
N ARG A 1003 82.49 -1.68 -12.99
CA ARG A 1003 82.80 -0.25 -12.83
C ARG A 1003 84.07 -0.05 -12.00
N ASN A 1004 84.19 -0.76 -10.88
CA ASN A 1004 85.38 -0.72 -10.02
C ASN A 1004 86.62 -1.29 -10.74
N TYR A 1005 86.49 -2.43 -11.44
CA TYR A 1005 87.58 -3.01 -12.21
C TYR A 1005 88.04 -2.10 -13.35
N TYR A 1006 87.14 -1.37 -14.01
CA TYR A 1006 87.48 -0.41 -15.05
C TYR A 1006 88.21 0.81 -14.49
N GLU A 1007 87.68 1.46 -13.45
CA GLU A 1007 88.30 2.69 -12.92
C GLU A 1007 89.70 2.44 -12.32
N VAL A 1008 89.94 1.27 -11.69
CA VAL A 1008 91.29 0.89 -11.20
C VAL A 1008 92.30 0.69 -12.35
N HIS A 1009 91.85 0.22 -13.51
CA HIS A 1009 92.71 -0.11 -14.66
C HIS A 1009 92.58 0.90 -15.82
N LYS A 1010 91.96 2.05 -15.55
CA LYS A 1010 91.49 3.00 -16.57
C LYS A 1010 92.60 3.54 -17.46
N GLU A 1011 93.73 3.94 -16.90
CA GLU A 1011 94.87 4.44 -17.67
C GLU A 1011 95.45 3.37 -18.61
N LEU A 1012 95.27 2.08 -18.31
CA LEU A 1012 95.70 0.96 -19.13
C LEU A 1012 94.75 0.78 -20.32
N PHE A 1013 93.44 0.75 -20.08
CA PHE A 1013 92.41 0.63 -21.13
C PHE A 1013 92.33 1.87 -22.04
N GLU A 1014 92.38 3.09 -21.46
CA GLU A 1014 92.46 4.34 -22.23
C GLU A 1014 93.76 4.40 -23.05
N GLY A 1015 94.88 3.88 -22.51
CA GLY A 1015 96.13 3.76 -23.24
C GLY A 1015 96.03 2.80 -24.43
N VAL A 1016 95.46 1.60 -24.24
CA VAL A 1016 95.18 0.62 -25.30
C VAL A 1016 94.32 1.23 -26.41
N GLN A 1017 93.18 1.84 -26.06
CA GLN A 1017 92.30 2.49 -27.04
C GLN A 1017 93.02 3.62 -27.80
N LYS A 1018 93.82 4.43 -27.09
CA LYS A 1018 94.58 5.54 -27.67
C LYS A 1018 95.73 5.06 -28.58
N TRP A 1019 96.29 3.87 -28.34
CA TRP A 1019 97.21 3.21 -29.28
C TRP A 1019 96.45 2.74 -30.51
N GLU A 1020 95.35 2.00 -30.34
CA GLU A 1020 94.47 1.51 -31.42
C GLU A 1020 94.01 2.65 -32.35
N GLU A 1021 93.53 3.76 -31.81
CA GLU A 1021 93.16 4.97 -32.55
C GLU A 1021 94.36 5.62 -33.27
N SER A 1022 95.51 5.71 -32.60
CA SER A 1022 96.74 6.27 -33.18
C SER A 1022 97.30 5.40 -34.30
N TRP A 1023 97.19 4.09 -34.18
CA TRP A 1023 97.64 3.08 -35.14
C TRP A 1023 96.73 3.09 -36.37
N ARG A 1024 95.42 3.06 -36.18
CA ARG A 1024 94.41 3.18 -37.24
C ARG A 1024 94.57 4.48 -38.03
N LEU A 1025 94.80 5.60 -37.35
CA LEU A 1025 95.06 6.90 -37.98
C LEU A 1025 96.41 6.94 -38.71
N PHE A 1026 97.45 6.28 -38.18
CA PHE A 1026 98.74 6.13 -38.84
C PHE A 1026 98.63 5.31 -40.14
N LEU A 1027 97.95 4.17 -40.10
CA LEU A 1027 97.65 3.35 -41.29
C LEU A 1027 96.84 4.13 -42.33
N GLU A 1028 95.85 4.93 -41.91
CA GLU A 1028 95.09 5.76 -42.86
C GLU A 1028 95.96 6.84 -43.52
N PHE A 1029 96.94 7.41 -42.80
CA PHE A 1029 97.92 8.32 -43.38
C PHE A 1029 98.96 7.61 -44.28
N GLU A 1030 99.40 6.39 -43.99
CA GLU A 1030 100.24 5.58 -44.90
C GLU A 1030 99.47 5.23 -46.19
N ARG A 1031 98.19 4.88 -46.08
CA ARG A 1031 97.30 4.65 -47.24
C ARG A 1031 97.16 5.92 -48.10
N LYS A 1032 96.86 7.07 -47.48
CA LYS A 1032 96.79 8.38 -48.15
C LYS A 1032 98.12 8.81 -48.76
N ALA A 1033 99.25 8.47 -48.14
CA ALA A 1033 100.59 8.75 -48.67
C ALA A 1033 100.98 7.85 -49.86
N SER A 1034 100.37 6.67 -49.98
CA SER A 1034 100.65 5.67 -51.03
C SER A 1034 99.86 5.89 -52.32
N ASP A 1035 98.81 6.71 -52.28
CA ASP A 1035 97.87 6.99 -53.38
C ASP A 1035 98.53 7.81 -54.52
N PRO A 1036 98.55 7.31 -55.78
CA PRO A 1036 99.08 8.06 -56.93
C PRO A 1036 98.33 9.37 -57.24
N SER A 1037 97.05 9.47 -56.90
CA SER A 1037 96.21 10.65 -57.16
C SER A 1037 96.47 11.83 -56.20
N ARG A 1038 97.22 11.60 -55.11
CA ARG A 1038 97.47 12.54 -54.00
C ARG A 1038 97.88 13.95 -54.43
N PHE A 1039 98.63 14.08 -55.53
CA PHE A 1039 99.16 15.36 -56.03
C PHE A 1039 98.12 16.30 -56.69
N THR A 1040 96.88 15.86 -56.89
CA THR A 1040 95.81 16.69 -57.50
C THR A 1040 95.30 17.80 -56.57
N ASN A 1041 95.42 17.65 -55.26
CA ASN A 1041 94.88 18.59 -54.27
C ASN A 1041 95.81 19.80 -53.99
N ARG A 1042 95.62 20.90 -54.72
CA ARG A 1042 96.22 22.22 -54.40
C ARG A 1042 95.63 22.79 -53.10
N GLY A 1043 96.34 22.67 -51.98
CA GLY A 1043 95.91 23.30 -50.72
C GLY A 1043 96.83 23.17 -49.50
N GLY A 1044 98.07 22.67 -49.66
CA GLY A 1044 99.03 22.52 -48.55
C GLY A 1044 98.70 21.43 -47.52
N ASN A 1045 97.57 20.71 -47.65
CA ASN A 1045 97.20 19.63 -46.74
C ASN A 1045 98.18 18.45 -46.74
N LEU A 1046 98.83 18.12 -47.87
CA LEU A 1046 99.91 17.11 -47.91
C LEU A 1046 100.99 17.36 -46.85
N LEU A 1047 101.38 18.62 -46.61
CA LEU A 1047 102.39 18.94 -45.61
C LEU A 1047 101.86 18.82 -44.17
N LYS A 1048 100.55 18.98 -43.96
CA LYS A 1048 99.89 18.72 -42.66
C LYS A 1048 99.81 17.22 -42.40
N GLU A 1049 99.31 16.45 -43.37
CA GLU A 1049 99.27 14.98 -43.35
C GLU A 1049 100.66 14.40 -43.06
N GLU A 1050 101.68 14.81 -43.82
CA GLU A 1050 103.04 14.29 -43.67
C GLU A 1050 103.65 14.65 -42.30
N LYS A 1051 103.34 15.86 -41.80
CA LYS A 1051 103.75 16.30 -40.45
C LYS A 1051 102.96 15.59 -39.33
N GLN A 1052 101.73 15.16 -39.58
CA GLN A 1052 100.92 14.34 -38.66
C GLN A 1052 101.39 12.88 -38.68
N ARG A 1053 101.59 12.27 -39.85
CA ARG A 1053 102.19 10.93 -40.03
C ARG A 1053 103.56 10.85 -39.35
N ALA A 1054 104.45 11.82 -39.62
CA ALA A 1054 105.78 11.92 -39.00
C ALA A 1054 105.77 12.40 -37.54
N LYS A 1055 104.60 12.73 -36.96
CA LYS A 1055 104.38 12.87 -35.51
C LYS A 1055 103.94 11.53 -34.93
N LEU A 1056 102.93 10.88 -35.52
CA LEU A 1056 102.42 9.56 -35.11
C LEU A 1056 103.53 8.50 -35.11
N GLN A 1057 104.33 8.43 -36.17
CA GLN A 1057 105.52 7.56 -36.27
C GLN A 1057 106.62 7.84 -35.22
N LYS A 1058 106.48 8.91 -34.41
CA LYS A 1058 107.36 9.24 -33.27
C LYS A 1058 106.65 9.26 -31.91
N THR A 1059 105.34 9.07 -31.88
CA THR A 1059 104.54 8.96 -30.65
C THR A 1059 104.06 7.53 -30.42
N LEU A 1060 103.76 6.75 -31.47
CA LEU A 1060 103.37 5.33 -31.38
C LEU A 1060 104.41 4.51 -30.60
N PRO A 1061 105.71 4.47 -30.97
CA PRO A 1061 106.72 3.74 -30.18
C PRO A 1061 106.88 4.20 -28.73
N LYS A 1062 106.51 5.44 -28.41
CA LYS A 1062 106.53 5.95 -27.03
C LYS A 1062 105.30 5.54 -26.23
N LEU A 1063 104.15 5.48 -26.90
CA LEU A 1063 102.90 4.99 -26.34
C LEU A 1063 103.01 3.48 -26.09
N GLU A 1064 103.72 2.77 -26.98
CA GLU A 1064 104.09 1.36 -26.83
C GLU A 1064 105.07 1.14 -25.67
N GLU A 1065 106.12 1.96 -25.54
CA GLU A 1065 107.07 1.92 -24.42
C GLU A 1065 106.39 2.24 -23.08
N GLU A 1066 105.52 3.26 -23.05
CA GLU A 1066 104.71 3.63 -21.88
C GLU A 1066 103.69 2.54 -21.50
N LEU A 1067 102.96 1.98 -22.48
CA LEU A 1067 102.02 0.89 -22.26
C LEU A 1067 102.73 -0.38 -21.78
N LYS A 1068 103.85 -0.74 -22.40
CA LYS A 1068 104.62 -1.92 -22.01
C LYS A 1068 105.06 -1.82 -20.54
N ALA A 1069 105.60 -0.68 -20.12
CA ALA A 1069 106.01 -0.47 -18.74
C ALA A 1069 104.82 -0.54 -17.74
N ARG A 1070 103.63 -0.07 -18.15
CA ARG A 1070 102.38 -0.16 -17.36
C ARG A 1070 101.84 -1.59 -17.29
N ILE A 1071 101.86 -2.33 -18.41
CA ILE A 1071 101.45 -3.74 -18.49
C ILE A 1071 102.39 -4.60 -17.64
N GLU A 1072 103.71 -4.48 -17.80
CA GLU A 1072 104.71 -5.21 -17.01
C GLU A 1072 104.67 -4.87 -15.52
N MET A 1073 104.03 -3.75 -15.12
CA MET A 1073 103.72 -3.43 -13.72
C MET A 1073 102.45 -4.13 -13.25
N TRP A 1074 101.37 -4.01 -14.03
CA TRP A 1074 100.08 -4.64 -13.76
C TRP A 1074 100.18 -6.17 -13.67
N GLU A 1075 100.89 -6.83 -14.59
CA GLU A 1075 101.05 -8.29 -14.60
C GLU A 1075 101.81 -8.81 -13.37
N ARG A 1076 102.76 -8.02 -12.84
CA ARG A 1076 103.47 -8.33 -11.58
C ARG A 1076 102.57 -8.18 -10.36
N GLU A 1077 101.71 -7.17 -10.33
CA GLU A 1077 100.79 -6.93 -9.21
C GLU A 1077 99.64 -7.92 -9.18
N HIS A 1078 99.11 -8.31 -10.35
CA HIS A 1078 97.92 -9.14 -10.48
C HIS A 1078 98.21 -10.62 -10.76
N SER A 1079 99.47 -10.98 -10.99
CA SER A 1079 99.94 -12.36 -11.27
C SER A 1079 99.19 -13.06 -12.40
N LYS A 1080 98.76 -12.29 -13.41
CA LYS A 1080 97.99 -12.73 -14.59
C LYS A 1080 98.45 -11.94 -15.80
N ALA A 1081 98.34 -12.52 -17.00
CA ALA A 1081 98.68 -11.84 -18.25
C ALA A 1081 97.61 -10.81 -18.63
N PHE A 1082 98.02 -9.65 -19.16
CA PHE A 1082 97.10 -8.60 -19.61
C PHE A 1082 96.62 -8.90 -21.03
N VAL A 1083 95.40 -9.42 -21.14
CA VAL A 1083 94.77 -9.78 -22.41
C VAL A 1083 93.73 -8.76 -22.86
N VAL A 1084 93.74 -8.47 -24.16
CA VAL A 1084 92.79 -7.62 -24.89
C VAL A 1084 92.14 -8.52 -25.94
N ASN A 1085 90.83 -8.70 -25.88
CA ASN A 1085 90.07 -9.65 -26.72
C ASN A 1085 90.58 -11.11 -26.68
N GLY A 1086 91.34 -11.49 -25.65
CA GLY A 1086 91.91 -12.83 -25.46
C GLY A 1086 93.38 -13.00 -25.85
N GLN A 1087 93.98 -12.02 -26.55
CA GLN A 1087 95.42 -12.01 -26.89
C GLN A 1087 96.17 -11.04 -25.98
N LYS A 1088 97.44 -11.29 -25.66
CA LYS A 1088 98.25 -10.27 -24.94
C LYS A 1088 98.46 -9.06 -25.83
N PHE A 1089 98.21 -7.87 -25.29
CA PHE A 1089 98.23 -6.64 -26.08
C PHE A 1089 99.58 -6.37 -26.79
N MET A 1090 100.72 -6.62 -26.13
CA MET A 1090 102.04 -6.38 -26.73
C MET A 1090 102.42 -7.39 -27.84
N GLU A 1091 101.82 -8.58 -27.85
CA GLU A 1091 102.00 -9.56 -28.93
C GLU A 1091 101.22 -9.08 -30.16
N TYR A 1092 99.94 -8.68 -29.98
CA TYR A 1092 99.12 -8.04 -31.02
C TYR A 1092 99.78 -6.79 -31.63
N VAL A 1093 100.31 -5.87 -30.80
CA VAL A 1093 101.05 -4.68 -31.26
C VAL A 1093 102.23 -5.04 -32.16
N THR A 1094 102.93 -6.14 -31.86
CA THR A 1094 104.09 -6.61 -32.63
C THR A 1094 103.63 -7.17 -33.99
N GLU A 1095 102.61 -8.03 -33.99
CA GLU A 1095 102.00 -8.58 -35.22
C GLU A 1095 101.48 -7.49 -36.16
N GLN A 1096 100.86 -6.44 -35.62
CA GLN A 1096 100.41 -5.29 -36.40
C GLN A 1096 101.58 -4.57 -37.10
N TRP A 1097 102.69 -4.34 -36.41
CA TRP A 1097 103.88 -3.75 -37.00
C TRP A 1097 104.52 -4.66 -38.06
N GLU A 1098 104.61 -5.97 -37.81
CA GLU A 1098 105.14 -6.95 -38.76
C GLU A 1098 104.30 -7.01 -40.05
N MET A 1099 102.98 -7.06 -39.92
CA MET A 1099 102.04 -7.02 -41.06
C MET A 1099 102.20 -5.73 -41.87
N HIS A 1100 102.37 -4.57 -41.24
CA HIS A 1100 102.64 -3.32 -41.94
C HIS A 1100 103.97 -3.35 -42.71
N GLN A 1101 105.05 -3.92 -42.15
CA GLN A 1101 106.33 -4.04 -42.88
C GLN A 1101 106.22 -5.04 -44.05
N LEU A 1102 105.52 -6.15 -43.87
CA LEU A 1102 105.24 -7.13 -44.93
C LEU A 1102 104.45 -6.51 -46.09
N GLU A 1103 103.42 -5.72 -45.79
CA GLU A 1103 102.65 -4.98 -46.80
C GLU A 1103 103.53 -3.94 -47.54
N LYS A 1104 104.40 -3.23 -46.80
CA LYS A 1104 105.32 -2.22 -47.34
C LYS A 1104 106.36 -2.82 -48.28
N GLU A 1105 106.96 -3.97 -47.93
CA GLU A 1105 107.87 -4.70 -48.81
C GLU A 1105 107.14 -5.32 -50.01
N ARG A 1106 105.92 -5.82 -49.85
CA ARG A 1106 105.07 -6.27 -50.98
C ARG A 1106 104.79 -5.14 -51.97
N ALA A 1107 104.43 -3.95 -51.49
CA ALA A 1107 104.20 -2.77 -52.33
C ALA A 1107 105.49 -2.26 -53.02
N LYS A 1108 106.65 -2.42 -52.39
CA LYS A 1108 107.98 -2.12 -52.94
C LYS A 1108 108.36 -3.12 -54.04
N GLN A 1109 108.11 -4.41 -53.85
CA GLN A 1109 108.28 -5.45 -54.87
C GLN A 1109 107.36 -5.23 -56.07
N GLU A 1110 106.09 -4.86 -55.86
CA GLU A 1110 105.18 -4.46 -56.93
C GLU A 1110 105.72 -3.28 -57.76
N ARG A 1111 106.24 -2.24 -57.11
CA ARG A 1111 106.81 -1.07 -57.80
C ARG A 1111 108.05 -1.45 -58.61
N GLN A 1112 108.91 -2.34 -58.10
CA GLN A 1112 110.04 -2.87 -58.87
C GLN A 1112 109.58 -3.71 -60.07
N LEU A 1113 108.56 -4.56 -59.91
CA LEU A 1113 108.00 -5.37 -61.00
C LEU A 1113 107.32 -4.50 -62.08
N LYS A 1114 106.61 -3.44 -61.68
CA LYS A 1114 106.01 -2.45 -62.58
C LYS A 1114 107.10 -1.67 -63.34
N ASN A 1115 108.15 -1.20 -62.68
CA ASN A 1115 109.28 -0.55 -63.35
C ASN A 1115 109.98 -1.51 -64.34
N LYS A 1116 110.23 -2.78 -63.96
CA LYS A 1116 110.86 -3.78 -64.85
C LYS A 1116 110.03 -4.00 -66.12
N LYS A 1117 108.71 -4.20 -65.97
CA LYS A 1117 107.78 -4.33 -67.11
C LYS A 1117 107.71 -3.06 -67.97
N GLN A 1118 107.86 -1.88 -67.37
CA GLN A 1118 107.92 -0.61 -68.11
C GLN A 1118 109.21 -0.52 -68.94
N THR A 1119 110.37 -0.82 -68.36
CA THR A 1119 111.63 -0.87 -69.13
C THR A 1119 111.59 -1.93 -70.23
N GLU A 1120 111.02 -3.11 -69.97
CA GLU A 1120 110.83 -4.17 -70.96
C GLU A 1120 109.90 -3.76 -72.11
N THR A 1121 108.89 -2.91 -71.88
CA THR A 1121 108.03 -2.38 -72.96
C THR A 1121 108.63 -1.17 -73.68
N GLU A 1122 109.35 -0.29 -72.99
CA GLU A 1122 110.09 0.83 -73.59
C GLU A 1122 111.22 0.34 -74.51
N MET A 1123 111.87 -0.79 -74.18
CA MET A 1123 112.86 -1.44 -75.04
C MET A 1123 112.27 -2.12 -76.28
N LEU A 1124 110.98 -2.47 -76.30
CA LEU A 1124 110.38 -3.26 -77.37
C LEU A 1124 109.72 -2.43 -78.48
N TYR A 1125 109.31 -1.19 -78.19
CA TYR A 1125 108.54 -0.35 -79.14
C TYR A 1125 109.18 1.02 -79.48
N GLY A 1126 110.20 1.46 -78.75
CA GLY A 1126 110.91 2.72 -79.03
C GLY A 1126 110.18 3.98 -78.57
N SER A 1127 110.94 5.02 -78.22
CA SER A 1127 110.40 6.24 -77.61
C SER A 1127 110.09 7.33 -78.64
N THR A 1128 108.92 7.98 -78.50
CA THR A 1128 108.48 9.10 -79.34
C THR A 1128 108.61 10.44 -78.60
N PRO A 1129 109.24 11.48 -79.21
CA PRO A 1129 109.55 12.73 -78.50
C PRO A 1129 108.52 13.85 -78.74
N ARG A 1130 108.33 14.74 -77.75
CA ARG A 1130 107.78 16.10 -77.96
C ARG A 1130 108.35 17.12 -76.96
N THR A 1131 108.30 18.41 -77.33
CA THR A 1131 109.23 19.46 -76.86
C THR A 1131 108.58 20.56 -75.99
N PRO A 1132 109.38 21.41 -75.28
CA PRO A 1132 108.96 22.08 -74.03
C PRO A 1132 108.72 23.61 -74.10
N LYS A 1133 108.29 24.24 -72.98
CA LYS A 1133 108.29 25.72 -72.83
C LYS A 1133 108.49 26.30 -71.40
N ARG A 1134 109.76 26.30 -70.94
CA ARG A 1134 110.54 27.40 -70.28
C ARG A 1134 110.14 27.99 -68.89
N ARG A 1135 111.20 28.30 -68.09
CA ARG A 1135 111.29 29.01 -66.78
C ARG A 1135 110.90 28.16 -65.55
N GLY A 1136 111.57 28.21 -64.39
CA GLY A 1136 112.76 28.94 -63.91
C GLY A 1136 113.34 28.28 -62.61
N PRO A 1137 114.47 28.73 -62.05
CA PRO A 1137 115.31 27.90 -61.17
C PRO A 1137 115.11 28.07 -59.63
N THR A 1138 115.35 26.95 -58.90
CA THR A 1138 116.07 26.71 -57.59
C THR A 1138 116.04 27.76 -56.43
N PRO A 1139 116.48 27.46 -55.17
CA PRO A 1139 117.15 26.26 -54.63
C PRO A 1139 116.53 25.68 -53.32
N SER A 1140 117.35 24.95 -52.55
CA SER A 1140 117.01 23.92 -51.55
C SER A 1140 117.34 24.26 -50.07
N THR A 1141 116.50 23.78 -49.13
CA THR A 1141 116.83 23.43 -47.70
C THR A 1141 117.31 24.58 -46.77
N PRO A 1142 117.41 24.42 -45.41
CA PRO A 1142 117.31 23.24 -44.52
C PRO A 1142 116.09 23.31 -43.54
N GLY A 1143 115.98 22.65 -42.36
CA GLY A 1143 116.97 21.90 -41.56
C GLY A 1143 116.48 21.15 -40.29
N LYS A 1144 117.31 21.19 -39.24
CA LYS A 1144 117.27 20.57 -37.89
C LYS A 1144 117.30 21.72 -36.83
N VAL A 1145 117.23 21.62 -35.48
CA VAL A 1145 117.55 20.64 -34.39
C VAL A 1145 116.66 21.03 -33.16
N ARG A 1146 115.99 20.18 -32.36
CA ARG A 1146 116.35 19.37 -31.14
C ARG A 1146 117.05 20.11 -29.94
N LYS A 1147 116.70 19.66 -28.70
CA LYS A 1147 117.45 19.63 -27.40
C LYS A 1147 117.30 20.74 -26.31
N LEU A 1148 116.90 20.25 -25.13
CA LEU A 1148 117.49 20.38 -23.76
C LEU A 1148 116.95 21.39 -22.71
N ASN A 1149 117.34 21.10 -21.45
CA ASN A 1149 116.66 21.38 -20.18
C ASN A 1149 117.54 22.22 -19.19
N THR A 1150 117.02 22.48 -17.97
CA THR A 1150 117.71 22.39 -16.64
C THR A 1150 117.84 23.66 -15.75
N THR A 1151 116.95 23.75 -14.73
CA THR A 1151 117.09 24.32 -13.33
C THR A 1151 117.63 25.78 -13.14
N THR A 1152 117.77 26.42 -11.95
CA THR A 1152 117.80 26.03 -10.50
C THR A 1152 117.62 27.26 -9.54
N MET A 1153 116.95 27.11 -8.37
CA MET A 1153 117.23 27.62 -6.97
C MET A 1153 117.78 29.07 -6.66
N SER A 1154 117.70 29.73 -5.47
CA SER A 1154 116.97 29.55 -4.17
C SER A 1154 117.15 30.73 -3.12
N ASN A 1155 116.20 30.84 -2.15
CA ASN A 1155 116.29 31.18 -0.68
C ASN A 1155 116.62 32.59 -0.05
N ALA A 1156 116.23 32.70 1.25
CA ALA A 1156 116.50 33.73 2.32
C ALA A 1156 115.51 34.93 2.47
N THR A 1157 115.28 35.68 3.59
CA THR A 1157 115.40 35.60 5.11
C THR A 1157 114.65 36.85 5.73
N ALA A 1158 114.54 37.16 7.05
CA ALA A 1158 114.07 36.44 8.26
C ALA A 1158 113.86 37.38 9.52
N ASN A 1159 113.11 36.94 10.55
CA ASN A 1159 113.05 37.33 11.99
C ASN A 1159 112.48 38.68 12.58
N SER A 1160 111.49 38.52 13.50
CA SER A 1160 111.27 39.22 14.82
C SER A 1160 110.80 40.70 14.89
N SER A 1161 110.17 41.22 15.97
CA SER A 1161 109.30 40.72 17.07
C SER A 1161 108.86 41.89 17.99
N ILE A 1162 107.68 41.85 18.67
CA ILE A 1162 107.40 42.36 20.06
C ILE A 1162 105.88 42.32 20.44
N ARG A 1163 105.59 41.64 21.57
CA ARG A 1163 104.55 41.76 22.65
C ARG A 1163 103.21 42.53 22.47
N PRO A 1164 102.18 42.27 23.32
CA PRO A 1164 101.78 41.04 24.05
C PRO A 1164 100.32 40.59 23.69
N VAL A 1165 99.99 39.30 23.51
CA VAL A 1165 99.72 38.26 24.56
C VAL A 1165 98.62 38.72 25.54
N PHE A 1166 97.49 38.03 25.76
CA PHE A 1166 97.06 36.61 25.61
C PHE A 1166 95.54 36.56 25.18
N SER A 1167 94.74 35.48 25.01
CA SER A 1167 94.82 33.98 25.07
C SER A 1167 93.62 33.42 24.23
N GLY A 1168 93.05 32.22 24.52
CA GLY A 1168 91.61 31.95 24.21
C GLY A 1168 91.08 30.55 23.82
N THR A 1169 91.91 29.52 23.60
CA THR A 1169 91.53 28.09 23.40
C THR A 1169 90.67 27.61 22.19
N VAL A 1170 91.22 26.59 21.49
CA VAL A 1170 90.57 25.42 20.84
C VAL A 1170 90.07 25.51 19.36
N TYR A 1171 90.35 24.43 18.62
CA TYR A 1171 90.31 24.16 17.16
C TYR A 1171 89.34 24.99 16.28
N ARG A 1172 89.80 25.69 15.22
CA ARG A 1172 90.29 25.19 13.90
C ARG A 1172 89.28 24.28 13.17
N SER A 1173 88.87 24.52 11.92
CA SER A 1173 89.22 25.58 10.94
C SER A 1173 88.07 25.80 9.92
N PRO A 1174 88.06 26.91 9.15
CA PRO A 1174 86.82 27.54 8.64
C PRO A 1174 86.26 26.92 7.35
N VAL A 1175 84.97 27.01 7.01
CA VAL A 1175 83.74 27.49 7.70
C VAL A 1175 83.67 28.97 8.17
N SER A 1176 82.74 29.70 7.53
CA SER A 1176 81.94 30.88 7.97
C SER A 1176 82.59 32.21 8.45
N ARG A 1177 81.89 33.31 8.16
CA ARG A 1177 81.71 34.45 9.09
C ARG A 1177 80.44 35.27 8.81
N LEU A 1178 79.46 35.13 9.70
CA LEU A 1178 78.38 36.06 10.07
C LEU A 1178 78.53 36.31 11.60
N PRO A 1179 77.71 37.14 12.29
CA PRO A 1179 77.02 38.39 11.92
C PRO A 1179 77.72 39.57 12.66
N PRO A 1180 77.14 40.61 13.35
CA PRO A 1180 75.81 40.84 14.02
C PRO A 1180 75.00 42.03 13.39
N SER A 1181 73.84 42.53 13.88
CA SER A 1181 72.68 41.97 14.62
C SER A 1181 71.50 42.99 14.66
N GLY A 1182 70.25 42.53 14.45
CA GLY A 1182 68.97 43.18 14.85
C GLY A 1182 68.37 44.29 13.94
N SER A 1183 67.03 44.47 13.81
CA SER A 1183 65.89 43.61 14.22
C SER A 1183 64.50 44.05 13.67
N LYS A 1184 63.72 43.09 13.10
CA LYS A 1184 62.21 43.04 12.94
C LYS A 1184 61.50 44.01 11.95
N PRO A 1185 60.27 43.74 11.42
CA PRO A 1185 59.63 42.45 10.98
C PRO A 1185 58.69 42.50 9.69
N VAL A 1186 58.17 41.35 9.16
CA VAL A 1186 56.96 41.15 8.23
C VAL A 1186 57.10 41.53 6.70
N ILE A 1187 56.40 41.01 5.64
CA ILE A 1187 55.83 39.66 5.24
C ILE A 1187 55.71 39.37 3.67
N THR A 1188 54.61 38.87 3.04
CA THR A 1188 54.59 37.95 1.82
C THR A 1188 53.58 38.29 0.64
N SER A 1189 53.16 37.53 -0.42
CA SER A 1189 53.20 36.08 -0.89
C SER A 1189 52.63 35.78 -2.35
N THR A 1190 53.09 34.70 -3.03
CA THR A 1190 52.44 33.68 -3.97
C THR A 1190 51.88 33.87 -5.44
N CYS A 1191 52.25 32.90 -6.34
CA CYS A 1191 51.55 32.20 -7.48
C CYS A 1191 51.64 32.57 -9.02
N SER A 1192 51.86 31.56 -9.94
CA SER A 1192 51.48 31.47 -11.41
C SER A 1192 52.05 30.22 -12.21
N GLY A 1193 51.75 30.01 -13.53
CA GLY A 1193 52.27 28.93 -14.46
C GLY A 1193 51.69 28.92 -15.92
N LYS A 1194 52.15 28.09 -16.94
CA LYS A 1194 51.50 27.74 -18.28
C LYS A 1194 52.32 27.02 -19.44
N LYS A 1195 51.62 26.21 -20.31
CA LYS A 1195 51.70 25.96 -21.82
C LYS A 1195 52.76 25.03 -22.54
N THR A 1196 52.42 24.61 -23.80
CA THR A 1196 53.01 23.55 -24.75
C THR A 1196 52.77 23.95 -26.27
N PRO A 1197 52.81 23.15 -27.41
CA PRO A 1197 53.12 21.72 -27.78
C PRO A 1197 53.87 21.47 -29.18
N ARG A 1198 53.80 20.23 -29.80
CA ARG A 1198 54.09 19.72 -31.22
C ARG A 1198 55.33 18.78 -31.44
N ALA A 1199 55.55 17.97 -32.52
CA ALA A 1199 54.74 17.16 -33.50
C ALA A 1199 55.62 16.40 -34.59
N VAL A 1200 55.06 15.49 -35.45
CA VAL A 1200 55.54 15.00 -36.82
C VAL A 1200 56.73 13.95 -36.88
N LYS A 1201 56.91 12.90 -37.76
CA LYS A 1201 56.21 12.20 -38.92
C LYS A 1201 56.78 10.76 -39.26
N HIS A 1202 56.02 9.88 -39.97
CA HIS A 1202 56.39 8.67 -40.82
C HIS A 1202 57.11 7.43 -40.18
N GLY A 1203 57.22 6.20 -40.78
CA GLY A 1203 56.56 5.54 -41.96
C GLY A 1203 57.33 4.35 -42.65
N ALA A 1204 56.64 3.45 -43.40
CA ALA A 1204 57.13 2.38 -44.37
C ALA A 1204 57.70 1.01 -43.80
N ASN A 1205 57.79 -0.18 -44.48
CA ASN A 1205 57.22 -0.81 -45.72
C ASN A 1205 57.49 -2.37 -45.85
N LYS A 1206 56.86 -3.06 -46.85
CA LYS A 1206 57.03 -4.46 -47.43
C LYS A 1206 56.34 -5.70 -46.78
N GLU A 1207 56.27 -6.85 -47.51
CA GLU A 1207 55.14 -7.83 -47.51
C GLU A 1207 55.50 -9.35 -47.34
N ASN A 1208 54.62 -10.19 -46.73
CA ASN A 1208 53.96 -11.41 -47.34
C ASN A 1208 53.26 -12.43 -46.38
N LEU A 1209 52.21 -13.09 -46.92
CA LEU A 1209 51.56 -14.41 -46.66
C LEU A 1209 50.95 -14.89 -45.30
N GLU A 1210 49.72 -15.41 -45.44
CA GLU A 1210 49.05 -16.60 -44.81
C GLU A 1210 48.34 -16.63 -43.42
N LEU A 1211 47.22 -17.40 -43.43
CA LEU A 1211 46.43 -18.06 -42.35
C LEU A 1211 45.48 -17.27 -41.40
N ASN A 1212 44.20 -17.21 -41.81
CA ASN A 1212 42.94 -17.36 -41.03
C ASN A 1212 42.67 -16.57 -39.72
N GLY A 1213 41.73 -15.60 -39.76
CA GLY A 1213 41.07 -15.04 -38.55
C GLY A 1213 39.98 -13.96 -38.79
N SER A 1214 38.76 -14.23 -38.30
CA SER A 1214 37.52 -13.40 -38.13
C SER A 1214 37.67 -11.97 -37.52
N ILE A 1215 36.73 -10.98 -37.59
CA ILE A 1215 35.57 -10.64 -38.48
C ILE A 1215 34.99 -9.21 -38.12
N LEU A 1216 34.43 -8.44 -39.09
CA LEU A 1216 33.61 -7.18 -38.93
C LEU A 1216 34.29 -5.96 -38.21
N SER A 1217 33.59 -4.91 -37.69
CA SER A 1217 32.87 -3.74 -38.31
C SER A 1217 32.67 -2.64 -37.21
N GLY A 1218 32.26 -1.36 -37.34
CA GLY A 1218 31.79 -0.43 -38.40
C GLY A 1218 32.14 1.05 -38.02
N GLY A 1219 31.45 2.17 -38.30
CA GLY A 1219 30.21 2.52 -39.04
C GLY A 1219 29.10 3.16 -38.16
N TYR A 1220 28.40 4.29 -38.45
CA TYR A 1220 28.52 5.40 -39.44
C TYR A 1220 27.51 6.57 -39.07
N PRO A 1221 27.70 7.87 -39.41
CA PRO A 1221 26.74 8.97 -39.08
C PRO A 1221 25.68 9.33 -40.17
N ASP A 1222 24.56 9.93 -39.71
CA ASP A 1222 23.50 10.75 -40.38
C ASP A 1222 22.70 10.30 -41.63
N SER A 1223 21.36 10.45 -41.51
CA SER A 1223 20.32 10.64 -42.55
C SER A 1223 19.84 9.45 -43.44
N ALA A 1224 18.78 9.66 -44.25
CA ALA A 1224 17.93 8.63 -44.92
C ALA A 1224 17.28 9.17 -46.24
N PRO A 1225 16.29 8.54 -46.92
CA PRO A 1225 16.01 7.12 -47.32
C PRO A 1225 16.00 6.94 -48.88
N PRO A 1226 15.79 5.74 -49.49
CA PRO A 1226 14.45 5.29 -49.98
C PRO A 1226 14.26 3.73 -50.15
N ARG A 1227 13.24 3.28 -50.93
CA ARG A 1227 12.68 1.90 -51.02
C ARG A 1227 13.14 1.04 -52.24
N ARG A 1228 13.18 -0.32 -52.12
CA ARG A 1228 12.30 -1.30 -52.87
C ARG A 1228 12.65 -2.82 -52.75
N ASN A 1229 11.62 -3.61 -52.41
CA ASN A 1229 11.18 -5.01 -52.68
C ASN A 1229 12.05 -6.12 -53.35
N PHE A 1230 11.61 -7.38 -53.06
CA PHE A 1230 11.79 -8.70 -53.73
C PHE A 1230 13.02 -9.56 -53.32
N SER A 1231 13.00 -10.91 -53.30
CA SER A 1231 11.93 -11.94 -53.08
C SER A 1231 12.53 -13.37 -53.05
N ILE A 1232 11.71 -14.41 -52.79
CA ILE A 1232 11.91 -15.87 -53.04
C ILE A 1232 12.94 -16.58 -52.13
N ASN A 1233 12.72 -17.77 -51.55
CA ASN A 1233 11.54 -18.59 -51.15
C ASN A 1233 12.09 -19.63 -50.12
N SER A 1234 11.44 -19.97 -49.00
CA SER A 1234 10.42 -21.03 -48.82
C SER A 1234 10.37 -21.44 -47.32
N VAL A 1235 9.38 -22.16 -46.74
CA VAL A 1235 7.93 -22.35 -46.96
C VAL A 1235 7.36 -23.13 -45.75
N ALA A 1236 6.08 -22.90 -45.38
CA ALA A 1236 5.24 -23.70 -44.45
C ALA A 1236 5.65 -23.79 -42.95
N SER A 1237 4.73 -23.88 -41.96
CA SER A 1237 3.25 -23.65 -41.92
C SER A 1237 2.70 -23.76 -40.48
N THR A 1238 1.49 -23.36 -40.05
CA THR A 1238 0.50 -22.31 -40.45
C THR A 1238 -0.70 -22.41 -39.47
N TYR A 1239 -1.18 -21.30 -38.87
CA TYR A 1239 -2.47 -21.17 -38.12
C TYR A 1239 -2.59 -22.01 -36.81
N SER A 1240 -3.63 -21.91 -35.96
CA SER A 1240 -4.88 -21.10 -35.99
C SER A 1240 -5.33 -20.64 -34.59
N GLU A 1241 -6.20 -19.64 -34.55
CA GLU A 1241 -7.17 -19.40 -33.47
C GLU A 1241 -8.57 -19.94 -33.88
N PHE A 1242 -9.51 -20.00 -32.93
CA PHE A 1242 -10.99 -20.11 -33.08
C PHE A 1242 -11.69 -21.34 -33.73
N ALA A 1243 -12.52 -22.01 -32.89
CA ALA A 1243 -14.00 -22.11 -33.01
C ALA A 1243 -14.72 -23.45 -33.38
N LYS A 1244 -15.80 -23.70 -32.59
CA LYS A 1244 -17.10 -24.38 -32.87
C LYS A 1244 -17.25 -25.91 -32.78
N ASP A 1245 -18.30 -26.30 -32.02
CA ASP A 1245 -19.16 -27.48 -32.16
C ASP A 1245 -19.73 -27.67 -33.61
N PRO A 1246 -20.30 -28.85 -34.03
CA PRO A 1246 -20.91 -29.89 -33.16
C PRO A 1246 -20.80 -31.38 -33.56
N SER A 1247 -21.12 -32.25 -32.58
CA SER A 1247 -21.94 -33.49 -32.67
C SER A 1247 -21.45 -34.83 -33.28
N LEU A 1248 -21.96 -35.91 -32.65
CA LEU A 1248 -22.31 -37.28 -33.12
C LEU A 1248 -21.35 -38.50 -32.96
N SER A 1249 -22.03 -39.64 -32.69
CA SER A 1249 -21.66 -41.08 -32.80
C SER A 1249 -20.55 -41.71 -31.93
N ASP A 1250 -21.01 -42.36 -30.85
CA ASP A 1250 -20.90 -43.81 -30.54
C ASP A 1250 -19.57 -44.59 -30.39
N SER A 1251 -19.54 -45.37 -29.28
CA SER A 1251 -18.96 -46.74 -29.13
C SER A 1251 -17.42 -46.92 -29.08
N SER A 1252 -16.85 -47.96 -28.43
CA SER A 1252 -17.30 -48.79 -27.29
C SER A 1252 -16.18 -49.74 -26.77
N THR A 1253 -16.15 -49.98 -25.44
CA THR A 1253 -15.68 -51.21 -24.73
C THR A 1253 -14.20 -51.66 -24.74
N VAL A 1254 -13.87 -52.49 -23.73
CA VAL A 1254 -12.66 -53.35 -23.54
C VAL A 1254 -11.33 -52.60 -23.25
N GLY A 1255 -10.60 -52.81 -22.13
CA GLY A 1255 -10.87 -53.54 -20.89
C GLY A 1255 -10.09 -54.85 -20.71
N LEU A 1256 -9.23 -54.95 -19.67
CA LEU A 1256 -8.82 -56.21 -19.01
C LEU A 1256 -8.06 -55.96 -17.69
N GLN A 1257 -8.21 -56.85 -16.71
CA GLN A 1257 -7.62 -56.77 -15.37
C GLN A 1257 -6.32 -57.60 -15.25
N ARG A 1258 -5.59 -57.45 -14.13
CA ARG A 1258 -4.93 -58.60 -13.50
C ARG A 1258 -4.99 -58.61 -11.97
N GLU A 1259 -5.81 -59.54 -11.49
CA GLU A 1259 -5.93 -60.11 -10.13
C GLU A 1259 -4.69 -60.97 -9.73
N LEU A 1260 -4.50 -61.60 -8.56
CA LEU A 1260 -5.23 -61.87 -7.27
C LEU A 1260 -4.11 -62.23 -6.20
N SER A 1261 -4.24 -62.72 -4.96
CA SER A 1261 -5.31 -63.26 -4.05
C SER A 1261 -4.76 -63.44 -2.61
N LYS A 1262 -5.66 -63.74 -1.64
CA LYS A 1262 -5.52 -64.58 -0.40
C LYS A 1262 -5.71 -63.85 0.96
N ALA A 1263 -6.38 -64.43 1.96
CA ALA A 1263 -7.27 -65.61 1.99
C ALA A 1263 -8.12 -65.71 3.31
N SER A 1264 -9.27 -66.43 3.23
CA SER A 1264 -10.09 -67.10 4.29
C SER A 1264 -10.51 -66.34 5.58
N LYS A 1265 -11.74 -66.45 6.14
CA LYS A 1265 -12.67 -67.58 6.44
C LYS A 1265 -12.17 -68.51 7.58
N SER A 1266 -12.97 -68.98 8.55
CA SER A 1266 -14.46 -69.04 8.68
C SER A 1266 -14.96 -69.31 10.12
N ASP A 1267 -16.14 -68.76 10.48
CA ASP A 1267 -17.26 -69.33 11.30
C ASP A 1267 -17.00 -69.79 12.78
N ALA A 1268 -17.98 -69.83 13.71
CA ALA A 1268 -19.42 -70.10 13.55
C ALA A 1268 -20.35 -69.64 14.72
N ALA A 1269 -21.68 -69.59 14.42
CA ALA A 1269 -22.84 -69.85 15.30
C ALA A 1269 -23.18 -68.93 16.52
N SER A 1270 -24.45 -68.62 16.87
CA SER A 1270 -25.74 -68.77 16.14
C SER A 1270 -26.92 -68.05 16.84
N ARG A 1271 -28.02 -67.80 16.08
CA ARG A 1271 -29.43 -67.49 16.54
C ARG A 1271 -29.67 -66.09 17.18
N ILE A 1272 -30.83 -65.43 17.02
CA ILE A 1272 -32.10 -65.76 16.34
C ILE A 1272 -32.81 -64.47 15.81
N LEU A 1273 -33.66 -64.62 14.78
CA LEU A 1273 -34.83 -63.80 14.31
C LEU A 1273 -35.17 -62.51 15.12
N ASN A 1274 -35.60 -61.35 14.62
CA ASN A 1274 -36.08 -60.82 13.31
C ASN A 1274 -36.28 -59.27 13.48
N SER A 1275 -36.67 -58.39 12.54
CA SER A 1275 -37.10 -58.45 11.12
C SER A 1275 -37.04 -57.05 10.43
N THR A 1276 -37.18 -57.03 9.10
CA THR A 1276 -37.71 -55.96 8.20
C THR A 1276 -37.23 -54.49 8.28
N ASN A 1277 -36.58 -54.10 7.17
CA ASN A 1277 -36.83 -52.92 6.32
C ASN A 1277 -36.27 -51.52 6.66
N ILE A 1278 -35.37 -51.07 5.76
CA ILE A 1278 -35.47 -49.84 4.93
C ILE A 1278 -35.70 -48.53 5.72
N GLN A 1279 -34.67 -47.72 5.97
CA GLN A 1279 -34.19 -46.62 5.08
C GLN A 1279 -35.28 -45.59 4.73
N SER A 1280 -35.06 -44.28 4.88
CA SER A 1280 -33.88 -43.53 5.35
C SER A 1280 -34.28 -42.11 5.70
#